data_AF-A0A319EVL1-F1
#
_entry.id   AF-A0A319EVL1-F1
#
_cell.length_a   1.000
_cell.length_b   1.000
_cell.length_c   1.000
_cell.angle_alpha   90.00
_cell.angle_beta   90.00
_cell.angle_gamma   90.00
#
_symmetry.space_group_name_H-M   'P 1'
#
loop_
_entity.id
_entity.type
_entity.pdbx_description
1 polymer ?
#
loop_
_entity_poly.entity_id
_entity_poly.type
_entity_poly.pdbx_seq_one_letter_code
_entity_poly.pdbx_strand_id
1 'polypeptide(L)'
;MGKSRPHNKKASKSRAKSVLSAGGSVSKQKMNEDPTKLLEQATIQLQTGQPDAALELAQQALNNAPANSPSQLVALNTVGEIYVELGNIDAAKKHFMHAVELDPNGTIPESQGGGAEKFLWLAQLSELGGKDSVQWFEKGVSSLRHTLCSFVWKDWLTVHRWEEDAETRCESLITEALLVAPNAPEVLQTLASIRISQLRTEEAQAALRRSLELWKDLPPEDLSIPDFATRVSLSRLLMEVSMELEALEVLERLILEDDQSVEAWYLGGWCLQLLAGKQQAPKDAEDAEDDDNTPEARRQASLVASREWLKQSLTLYDLIQYEDERLKAHALELVQEMNKEIGEEMDDEAEEGEDEDWEDEDIEITRAKFIPAIRLRVANSSMMDLISAPSGESSPLKNPVLEVASADVSKAGTATENITAAKGEVSPSEYETDSDGSGDEWETQSLYEDAIQVLRDEQLREGVPDACTLEEAVAYRKRLHEIGKAAFVEETLGQDKVTAKKLCTAFGILPPAFLDDAPDEAFHPLLAIAISREFSRRPKLPQYNTIDDAVRLLKECKNIVVLTGAGISTSLGIPDFRSKDTGLYSQLAHLGLSDPQEVFDIQVFREDPSIFFSIAKDILPTEKKFSPTHAFIRLLQDKGKLLTNYTQNIDNIEANAGVLPENIVQCHGSFATATCVKCHRKVMGDEIFDEIKKGIIPQCTSCPTIFAEDSGVKRKRNSNGVHRNRKDNDGDSSDDDYEIPTAGVMKPDITFFGEDLPDEFGHRLLHHDRDRVDLVIVIGTSLKVAPVAEVPGVLPRTVPQLYISRTVSDARIAYGVRYRFAGRLRRGSQPTMEYLIRFAQAHESFRQPEIQALADLAGVEVEFLYYDKNSPFCIVRLPDEAAARAVISRSIIAKDIFELWGQGTNFEEVYADVRRRTEDRWAQYTDSSFRFVIDSFAGKRSNDQKRQIIQSFSFLGFKGAIRMKNPGQDFWVFEDYGLDVSSPGTPRPHGEEPKIIYFGRWIANSSRDVVNKYDLKKRRYISTTSMDAELTLITANMAHAGPGKLFYDPFVGTGSFLVAMSHFGAETFGSDIDGRSFRGKEMMERGGTMGVLSNFQQYDMVGRFMDVFTSDLTNTPLRSNQFLDGIVCDPPYGVREGLRVLGRREGLKSEEVMIDGKPAHYQPGYIAPKKPYGFEAMLNDILDFAVRSLVTNGRMAMWMPTSNDEMEIPVPMHPNLEVLNVSVQPFYSWSRRLITYRRLPEGQVSDVSRGRQMMDADGVYADQLNAFRRKVFCPSP
;
A
#
# COMPACT_ATOMS: atom_id res chain seq x y z
N MET A 1 -36.13 16.19 -80.33
CA MET A 1 -36.17 17.49 -79.59
C MET A 1 -36.45 17.18 -78.13
N GLY A 2 -36.02 17.94 -77.12
CA GLY A 2 -35.18 19.17 -77.05
C GLY A 2 -34.47 19.21 -75.68
N LYS A 3 -33.36 19.95 -75.51
CA LYS A 3 -33.27 21.40 -75.20
C LYS A 3 -33.86 21.85 -73.84
N SER A 4 -32.94 22.30 -72.97
CA SER A 4 -33.01 23.49 -72.07
C SER A 4 -34.11 23.68 -71.00
N ARG A 5 -33.66 23.92 -69.75
CA ARG A 5 -34.35 24.68 -68.67
C ARG A 5 -35.71 24.06 -68.18
N PRO A 6 -36.43 24.63 -67.19
CA PRO A 6 -35.96 25.04 -65.85
C PRO A 6 -36.97 24.70 -64.69
N HIS A 7 -36.62 25.04 -63.45
CA HIS A 7 -37.51 25.63 -62.41
C HIS A 7 -38.72 24.84 -61.80
N ASN A 8 -38.64 24.59 -60.47
CA ASN A 8 -39.62 25.03 -59.44
C ASN A 8 -40.88 24.17 -59.10
N LYS A 9 -41.41 24.39 -57.88
CA LYS A 9 -42.78 24.11 -57.35
C LYS A 9 -43.16 22.64 -57.04
N LYS A 10 -44.09 22.34 -56.10
CA LYS A 10 -44.61 23.07 -54.91
C LYS A 10 -45.31 22.14 -53.90
N ALA A 11 -45.37 22.62 -52.66
CA ALA A 11 -46.09 22.16 -51.47
C ALA A 11 -47.62 21.88 -51.59
N SER A 12 -48.16 21.23 -50.54
CA SER A 12 -49.55 21.39 -50.05
C SER A 12 -49.60 21.37 -48.49
N LYS A 13 -50.76 21.58 -47.86
CA LYS A 13 -50.94 21.80 -46.39
C LYS A 13 -52.14 21.04 -45.80
N SER A 14 -52.05 20.61 -44.53
CA SER A 14 -53.20 20.46 -43.60
C SER A 14 -52.74 20.47 -42.11
N ARG A 15 -53.61 20.42 -41.08
CA ARG A 15 -54.36 21.58 -40.52
C ARG A 15 -54.90 21.34 -39.07
N ALA A 16 -54.31 21.98 -38.04
CA ALA A 16 -54.80 22.13 -36.63
C ALA A 16 -55.02 20.81 -35.82
N LYS A 17 -55.13 20.74 -34.48
CA LYS A 17 -55.30 21.69 -33.33
C LYS A 17 -54.38 21.27 -32.14
N SER A 18 -54.49 21.82 -30.91
CA SER A 18 -54.03 23.16 -30.45
C SER A 18 -54.59 23.55 -29.04
N VAL A 19 -53.88 23.25 -27.94
CA VAL A 19 -54.01 23.85 -26.59
C VAL A 19 -52.56 24.02 -26.09
N LEU A 20 -51.93 25.21 -26.13
CA LEU A 20 -51.99 26.35 -25.18
C LEU A 20 -51.44 25.99 -23.77
N SER A 21 -50.63 26.79 -23.07
CA SER A 21 -49.83 28.02 -23.36
C SER A 21 -49.04 28.36 -22.06
N ALA A 22 -47.91 29.08 -22.01
CA ALA A 22 -47.12 29.92 -22.93
C ALA A 22 -45.61 29.74 -22.60
N GLY A 23 -44.59 30.46 -23.11
CA GLY A 23 -44.50 31.53 -24.11
C GLY A 23 -43.77 32.79 -23.59
N GLY A 24 -42.45 32.85 -23.75
CA GLY A 24 -41.59 34.02 -23.45
C GLY A 24 -40.32 34.00 -24.32
N SER A 25 -39.91 35.15 -24.86
CA SER A 25 -38.92 35.24 -25.96
C SER A 25 -37.55 35.76 -25.53
N VAL A 26 -36.48 35.12 -26.02
CA VAL A 26 -35.09 35.57 -25.85
C VAL A 26 -34.86 36.93 -26.54
N SER A 27 -34.19 37.85 -25.82
CA SER A 27 -33.76 39.14 -26.37
C SER A 27 -32.37 39.05 -26.99
N LYS A 28 -32.11 39.85 -28.03
CA LYS A 28 -30.76 40.06 -28.58
C LYS A 28 -30.04 41.17 -27.81
N GLN A 29 -29.14 40.84 -26.89
CA GLN A 29 -27.93 41.64 -26.61
C GLN A 29 -27.03 40.97 -25.56
N LYS A 30 -25.80 40.63 -25.97
CA LYS A 30 -24.55 41.01 -25.27
C LYS A 30 -23.38 40.75 -26.23
N MET A 31 -22.52 41.76 -26.36
CA MET A 31 -21.14 41.64 -26.83
C MET A 31 -20.24 41.90 -25.62
N ASN A 32 -18.95 41.56 -25.71
CA ASN A 32 -18.01 41.42 -24.60
C ASN A 32 -18.43 40.29 -23.64
N GLU A 33 -18.23 39.05 -24.09
CA GLU A 33 -17.79 37.99 -23.19
C GLU A 33 -16.27 37.95 -23.16
N ASP A 34 -15.75 37.58 -22.00
CA ASP A 34 -14.32 37.46 -21.67
C ASP A 34 -13.62 36.43 -22.57
N PRO A 35 -12.52 36.79 -23.28
CA PRO A 35 -11.80 35.87 -24.16
C PRO A 35 -11.42 34.55 -23.47
N THR A 36 -11.06 34.59 -22.18
CA THR A 36 -10.70 33.41 -21.37
C THR A 36 -11.84 32.41 -21.29
N LYS A 37 -13.07 32.91 -21.11
CA LYS A 37 -14.29 32.09 -21.00
C LYS A 37 -14.80 31.62 -22.37
N LEU A 38 -14.53 32.37 -23.43
CA LEU A 38 -14.78 31.92 -24.80
C LEU A 38 -13.80 30.80 -25.22
N LEU A 39 -12.54 30.86 -24.76
CA LEU A 39 -11.56 29.78 -24.93
C LEU A 39 -11.93 28.54 -24.10
N GLU A 40 -12.29 28.70 -22.83
CA GLU A 40 -12.77 27.59 -22.00
C GLU A 40 -13.95 26.86 -22.65
N GLN A 41 -14.95 27.60 -23.13
CA GLN A 41 -16.07 27.04 -23.88
C GLN A 41 -15.64 26.37 -25.20
N ALA A 42 -14.71 26.94 -25.95
CA ALA A 42 -14.19 26.35 -27.18
C ALA A 42 -13.44 25.03 -26.93
N THR A 43 -12.55 25.00 -25.94
CA THR A 43 -11.80 23.80 -25.53
C THR A 43 -12.75 22.69 -25.05
N ILE A 44 -13.80 23.04 -24.28
CA ILE A 44 -14.86 22.10 -23.92
C ILE A 44 -15.56 21.55 -25.18
N GLN A 45 -15.92 22.41 -26.14
CA GLN A 45 -16.58 21.94 -27.37
C GLN A 45 -15.69 21.05 -28.24
N LEU A 46 -14.40 21.36 -28.36
CA LEU A 46 -13.40 20.53 -29.03
C LEU A 46 -13.30 19.15 -28.34
N GLN A 47 -13.17 19.12 -27.01
CA GLN A 47 -13.13 17.88 -26.22
C GLN A 47 -14.43 17.06 -26.31
N THR A 48 -15.58 17.69 -26.54
CA THR A 48 -16.86 16.97 -26.83
C THR A 48 -17.02 16.54 -28.29
N GLY A 49 -16.01 16.74 -29.15
CA GLY A 49 -16.04 16.32 -30.55
C GLY A 49 -16.90 17.21 -31.46
N GLN A 50 -17.01 18.51 -31.15
CA GLN A 50 -17.75 19.50 -31.95
C GLN A 50 -16.82 20.62 -32.49
N PRO A 51 -15.82 20.29 -33.34
CA PRO A 51 -14.78 21.23 -33.75
C PRO A 51 -15.30 22.42 -34.56
N ASP A 52 -16.35 22.25 -35.37
CA ASP A 52 -16.97 23.36 -36.12
C ASP A 52 -17.51 24.46 -35.18
N ALA A 53 -18.12 24.07 -34.06
CA ALA A 53 -18.70 24.99 -33.07
C ALA A 53 -17.63 25.56 -32.13
N ALA A 54 -16.64 24.73 -31.77
CA ALA A 54 -15.43 25.18 -31.08
C ALA A 54 -14.70 26.27 -31.87
N LEU A 55 -14.62 26.14 -33.21
CA LEU A 55 -13.98 27.14 -34.07
C LEU A 55 -14.69 28.50 -34.03
N GLU A 56 -16.03 28.53 -34.05
CA GLU A 56 -16.76 29.79 -33.94
C GLU A 56 -16.47 30.52 -32.61
N LEU A 57 -16.30 29.79 -31.51
CA LEU A 57 -15.97 30.35 -30.20
C LEU A 57 -14.49 30.75 -30.07
N ALA A 58 -13.56 29.89 -30.47
CA ALA A 58 -12.12 30.18 -30.43
C ALA A 58 -11.75 31.36 -31.35
N GLN A 59 -12.39 31.46 -32.52
CA GLN A 59 -12.21 32.61 -33.41
C GLN A 59 -12.84 33.90 -32.84
N GLN A 60 -13.94 33.80 -32.09
CA GLN A 60 -14.49 34.95 -31.34
C GLN A 60 -13.56 35.37 -30.19
N ALA A 61 -12.97 34.43 -29.45
CA ALA A 61 -11.97 34.72 -28.44
C ALA A 61 -10.74 35.41 -29.04
N LEU A 62 -10.21 34.87 -30.14
CA LEU A 62 -9.06 35.45 -30.86
C LEU A 62 -9.35 36.86 -31.41
N ASN A 63 -10.58 37.14 -31.82
CA ASN A 63 -11.01 38.47 -32.27
C ASN A 63 -11.23 39.46 -31.11
N ASN A 64 -11.51 38.96 -29.90
CA ASN A 64 -11.74 39.76 -28.69
C ASN A 64 -10.48 39.92 -27.82
N ALA A 65 -9.43 39.12 -28.06
CA ALA A 65 -8.18 39.16 -27.32
C ALA A 65 -7.38 40.44 -27.64
N PRO A 66 -6.76 41.09 -26.64
CA PRO A 66 -5.86 42.22 -26.89
C PRO A 66 -4.64 41.78 -27.71
N ALA A 67 -4.20 42.64 -28.64
CA ALA A 67 -3.00 42.37 -29.44
C ALA A 67 -1.75 42.24 -28.56
N ASN A 68 -0.92 41.23 -28.84
CA ASN A 68 0.27 40.84 -28.09
C ASN A 68 0.01 40.42 -26.62
N SER A 69 -1.18 39.91 -26.30
CA SER A 69 -1.50 39.38 -24.96
C SER A 69 -1.32 37.86 -24.85
N PRO A 70 -1.10 37.32 -23.63
CA PRO A 70 -1.16 35.88 -23.38
C PRO A 70 -2.50 35.26 -23.82
N SER A 71 -3.62 35.95 -23.62
CA SER A 71 -4.94 35.51 -24.11
C SER A 71 -5.01 35.36 -25.63
N GLN A 72 -4.26 36.18 -26.39
CA GLN A 72 -4.13 36.01 -27.84
C GLN A 72 -3.25 34.79 -28.18
N LEU A 73 -2.18 34.54 -27.44
CA LEU A 73 -1.29 33.40 -27.64
C LEU A 73 -2.03 32.06 -27.41
N VAL A 74 -2.77 31.93 -26.30
CA VAL A 74 -3.65 30.78 -26.06
C VAL A 74 -4.66 30.62 -27.20
N ALA A 75 -5.33 31.72 -27.59
CA ALA A 75 -6.32 31.67 -28.67
C ALA A 75 -5.73 31.25 -30.03
N LEU A 76 -4.46 31.59 -30.32
CA LEU A 76 -3.80 31.17 -31.55
C LEU A 76 -3.45 29.69 -31.57
N ASN A 77 -2.99 29.13 -30.44
CA ASN A 77 -2.75 27.69 -30.32
C ASN A 77 -4.07 26.91 -30.46
N THR A 78 -5.09 27.26 -29.67
CA THR A 78 -6.39 26.57 -29.69
C THR A 78 -7.09 26.67 -31.05
N VAL A 79 -7.03 27.82 -31.75
CA VAL A 79 -7.51 27.92 -33.14
C VAL A 79 -6.66 27.07 -34.09
N GLY A 80 -5.34 26.98 -33.89
CA GLY A 80 -4.44 26.09 -34.61
C GLY A 80 -4.83 24.62 -34.47
N GLU A 81 -4.98 24.13 -33.24
CA GLU A 81 -5.42 22.77 -32.88
C GLU A 81 -6.77 22.42 -33.52
N ILE A 82 -7.77 23.31 -33.39
CA ILE A 82 -9.10 23.10 -34.00
C ILE A 82 -8.99 22.97 -35.53
N TYR A 83 -8.11 23.74 -36.18
CA TYR A 83 -7.86 23.58 -37.62
C TYR A 83 -7.11 22.29 -37.98
N VAL A 84 -6.28 21.72 -37.10
CA VAL A 84 -5.69 20.37 -37.30
C VAL A 84 -6.79 19.30 -37.27
N GLU A 85 -7.68 19.34 -36.27
CA GLU A 85 -8.79 18.38 -36.13
C GLU A 85 -9.84 18.51 -37.25
N LEU A 86 -10.05 19.72 -37.79
CA LEU A 86 -10.84 19.95 -39.01
C LEU A 86 -10.11 19.56 -40.31
N GLY A 87 -8.84 19.12 -40.25
CA GLY A 87 -8.03 18.71 -41.39
C GLY A 87 -7.55 19.87 -42.29
N ASN A 88 -7.60 21.11 -41.81
CA ASN A 88 -7.23 22.32 -42.54
C ASN A 88 -5.80 22.77 -42.19
N ILE A 89 -4.83 21.99 -42.67
CA ILE A 89 -3.41 22.09 -42.29
C ILE A 89 -2.79 23.47 -42.62
N ASP A 90 -3.16 24.08 -43.76
CA ASP A 90 -2.70 25.42 -44.14
C ASP A 90 -3.13 26.50 -43.13
N ALA A 91 -4.37 26.42 -42.62
CA ALA A 91 -4.87 27.34 -41.61
C ALA A 91 -4.18 27.09 -40.27
N ALA A 92 -4.13 25.83 -39.80
CA ALA A 92 -3.46 25.45 -38.56
C ALA A 92 -2.01 25.96 -38.51
N LYS A 93 -1.23 25.69 -39.58
CA LYS A 93 0.16 26.13 -39.69
C LYS A 93 0.31 27.65 -39.63
N LYS A 94 -0.61 28.41 -40.26
CA LYS A 94 -0.61 29.88 -40.19
C LYS A 94 -0.84 30.39 -38.76
N HIS A 95 -1.72 29.75 -37.99
CA HIS A 95 -1.99 30.16 -36.61
C HIS A 95 -0.83 29.80 -35.66
N PHE A 96 -0.25 28.60 -35.76
CA PHE A 96 0.95 28.26 -34.98
C PHE A 96 2.18 29.10 -35.36
N MET A 97 2.37 29.46 -36.63
CA MET A 97 3.43 30.41 -37.01
C MET A 97 3.25 31.79 -36.34
N HIS A 98 2.01 32.27 -36.22
CA HIS A 98 1.73 33.54 -35.53
C HIS A 98 1.89 33.41 -34.00
N ALA A 99 1.60 32.24 -33.40
CA ALA A 99 1.95 31.95 -32.01
C ALA A 99 3.47 31.94 -31.77
N VAL A 100 4.27 31.52 -32.76
CA VAL A 100 5.74 31.60 -32.73
C VAL A 100 6.26 33.02 -32.97
N GLU A 101 5.52 33.89 -33.66
CA GLU A 101 5.84 35.32 -33.73
C GLU A 101 5.65 36.03 -32.38
N LEU A 102 4.76 35.52 -31.52
CA LEU A 102 4.52 36.02 -30.16
C LEU A 102 5.44 35.39 -29.09
N ASP A 103 5.72 34.09 -29.17
CA ASP A 103 6.71 33.40 -28.33
C ASP A 103 7.70 32.59 -29.20
N PRO A 104 8.82 33.21 -29.64
CA PRO A 104 9.79 32.58 -30.54
C PRO A 104 10.63 31.47 -29.92
N ASN A 105 10.67 31.37 -28.58
CA ASN A 105 11.64 30.55 -27.84
C ASN A 105 11.00 29.50 -26.91
N GLY A 106 9.70 29.60 -26.59
CA GLY A 106 9.03 28.71 -25.66
C GLY A 106 9.27 29.07 -24.19
N THR A 107 9.47 30.36 -23.91
CA THR A 107 9.85 30.87 -22.57
C THR A 107 8.65 31.39 -21.77
N ILE A 108 7.50 31.60 -22.41
CA ILE A 108 6.25 31.90 -21.69
C ILE A 108 5.74 30.60 -21.03
N PRO A 109 5.14 30.64 -19.83
CA PRO A 109 4.55 29.46 -19.20
C PRO A 109 3.45 28.79 -20.05
N GLU A 110 3.35 27.46 -19.95
CA GLU A 110 2.32 26.66 -20.63
C GLU A 110 0.89 27.07 -20.20
N SER A 111 0.72 27.48 -18.94
CA SER A 111 -0.50 28.08 -18.38
C SER A 111 -0.94 29.39 -19.07
N GLN A 112 -0.07 30.02 -19.84
CA GLN A 112 -0.32 31.22 -20.65
C GLN A 112 -0.28 30.93 -22.17
N GLY A 113 -0.31 29.65 -22.60
CA GLY A 113 -0.18 29.27 -24.01
C GLY A 113 1.25 29.33 -24.55
N GLY A 114 2.23 29.47 -23.66
CA GLY A 114 3.65 29.42 -24.00
C GLY A 114 4.15 27.99 -24.24
N GLY A 115 5.37 27.71 -23.78
CA GLY A 115 5.95 26.36 -23.83
C GLY A 115 6.18 25.77 -25.22
N ALA A 116 6.40 24.45 -25.25
CA ALA A 116 6.94 23.73 -26.40
C ALA A 116 5.92 23.35 -27.49
N GLU A 117 4.63 23.24 -27.14
CA GLU A 117 3.61 22.57 -27.95
C GLU A 117 3.50 23.10 -29.39
N LYS A 118 3.42 24.42 -29.57
CA LYS A 118 3.38 25.07 -30.89
C LYS A 118 4.55 24.71 -31.81
N PHE A 119 5.75 24.47 -31.26
CA PHE A 119 6.90 24.03 -32.06
C PHE A 119 6.79 22.55 -32.43
N LEU A 120 6.27 21.71 -31.53
CA LEU A 120 6.03 20.29 -31.78
C LEU A 120 4.92 20.09 -32.83
N TRP A 121 3.90 20.95 -32.85
CA TRP A 121 2.91 21.02 -33.93
C TRP A 121 3.56 21.46 -35.25
N LEU A 122 4.31 22.57 -35.29
CA LEU A 122 4.99 23.01 -36.52
C LEU A 122 5.99 21.96 -37.07
N ALA A 123 6.67 21.22 -36.19
CA ALA A 123 7.56 20.12 -36.57
C ALA A 123 6.81 18.97 -37.26
N GLN A 124 5.58 18.65 -36.82
CA GLN A 124 4.71 17.64 -37.42
C GLN A 124 4.02 18.14 -38.69
N LEU A 125 3.67 19.42 -38.76
CA LEU A 125 3.00 20.07 -39.90
C LEU A 125 4.00 20.61 -40.96
N SER A 126 5.23 20.10 -40.99
CA SER A 126 6.25 20.46 -41.99
C SER A 126 6.25 19.48 -43.18
N GLU A 127 5.52 19.85 -44.25
CA GLU A 127 5.47 19.10 -45.51
C GLU A 127 6.83 18.88 -46.19
N LEU A 128 7.81 19.75 -45.92
CA LEU A 128 9.16 19.66 -46.50
C LEU A 128 10.00 18.53 -45.87
N GLY A 129 9.71 18.18 -44.62
CA GLY A 129 10.45 17.17 -43.86
C GLY A 129 11.92 17.52 -43.61
N GLY A 130 12.63 16.62 -42.93
CA GLY A 130 14.06 16.76 -42.66
C GLY A 130 14.38 18.02 -41.85
N LYS A 131 15.23 18.91 -42.39
CA LYS A 131 15.87 19.99 -41.63
C LYS A 131 14.90 21.00 -40.98
N ASP A 132 13.79 21.34 -41.64
CA ASP A 132 12.79 22.27 -41.07
C ASP A 132 12.10 21.64 -39.85
N SER A 133 11.58 20.41 -40.00
CA SER A 133 11.00 19.63 -38.90
C SER A 133 11.98 19.44 -37.73
N VAL A 134 13.26 19.16 -38.01
CA VAL A 134 14.30 19.03 -36.98
C VAL A 134 14.52 20.35 -36.23
N GLN A 135 14.58 21.50 -36.90
CA GLN A 135 14.75 22.80 -36.23
C GLN A 135 13.57 23.14 -35.29
N TRP A 136 12.35 22.77 -35.67
CA TRP A 136 11.18 22.93 -34.81
C TRP A 136 11.17 21.95 -33.63
N PHE A 137 11.62 20.69 -33.82
CA PHE A 137 11.84 19.76 -32.71
C PHE A 137 12.94 20.22 -31.75
N GLU A 138 14.07 20.74 -32.26
CA GLU A 138 15.17 21.28 -31.44
C GLU A 138 14.68 22.44 -30.54
N LYS A 139 13.85 23.34 -31.07
CA LYS A 139 13.18 24.38 -30.27
C LYS A 139 12.25 23.81 -29.20
N GLY A 140 11.38 22.87 -29.56
CA GLY A 140 10.48 22.21 -28.60
C GLY A 140 11.24 21.51 -27.45
N VAL A 141 12.32 20.79 -27.77
CA VAL A 141 13.19 20.14 -26.79
C VAL A 141 13.93 21.16 -25.91
N SER A 142 14.34 22.30 -26.45
CA SER A 142 14.97 23.37 -25.66
C SER A 142 14.01 23.98 -24.64
N SER A 143 12.75 24.22 -25.02
CA SER A 143 11.70 24.71 -24.10
C SER A 143 11.40 23.68 -23.01
N LEU A 144 11.22 22.39 -23.36
CA LEU A 144 11.01 21.32 -22.37
C LEU A 144 12.18 21.13 -21.39
N ARG A 145 13.43 21.33 -21.83
CA ARG A 145 14.61 21.23 -20.96
C ARG A 145 14.61 22.32 -19.89
N HIS A 146 14.18 23.54 -20.23
CA HIS A 146 14.06 24.64 -19.26
C HIS A 146 13.07 24.30 -18.13
N THR A 147 11.94 23.66 -18.46
CA THR A 147 10.95 23.20 -17.46
C THR A 147 11.49 22.07 -16.57
N LEU A 148 12.21 21.09 -17.14
CA LEU A 148 12.69 19.91 -16.42
C LEU A 148 13.78 20.22 -15.39
N CYS A 149 14.67 21.18 -15.66
CA CYS A 149 15.76 21.54 -14.73
C CYS A 149 15.27 22.12 -13.40
N SER A 150 14.06 22.70 -13.34
CA SER A 150 13.48 23.23 -12.10
C SER A 150 13.01 22.12 -11.14
N PHE A 151 12.39 21.05 -11.66
CA PHE A 151 11.84 19.98 -10.83
C PHE A 151 12.88 19.04 -10.23
N VAL A 152 13.89 18.64 -11.01
CA VAL A 152 14.88 17.63 -10.59
C VAL A 152 15.73 18.08 -9.39
N TRP A 153 15.83 19.39 -9.15
CA TRP A 153 16.73 19.92 -8.12
C TRP A 153 16.20 19.79 -6.68
N LYS A 154 14.91 20.06 -6.45
CA LYS A 154 14.34 20.13 -5.08
C LYS A 154 14.47 18.80 -4.31
N ASP A 155 14.45 17.65 -4.99
CA ASP A 155 14.57 16.33 -4.35
C ASP A 155 16.02 15.90 -4.04
N TRP A 156 17.01 16.34 -4.84
CA TRP A 156 18.37 15.77 -4.79
C TRP A 156 19.17 16.23 -3.56
N LEU A 157 19.03 17.50 -3.17
CA LEU A 157 19.73 18.12 -2.03
C LEU A 157 19.45 17.45 -0.68
N THR A 158 18.33 16.76 -0.55
CA THR A 158 17.89 16.13 0.71
C THR A 158 18.64 14.83 1.01
N VAL A 159 19.13 14.11 -0.02
CA VAL A 159 19.49 12.69 0.08
C VAL A 159 21.00 12.43 0.18
N HIS A 160 21.85 13.14 -0.56
CA HIS A 160 23.28 12.76 -0.76
C HIS A 160 24.28 13.63 0.02
N ARG A 161 23.93 14.07 1.25
CA ARG A 161 24.73 15.02 2.05
C ARG A 161 26.06 14.50 2.64
N TRP A 162 26.50 13.28 2.27
CA TRP A 162 27.61 12.57 2.92
C TRP A 162 28.62 11.89 1.96
N GLU A 163 28.56 12.16 0.64
CA GLU A 163 29.57 11.67 -0.32
C GLU A 163 30.74 12.66 -0.49
N GLU A 164 31.98 12.18 -0.53
CA GLU A 164 33.20 13.02 -0.58
C GLU A 164 33.31 13.91 -1.84
N ASP A 165 32.62 13.59 -2.94
CA ASP A 165 32.61 14.38 -4.18
C ASP A 165 31.27 15.12 -4.43
N ALA A 166 30.33 15.10 -3.48
CA ALA A 166 29.00 15.72 -3.62
C ALA A 166 29.09 17.20 -4.02
N GLU A 167 30.01 17.98 -3.42
CA GLU A 167 30.22 19.39 -3.74
C GLU A 167 30.63 19.62 -5.21
N THR A 168 31.50 18.76 -5.75
CA THR A 168 31.95 18.86 -7.15
C THR A 168 30.80 18.55 -8.11
N ARG A 169 29.92 17.58 -7.75
CA ARG A 169 28.71 17.28 -8.51
C ARG A 169 27.70 18.43 -8.45
N CYS A 170 27.49 19.06 -7.29
CA CYS A 170 26.67 20.27 -7.14
C CYS A 170 27.13 21.38 -8.09
N GLU A 171 28.43 21.70 -8.10
CA GLU A 171 28.98 22.79 -8.92
C GLU A 171 28.91 22.49 -10.43
N SER A 172 29.08 21.23 -10.84
CA SER A 172 28.85 20.82 -12.24
C SER A 172 27.37 20.96 -12.64
N LEU A 173 26.45 20.43 -11.84
CA LEU A 173 25.02 20.42 -12.16
C LEU A 173 24.41 21.83 -12.14
N ILE A 174 24.81 22.72 -11.22
CA ILE A 174 24.30 24.10 -11.19
C ILE A 174 24.85 24.91 -12.36
N THR A 175 26.07 24.60 -12.81
CA THR A 175 26.64 25.19 -14.03
C THR A 175 25.82 24.79 -15.27
N GLU A 176 25.42 23.53 -15.39
CA GLU A 176 24.51 23.08 -16.46
C GLU A 176 23.12 23.74 -16.37
N ALA A 177 22.55 23.87 -15.17
CA ALA A 177 21.27 24.56 -14.95
C ALA A 177 21.34 26.04 -15.36
N LEU A 178 22.43 26.74 -15.01
CA LEU A 178 22.65 28.14 -15.38
C LEU A 178 22.92 28.34 -16.88
N LEU A 179 23.44 27.33 -17.59
CA LEU A 179 23.57 27.34 -19.05
C LEU A 179 22.21 27.17 -19.76
N VAL A 180 21.21 26.57 -19.11
CA VAL A 180 19.86 26.39 -19.65
C VAL A 180 18.92 27.54 -19.24
N ALA A 181 18.95 27.95 -17.98
CA ALA A 181 18.01 28.87 -17.36
C ALA A 181 18.72 29.95 -16.51
N PRO A 182 19.56 30.82 -17.11
CA PRO A 182 20.39 31.80 -16.38
C PRO A 182 19.60 32.86 -15.61
N ASN A 183 18.31 33.03 -15.89
CA ASN A 183 17.42 34.03 -15.30
C ASN A 183 16.21 33.41 -14.57
N ALA A 184 16.31 32.15 -14.12
CA ALA A 184 15.28 31.54 -13.28
C ALA A 184 15.54 31.88 -11.78
N PRO A 185 14.60 32.48 -11.04
CA PRO A 185 14.79 32.86 -9.64
C PRO A 185 15.23 31.70 -8.74
N GLU A 186 14.71 30.49 -8.99
CA GLU A 186 14.95 29.25 -8.24
C GLU A 186 16.37 28.72 -8.46
N VAL A 187 16.86 28.77 -9.70
CA VAL A 187 18.24 28.37 -10.05
C VAL A 187 19.24 29.32 -9.40
N LEU A 188 18.92 30.62 -9.33
CA LEU A 188 19.74 31.63 -8.67
C LEU A 188 19.72 31.49 -7.13
N GLN A 189 18.57 31.18 -6.53
CA GLN A 189 18.47 30.85 -5.09
C GLN A 189 19.26 29.59 -4.73
N THR A 190 19.20 28.58 -5.60
CA THR A 190 19.93 27.32 -5.42
C THR A 190 21.44 27.53 -5.55
N LEU A 191 21.90 28.31 -6.53
CA LEU A 191 23.29 28.75 -6.64
C LEU A 191 23.74 29.46 -5.35
N ALA A 192 22.90 30.33 -4.79
CA ALA A 192 23.22 30.99 -3.53
C ALA A 192 23.38 30.01 -2.36
N SER A 193 22.46 29.05 -2.20
CA SER A 193 22.57 28.01 -1.17
C SER A 193 23.86 27.19 -1.28
N ILE A 194 24.27 26.80 -2.49
CA ILE A 194 25.57 26.14 -2.73
C ILE A 194 26.72 27.07 -2.33
N ARG A 195 26.68 28.35 -2.73
CA ARG A 195 27.72 29.33 -2.38
C ARG A 195 27.78 29.65 -0.88
N ILE A 196 26.68 29.58 -0.14
CA ILE A 196 26.66 29.65 1.34
C ILE A 196 27.42 28.45 1.92
N SER A 197 27.12 27.23 1.47
CA SER A 197 27.81 26.03 1.97
C SER A 197 29.32 26.02 1.64
N GLN A 198 29.73 26.65 0.53
CA GLN A 198 31.14 26.87 0.16
C GLN A 198 31.79 28.09 0.87
N LEU A 199 31.10 28.76 1.80
CA LEU A 199 31.55 29.99 2.47
C LEU A 199 31.85 31.17 1.52
N ARG A 200 31.27 31.17 0.30
CA ARG A 200 31.42 32.17 -0.76
C ARG A 200 30.28 33.20 -0.70
N THR A 201 30.10 33.83 0.46
CA THR A 201 28.95 34.69 0.78
C THR A 201 28.72 35.84 -0.22
N GLU A 202 29.79 36.44 -0.77
CA GLU A 202 29.66 37.51 -1.78
C GLU A 202 29.01 37.01 -3.09
N GLU A 203 29.34 35.80 -3.54
CA GLU A 203 28.70 35.18 -4.71
C GLU A 203 27.26 34.76 -4.41
N ALA A 204 26.97 34.31 -3.18
CA ALA A 204 25.61 34.02 -2.74
C ALA A 204 24.73 35.28 -2.75
N GLN A 205 25.21 36.38 -2.17
CA GLN A 205 24.51 37.67 -2.23
C GLN A 205 24.29 38.15 -3.67
N ALA A 206 25.29 38.02 -4.56
CA ALA A 206 25.15 38.39 -5.96
C ALA A 206 24.06 37.57 -6.68
N ALA A 207 23.98 36.27 -6.40
CA ALA A 207 22.93 35.40 -6.93
C ALA A 207 21.54 35.73 -6.37
N LEU A 208 21.41 36.03 -5.07
CA LEU A 208 20.14 36.41 -4.45
C LEU A 208 19.63 37.79 -4.90
N ARG A 209 20.51 38.80 -5.03
CA ARG A 209 20.14 40.11 -5.60
C ARG A 209 19.58 39.95 -7.02
N ARG A 210 20.26 39.17 -7.85
CA ARG A 210 19.78 38.85 -9.21
C ARG A 210 18.48 38.04 -9.21
N SER A 211 18.24 37.19 -8.21
CA SER A 211 16.98 36.46 -8.05
C SER A 211 15.82 37.41 -7.73
N LEU A 212 16.05 38.40 -6.84
CA LEU A 212 15.07 39.43 -6.48
C LEU A 212 14.77 40.40 -7.63
N GLU A 213 15.80 40.88 -8.33
CA GLU A 213 15.68 41.84 -9.44
C GLU A 213 14.80 41.35 -10.60
N LEU A 214 14.53 40.05 -10.70
CA LEU A 214 13.67 39.48 -11.73
C LEU A 214 12.17 39.71 -11.47
N TRP A 215 11.74 39.93 -10.21
CA TRP A 215 10.31 39.96 -9.87
C TRP A 215 9.89 40.92 -8.74
N LYS A 216 10.83 41.52 -7.98
CA LYS A 216 10.51 42.40 -6.84
C LYS A 216 9.57 43.55 -7.21
N ASP A 217 9.79 44.19 -8.37
CA ASP A 217 9.06 45.37 -8.84
C ASP A 217 7.77 45.01 -9.62
N LEU A 218 7.42 43.73 -9.73
CA LEU A 218 6.26 43.27 -10.50
C LEU A 218 4.97 43.26 -9.67
N PRO A 219 3.79 43.50 -10.28
CA PRO A 219 2.52 43.51 -9.57
C PRO A 219 2.15 42.11 -9.03
N PRO A 220 1.39 41.98 -7.93
CA PRO A 220 1.07 40.68 -7.30
C PRO A 220 0.40 39.62 -8.19
N GLU A 221 -0.13 40.00 -9.35
CA GLU A 221 -0.79 39.10 -10.31
C GLU A 221 0.17 38.55 -11.41
N ASP A 222 1.46 38.92 -11.38
CA ASP A 222 2.45 38.49 -12.39
C ASP A 222 2.95 37.05 -12.15
N LEU A 223 2.86 36.19 -13.18
CA LEU A 223 3.23 34.77 -13.07
C LEU A 223 4.75 34.49 -13.07
N SER A 224 5.59 35.53 -13.13
CA SER A 224 7.05 35.40 -12.95
C SER A 224 7.51 35.59 -11.49
N ILE A 225 6.58 35.90 -10.57
CA ILE A 225 6.82 35.88 -9.13
C ILE A 225 6.88 34.42 -8.64
N PRO A 226 7.91 34.00 -7.87
CA PRO A 226 8.00 32.62 -7.36
C PRO A 226 6.85 32.26 -6.40
N ASP A 227 6.58 30.96 -6.24
CA ASP A 227 5.56 30.49 -5.31
C ASP A 227 5.84 30.88 -3.84
N PHE A 228 4.78 30.87 -3.02
CA PHE A 228 4.83 31.30 -1.61
C PHE A 228 5.93 30.56 -0.82
N ALA A 229 6.03 29.24 -0.95
CA ALA A 229 7.02 28.42 -0.23
C ALA A 229 8.46 28.70 -0.69
N THR A 230 8.65 29.01 -1.97
CA THR A 230 9.94 29.40 -2.55
C THR A 230 10.34 30.81 -2.10
N ARG A 231 9.39 31.74 -1.94
CA ARG A 231 9.64 33.06 -1.31
C ARG A 231 9.97 32.95 0.19
N VAL A 232 9.29 32.10 0.96
CA VAL A 232 9.66 31.80 2.37
C VAL A 232 11.09 31.24 2.45
N SER A 233 11.46 30.34 1.54
CA SER A 233 12.81 29.77 1.44
C SER A 233 13.86 30.83 1.09
N LEU A 234 13.53 31.76 0.17
CA LEU A 234 14.38 32.91 -0.17
C LEU A 234 14.61 33.83 1.03
N SER A 235 13.58 34.17 1.81
CA SER A 235 13.74 35.03 3.00
C SER A 235 14.72 34.43 4.01
N ARG A 236 14.70 33.11 4.21
CA ARG A 236 15.67 32.38 5.05
C ARG A 236 17.10 32.52 4.50
N LEU A 237 17.30 32.31 3.20
CA LEU A 237 18.62 32.48 2.54
C LEU A 237 19.13 33.93 2.59
N LEU A 238 18.25 34.92 2.47
CA LEU A 238 18.59 36.35 2.56
C LEU A 238 19.06 36.74 3.98
N MET A 239 18.36 36.25 5.02
CA MET A 239 18.79 36.43 6.42
C MET A 239 20.17 35.78 6.65
N GLU A 240 20.38 34.56 6.14
CA GLU A 240 21.65 33.82 6.29
C GLU A 240 22.86 34.55 5.67
N VAL A 241 22.68 35.28 4.55
CA VAL A 241 23.75 36.10 3.93
C VAL A 241 23.83 37.54 4.44
N SER A 242 23.11 37.90 5.51
CA SER A 242 23.01 39.29 6.02
C SER A 242 22.47 40.30 5.00
N MET A 243 21.34 39.95 4.36
CA MET A 243 20.51 40.83 3.52
C MET A 243 19.10 40.99 4.16
N GLU A 244 19.05 41.44 5.41
CA GLU A 244 17.80 41.50 6.18
C GLU A 244 16.78 42.52 5.65
N LEU A 245 17.23 43.65 5.08
CA LEU A 245 16.31 44.63 4.49
C LEU A 245 15.57 44.05 3.28
N GLU A 246 16.28 43.32 2.43
CA GLU A 246 15.68 42.58 1.31
C GLU A 246 14.84 41.38 1.78
N ALA A 247 15.21 40.71 2.87
CA ALA A 247 14.42 39.62 3.45
C ALA A 247 13.06 40.11 3.98
N LEU A 248 13.05 41.27 4.66
CA LEU A 248 11.84 41.89 5.22
C LEU A 248 10.87 42.33 4.10
N GLU A 249 11.38 42.90 3.01
CA GLU A 249 10.58 43.28 1.83
C GLU A 249 9.84 42.08 1.20
N VAL A 250 10.45 40.88 1.22
CA VAL A 250 9.77 39.63 0.81
C VAL A 250 8.75 39.15 1.84
N LEU A 251 9.04 39.28 3.15
CA LEU A 251 8.18 38.82 4.24
C LEU A 251 6.91 39.66 4.40
N GLU A 252 7.00 41.00 4.26
CA GLU A 252 5.84 41.88 4.19
C GLU A 252 4.92 41.50 3.02
N ARG A 253 5.51 41.18 1.86
CA ARG A 253 4.76 40.75 0.67
C ARG A 253 4.10 39.38 0.84
N LEU A 254 4.70 38.47 1.63
CA LEU A 254 4.09 37.17 1.97
C LEU A 254 2.87 37.35 2.90
N ILE A 255 2.94 38.24 3.88
CA ILE A 255 1.83 38.50 4.82
C ILE A 255 0.65 39.23 4.15
N LEU A 256 0.89 39.99 3.07
CA LEU A 256 -0.18 40.52 2.21
C LEU A 256 -0.94 39.42 1.43
N GLU A 257 -0.33 38.25 1.24
CA GLU A 257 -0.86 37.13 0.45
C GLU A 257 -1.53 36.07 1.34
N ASP A 258 -0.95 35.79 2.51
CA ASP A 258 -1.52 34.95 3.57
C ASP A 258 -1.20 35.55 4.96
N ASP A 259 -2.20 36.20 5.58
CA ASP A 259 -2.07 36.81 6.91
C ASP A 259 -2.12 35.78 8.06
N GLN A 260 -2.29 34.49 7.77
CA GLN A 260 -2.40 33.39 8.74
C GLN A 260 -1.11 32.56 8.87
N SER A 261 -0.08 32.86 8.07
CA SER A 261 1.19 32.14 8.06
C SER A 261 2.06 32.47 9.29
N VAL A 262 1.95 31.63 10.33
CA VAL A 262 2.76 31.68 11.57
C VAL A 262 4.26 31.78 11.26
N GLU A 263 4.74 31.06 10.25
CA GLU A 263 6.15 31.07 9.82
C GLU A 263 6.57 32.43 9.22
N ALA A 264 5.73 33.07 8.40
CA ALA A 264 6.05 34.37 7.83
C ALA A 264 6.12 35.48 8.89
N TRP A 265 5.15 35.50 9.82
CA TRP A 265 5.15 36.41 10.97
C TRP A 265 6.38 36.19 11.88
N TYR A 266 6.72 34.92 12.16
CA TYR A 266 7.91 34.57 12.94
C TYR A 266 9.21 35.03 12.28
N LEU A 267 9.40 34.72 10.98
CA LEU A 267 10.61 35.09 10.24
C LEU A 267 10.76 36.61 10.15
N GLY A 268 9.67 37.36 9.97
CA GLY A 268 9.71 38.82 9.93
C GLY A 268 10.05 39.46 11.27
N GLY A 269 9.47 38.96 12.38
CA GLY A 269 9.86 39.39 13.72
C GLY A 269 11.34 39.12 14.01
N TRP A 270 11.83 37.91 13.70
CA TRP A 270 13.24 37.58 13.84
C TRP A 270 14.16 38.44 12.92
N CYS A 271 13.70 38.76 11.71
CA CYS A 271 14.42 39.65 10.80
C CYS A 271 14.53 41.09 11.35
N LEU A 272 13.45 41.62 11.94
CA LEU A 272 13.44 42.91 12.63
C LEU A 272 14.37 42.91 13.86
N GLN A 273 14.45 41.81 14.60
CA GLN A 273 15.42 41.64 15.70
C GLN A 273 16.88 41.70 15.21
N LEU A 274 17.20 41.07 14.06
CA LEU A 274 18.53 41.13 13.46
C LEU A 274 18.88 42.55 12.96
N LEU A 275 17.90 43.27 12.39
CA LEU A 275 18.05 44.69 12.01
C LEU A 275 18.30 45.59 13.23
N ALA A 276 17.57 45.37 14.34
CA ALA A 276 17.79 46.07 15.60
C ALA A 276 19.21 45.82 16.17
N GLY A 277 19.71 44.58 16.11
CA GLY A 277 21.10 44.25 16.45
C GLY A 277 22.14 44.95 15.57
N LYS A 278 21.79 45.26 14.32
CA LYS A 278 22.62 46.00 13.35
C LYS A 278 22.44 47.53 13.39
N GLN A 279 21.60 48.06 14.30
CA GLN A 279 21.20 49.49 14.36
C GLN A 279 20.56 50.00 13.05
N GLN A 280 19.88 49.11 12.33
CA GLN A 280 19.15 49.41 11.10
C GLN A 280 17.64 49.42 11.35
N ALA A 281 16.92 50.15 10.50
CA ALA A 281 15.46 50.30 10.56
C ALA A 281 14.85 50.18 9.15
N PRO A 282 13.56 49.79 9.03
CA PRO A 282 12.81 49.86 7.78
C PRO A 282 12.74 51.30 7.24
N LYS A 283 12.57 51.45 5.92
CA LYS A 283 12.66 52.73 5.18
C LYS A 283 11.76 53.84 5.75
N ASP A 284 10.55 53.51 6.20
CA ASP A 284 9.58 54.48 6.76
C ASP A 284 10.10 55.25 7.98
N ALA A 285 11.13 54.74 8.69
CA ALA A 285 11.77 55.46 9.80
C ALA A 285 12.70 56.61 9.35
N GLU A 286 12.92 56.80 8.04
CA GLU A 286 13.71 57.90 7.49
C GLU A 286 12.87 59.11 7.04
N ASP A 287 11.56 58.93 6.84
CA ASP A 287 10.61 59.98 6.40
C ASP A 287 9.89 60.70 7.56
N ALA A 288 10.28 60.44 8.82
CA ALA A 288 9.76 61.14 9.99
C ALA A 288 10.34 62.57 10.08
N GLU A 289 9.49 63.59 9.98
CA GLU A 289 9.87 64.99 10.20
C GLU A 289 10.22 65.26 11.68
N ASP A 290 11.25 66.09 11.88
CA ASP A 290 11.81 66.64 13.15
C ASP A 290 12.66 65.74 14.10
N ASP A 291 13.93 66.18 14.24
CA ASP A 291 14.94 66.07 15.31
C ASP A 291 15.35 64.71 15.95
N ASP A 292 14.53 63.65 15.98
CA ASP A 292 14.79 62.46 16.84
C ASP A 292 15.44 61.24 16.12
N ASN A 293 16.00 61.44 14.92
CA ASN A 293 16.52 60.38 14.05
C ASN A 293 17.91 59.84 14.49
N THR A 294 17.99 59.30 15.70
CA THR A 294 19.20 58.69 16.26
C THR A 294 19.32 57.18 15.95
N PRO A 295 20.54 56.59 15.93
CA PRO A 295 20.69 55.14 15.78
C PRO A 295 20.02 54.32 16.90
N GLU A 296 19.87 54.93 18.08
CA GLU A 296 19.21 54.34 19.25
C GLU A 296 17.69 54.34 19.09
N ALA A 297 17.09 55.43 18.58
CA ALA A 297 15.68 55.48 18.19
C ALA A 297 15.36 54.51 17.03
N ARG A 298 16.23 54.43 16.00
CA ARG A 298 16.11 53.44 14.90
C ARG A 298 16.09 52.01 15.42
N ARG A 299 17.01 51.68 16.34
CA ARG A 299 17.03 50.36 17.01
C ARG A 299 15.76 50.11 17.81
N GLN A 300 15.30 51.09 18.58
CA GLN A 300 14.09 50.98 19.40
C GLN A 300 12.84 50.71 18.54
N ALA A 301 12.68 51.39 17.41
CA ALA A 301 11.58 51.16 16.48
C ALA A 301 11.58 49.72 15.91
N SER A 302 12.76 49.21 15.52
CA SER A 302 12.91 47.83 15.06
C SER A 302 12.59 46.79 16.15
N LEU A 303 12.92 47.06 17.42
CA LEU A 303 12.54 46.19 18.56
C LEU A 303 11.03 46.20 18.83
N VAL A 304 10.37 47.36 18.76
CA VAL A 304 8.91 47.44 18.94
C VAL A 304 8.17 46.65 17.86
N ALA A 305 8.54 46.86 16.58
CA ALA A 305 7.94 46.12 15.47
C ALA A 305 8.24 44.61 15.54
N SER A 306 9.46 44.22 15.95
CA SER A 306 9.84 42.82 16.21
C SER A 306 8.91 42.18 17.25
N ARG A 307 8.62 42.88 18.36
CA ARG A 307 7.69 42.43 19.40
C ARG A 307 6.27 42.24 18.88
N GLU A 308 5.75 43.17 18.08
CA GLU A 308 4.40 43.07 17.51
C GLU A 308 4.26 41.88 16.56
N TRP A 309 5.24 41.66 15.67
CA TRP A 309 5.23 40.52 14.74
C TRP A 309 5.35 39.17 15.46
N LEU A 310 6.16 39.07 16.51
CA LEU A 310 6.27 37.85 17.32
C LEU A 310 5.05 37.64 18.24
N LYS A 311 4.45 38.69 18.81
CA LYS A 311 3.13 38.62 19.48
C LYS A 311 2.10 38.03 18.50
N GLN A 312 1.99 38.58 17.28
CA GLN A 312 1.04 38.08 16.28
C GLN A 312 1.32 36.64 15.83
N SER A 313 2.59 36.25 15.66
CA SER A 313 2.98 34.86 15.37
C SER A 313 2.53 33.89 16.48
N LEU A 314 2.70 34.28 17.75
CA LEU A 314 2.29 33.49 18.92
C LEU A 314 0.75 33.40 19.06
N THR A 315 0.03 34.50 18.82
CA THR A 315 -1.44 34.51 18.80
C THR A 315 -1.97 33.58 17.70
N LEU A 316 -1.42 33.66 16.48
CA LEU A 316 -1.78 32.74 15.39
C LEU A 316 -1.39 31.29 15.72
N TYR A 317 -0.24 31.06 16.34
CA TYR A 317 0.22 29.71 16.74
C TYR A 317 -0.84 29.01 17.59
N ASP A 318 -1.35 29.66 18.63
CA ASP A 318 -2.34 29.06 19.54
C ASP A 318 -3.76 29.04 18.94
N LEU A 319 -4.11 30.02 18.10
CA LEU A 319 -5.39 30.07 17.37
C LEU A 319 -5.53 28.95 16.33
N ILE A 320 -4.49 28.70 15.53
CA ILE A 320 -4.49 27.64 14.48
C ILE A 320 -3.93 26.31 14.98
N GLN A 321 -3.38 26.27 16.21
CA GLN A 321 -2.74 25.11 16.85
C GLN A 321 -1.58 24.55 16.03
N TYR A 322 -0.64 25.43 15.69
CA TYR A 322 0.58 25.13 14.94
C TYR A 322 1.49 24.15 15.73
N GLU A 323 2.29 23.33 15.05
CA GLU A 323 2.92 22.14 15.66
C GLU A 323 4.43 22.27 15.97
N ASP A 324 5.10 23.38 15.62
CA ASP A 324 6.55 23.56 15.88
C ASP A 324 6.84 24.17 17.27
N GLU A 325 7.12 23.32 18.27
CA GLU A 325 7.46 23.79 19.63
C GLU A 325 8.81 24.53 19.70
N ARG A 326 9.76 24.31 18.76
CA ARG A 326 11.05 25.03 18.75
C ARG A 326 10.86 26.47 18.29
N LEU A 327 10.06 26.68 17.25
CA LEU A 327 9.64 28.01 16.81
C LEU A 327 8.91 28.76 17.94
N LYS A 328 7.97 28.10 18.64
CA LYS A 328 7.29 28.74 19.79
C LYS A 328 8.25 29.09 20.92
N ALA A 329 9.15 28.18 21.30
CA ALA A 329 10.11 28.42 22.37
C ALA A 329 11.02 29.63 22.05
N HIS A 330 11.57 29.68 20.84
CA HIS A 330 12.43 30.79 20.41
C HIS A 330 11.66 32.11 20.25
N ALA A 331 10.43 32.08 19.73
CA ALA A 331 9.57 33.28 19.65
C ALA A 331 9.24 33.83 21.05
N LEU A 332 8.93 32.97 22.02
CA LEU A 332 8.73 33.37 23.42
C LEU A 332 10.02 33.90 24.06
N GLU A 333 11.17 33.28 23.79
CA GLU A 333 12.48 33.72 24.27
C GLU A 333 12.80 35.14 23.77
N LEU A 334 12.68 35.39 22.46
CA LEU A 334 12.89 36.71 21.85
C LEU A 334 11.93 37.77 22.41
N VAL A 335 10.64 37.45 22.59
CA VAL A 335 9.67 38.38 23.21
C VAL A 335 10.02 38.68 24.67
N GLN A 336 10.46 37.67 25.43
CA GLN A 336 10.92 37.86 26.81
C GLN A 336 12.26 38.60 26.90
N GLU A 337 13.14 38.51 25.92
CA GLU A 337 14.35 39.35 25.86
C GLU A 337 13.99 40.80 25.56
N MET A 338 13.13 41.05 24.56
CA MET A 338 12.67 42.40 24.24
C MET A 338 11.96 43.06 25.41
N ASN A 339 11.02 42.39 26.07
CA ASN A 339 10.30 42.96 27.23
C ASN A 339 11.24 43.38 28.38
N LYS A 340 12.40 42.73 28.55
CA LYS A 340 13.43 43.13 29.55
C LYS A 340 14.22 44.37 29.12
N GLU A 341 14.30 44.66 27.82
CA GLU A 341 15.08 45.77 27.27
C GLU A 341 14.22 47.02 26.97
N ILE A 342 13.07 46.86 26.32
CA ILE A 342 12.16 47.97 25.96
C ILE A 342 11.06 48.23 27.00
N GLY A 343 10.97 47.38 28.02
CA GLY A 343 9.93 47.39 29.03
C GLY A 343 8.69 46.58 28.63
N GLU A 344 8.05 45.98 29.64
CA GLU A 344 6.69 45.45 29.51
C GLU A 344 5.72 46.61 29.28
N GLU A 345 4.76 46.42 28.37
CA GLU A 345 3.58 47.28 28.32
C GLU A 345 2.78 47.04 29.60
N MET A 346 2.26 48.12 30.21
CA MET A 346 1.21 47.96 31.22
C MET A 346 -0.07 47.56 30.49
N ASP A 347 -0.32 46.25 30.43
CA ASP A 347 -1.68 45.75 30.34
C ASP A 347 -2.37 46.14 31.67
N ASP A 348 -3.31 47.08 31.62
CA ASP A 348 -4.02 47.61 32.81
C ASP A 348 -5.03 46.59 33.35
N GLU A 349 -4.53 45.48 33.93
CA GLU A 349 -5.38 44.43 34.52
C GLU A 349 -6.03 44.86 35.85
N ALA A 350 -7.35 44.60 35.92
CA ALA A 350 -8.20 44.48 37.11
C ALA A 350 -8.55 45.74 37.94
N GLU A 351 -9.74 46.30 37.66
CA GLU A 351 -10.72 46.56 38.73
C GLU A 351 -11.90 45.57 38.61
N GLU A 352 -12.51 45.23 39.76
CA GLU A 352 -13.63 44.27 39.84
C GLU A 352 -14.98 45.00 39.65
N GLY A 353 -15.73 44.74 38.57
CA GLY A 353 -17.16 45.11 38.56
C GLY A 353 -17.91 45.18 37.22
N GLU A 354 -19.02 44.45 37.18
CA GLU A 354 -20.25 44.65 36.37
C GLU A 354 -20.18 44.51 34.83
N ASP A 355 -21.30 44.06 34.28
CA ASP A 355 -21.50 43.52 32.93
C ASP A 355 -21.29 44.56 31.79
N GLU A 356 -20.49 44.25 30.78
CA GLU A 356 -20.69 44.72 29.38
C GLU A 356 -19.92 43.84 28.36
N ASP A 357 -20.40 43.80 27.11
CA ASP A 357 -19.90 42.91 26.04
C ASP A 357 -18.50 43.32 25.54
N TRP A 358 -17.62 42.35 25.27
CA TRP A 358 -16.34 42.56 24.58
C TRP A 358 -16.26 41.70 23.30
N GLU A 359 -16.40 42.39 22.16
CA GLU A 359 -16.41 41.83 20.80
C GLU A 359 -14.98 41.69 20.22
N ASP A 360 -14.86 41.33 18.93
CA ASP A 360 -13.64 40.99 18.18
C ASP A 360 -12.54 42.10 18.03
N GLU A 361 -12.46 43.10 18.91
CA GLU A 361 -11.72 44.36 18.66
C GLU A 361 -10.19 44.24 18.54
N ASP A 362 -9.50 43.45 19.38
CA ASP A 362 -8.02 43.38 19.39
C ASP A 362 -7.41 42.91 18.06
N ILE A 363 -8.11 42.03 17.36
CA ILE A 363 -7.70 41.53 16.05
C ILE A 363 -7.92 42.60 14.96
N GLU A 364 -8.94 43.45 15.10
CA GLU A 364 -9.14 44.60 14.21
C GLU A 364 -8.12 45.72 14.48
N ILE A 365 -7.75 46.02 15.72
CA ILE A 365 -6.77 47.09 16.04
C ILE A 365 -5.44 46.87 15.31
N THR A 366 -4.94 45.63 15.28
CA THR A 366 -3.68 45.29 14.60
C THR A 366 -3.82 45.34 13.07
N ARG A 367 -4.94 44.80 12.55
CA ARG A 367 -5.28 44.88 11.11
C ARG A 367 -5.48 46.32 10.62
N ALA A 368 -6.02 47.22 11.47
CA ALA A 368 -6.29 48.61 11.15
C ALA A 368 -5.05 49.50 11.13
N LYS A 369 -3.97 49.11 11.83
CA LYS A 369 -2.70 49.87 11.87
C LYS A 369 -1.74 49.45 10.74
N PHE A 370 -1.35 48.18 10.68
CA PHE A 370 -0.26 47.74 9.78
C PHE A 370 -0.71 47.56 8.32
N ILE A 371 -1.84 46.90 8.06
CA ILE A 371 -2.25 46.54 6.70
C ILE A 371 -2.49 47.79 5.82
N PRO A 372 -3.09 48.90 6.30
CA PRO A 372 -3.21 50.13 5.51
C PRO A 372 -1.86 50.79 5.18
N ALA A 373 -0.88 50.77 6.11
CA ALA A 373 0.45 51.33 5.87
C ALA A 373 1.21 50.55 4.79
N ILE A 374 1.21 49.21 4.89
CA ILE A 374 1.83 48.33 3.89
C ILE A 374 1.13 48.48 2.52
N ARG A 375 -0.21 48.58 2.50
CA ARG A 375 -0.97 48.89 1.26
C ARG A 375 -0.61 50.26 0.67
N LEU A 376 -0.29 51.27 1.50
CA LEU A 376 0.19 52.57 1.02
C LEU A 376 1.58 52.47 0.37
N ARG A 377 2.52 51.70 0.93
CA ARG A 377 3.84 51.45 0.29
C ARG A 377 3.68 50.86 -1.11
N VAL A 378 2.87 49.80 -1.23
CA VAL A 378 2.64 49.10 -2.50
C VAL A 378 1.96 50.03 -3.54
N ALA A 379 1.04 50.89 -3.11
CA ALA A 379 0.41 51.87 -4.00
C ALA A 379 1.35 53.01 -4.43
N ASN A 380 2.19 53.53 -3.53
CA ASN A 380 3.11 54.63 -3.83
C ASN A 380 4.25 54.19 -4.77
N SER A 381 4.71 52.94 -4.67
CA SER A 381 5.73 52.39 -5.58
C SER A 381 5.28 52.39 -7.05
N SER A 382 3.97 52.32 -7.33
CA SER A 382 3.44 52.30 -8.71
C SER A 382 3.21 53.69 -9.32
N MET A 383 3.70 54.79 -8.74
CA MET A 383 3.35 56.15 -9.20
C MET A 383 4.52 57.14 -9.29
N MET A 384 5.49 56.87 -10.17
CA MET A 384 6.41 57.89 -10.72
C MET A 384 6.39 57.90 -12.26
N ASP A 385 6.48 59.11 -12.83
CA ASP A 385 6.12 59.38 -14.22
C ASP A 385 7.27 59.20 -15.24
N LEU A 386 6.83 58.78 -16.43
CA LEU A 386 7.52 58.72 -17.73
C LEU A 386 8.60 59.79 -18.00
N ILE A 387 9.87 59.38 -18.14
CA ILE A 387 10.92 60.13 -18.89
C ILE A 387 11.71 59.20 -19.83
N SER A 388 11.99 59.68 -21.04
CA SER A 388 12.58 58.90 -22.16
C SER A 388 14.07 58.60 -22.03
N ALA A 389 14.49 57.45 -22.55
CA ALA A 389 15.90 57.03 -22.64
C ALA A 389 16.71 57.75 -23.75
N PRO A 390 18.04 57.87 -23.57
CA PRO A 390 18.99 58.12 -24.66
C PRO A 390 19.95 56.94 -24.91
N SER A 391 20.20 56.70 -26.20
CA SER A 391 21.21 55.81 -26.83
C SER A 391 22.67 55.95 -26.34
N GLY A 392 23.49 54.89 -26.44
CA GLY A 392 24.96 55.03 -26.29
C GLY A 392 25.84 53.79 -26.48
N GLU A 393 26.11 53.43 -27.74
CA GLU A 393 27.23 52.65 -28.32
C GLU A 393 28.37 52.01 -27.47
N SER A 394 28.79 50.82 -27.95
CA SER A 394 30.19 50.37 -28.20
C SER A 394 30.95 49.40 -27.27
N SER A 395 31.56 48.43 -27.95
CA SER A 395 32.54 47.39 -27.56
C SER A 395 33.99 47.98 -27.48
N PRO A 396 35.14 47.25 -27.47
CA PRO A 396 35.37 45.79 -27.60
C PRO A 396 36.55 45.12 -26.82
N LEU A 397 36.59 43.78 -26.88
CA LEU A 397 37.77 42.88 -27.02
C LEU A 397 38.98 42.95 -26.06
N LYS A 398 39.37 41.76 -25.54
CA LYS A 398 40.66 41.09 -25.86
C LYS A 398 40.79 39.65 -25.32
N ASN A 399 40.86 38.67 -26.23
CA ASN A 399 41.70 37.47 -26.05
C ASN A 399 43.09 37.78 -26.65
N PRO A 400 44.20 37.23 -26.11
CA PRO A 400 44.91 36.14 -26.81
C PRO A 400 45.67 35.15 -25.86
N VAL A 401 45.68 33.81 -26.04
CA VAL A 401 46.57 32.94 -26.89
C VAL A 401 47.78 32.29 -26.15
N LEU A 402 47.86 30.93 -26.22
CA LEU A 402 49.04 29.99 -26.20
C LEU A 402 50.14 30.14 -25.10
N GLU A 403 51.01 29.17 -24.77
CA GLU A 403 51.35 27.85 -25.36
C GLU A 403 51.83 26.80 -24.30
N VAL A 404 52.34 25.66 -24.75
CA VAL A 404 52.71 24.42 -24.02
C VAL A 404 54.22 24.32 -23.71
N ALA A 405 54.66 23.69 -22.59
CA ALA A 405 55.86 22.81 -22.53
C ALA A 405 56.17 22.16 -21.15
N SER A 406 56.74 20.93 -21.18
CA SER A 406 57.67 20.22 -20.24
C SER A 406 57.76 20.65 -18.75
N ALA A 407 57.57 19.78 -17.73
CA ALA A 407 58.21 18.49 -17.40
C ALA A 407 59.67 18.56 -16.89
N ASP A 408 59.94 18.06 -15.67
CA ASP A 408 60.95 17.01 -15.40
C ASP A 408 60.85 16.37 -13.97
N VAL A 409 61.63 15.32 -13.70
CA VAL A 409 61.57 14.39 -12.54
C VAL A 409 62.55 14.73 -11.40
N SER A 410 62.16 14.58 -10.11
CA SER A 410 63.12 14.20 -9.04
C SER A 410 62.56 13.72 -7.67
N LYS A 411 62.92 12.46 -7.33
CA LYS A 411 63.39 11.92 -6.02
C LYS A 411 62.83 12.41 -4.64
N ALA A 412 62.06 11.51 -4.01
CA ALA A 412 62.46 10.66 -2.86
C ALA A 412 63.04 11.23 -1.54
N GLY A 413 62.42 10.81 -0.42
CA GLY A 413 62.97 10.73 0.95
C GLY A 413 61.91 10.13 1.91
N THR A 414 62.04 8.90 2.43
CA THR A 414 62.75 8.49 3.68
C THR A 414 62.09 9.03 4.98
N ALA A 415 61.78 8.24 6.01
CA ALA A 415 62.15 6.85 6.31
C ALA A 415 61.32 6.17 7.45
N THR A 416 61.46 4.82 7.57
CA THR A 416 61.58 4.01 8.82
C THR A 416 60.42 3.94 9.85
N GLU A 417 60.11 2.80 10.50
CA GLU A 417 60.44 1.37 10.28
C GLU A 417 59.65 0.44 11.25
N ASN A 418 59.88 -0.88 11.14
CA ASN A 418 59.49 -1.99 12.04
C ASN A 418 58.01 -2.44 12.01
N ILE A 419 57.62 -3.64 11.55
CA ILE A 419 58.13 -5.04 11.66
C ILE A 419 57.63 -5.78 12.91
N THR A 420 56.75 -6.76 12.70
CA THR A 420 56.96 -8.18 13.09
C THR A 420 55.99 -9.08 12.32
N ALA A 421 56.28 -10.38 12.23
CA ALA A 421 55.49 -11.35 11.47
C ALA A 421 55.54 -12.75 12.12
N ALA A 422 54.55 -13.59 11.81
CA ALA A 422 54.51 -15.02 12.15
C ALA A 422 53.99 -15.85 10.96
N LYS A 423 54.25 -17.16 10.95
CA LYS A 423 53.96 -18.10 9.84
C LYS A 423 53.73 -19.52 10.36
N GLY A 424 53.01 -20.32 9.57
CA GLY A 424 52.94 -21.79 9.65
C GLY A 424 51.82 -22.31 10.57
N GLU A 425 51.36 -23.56 10.43
CA GLU A 425 51.67 -24.59 9.41
C GLU A 425 50.50 -25.60 9.31
N VAL A 426 50.58 -26.62 8.44
CA VAL A 426 49.44 -27.50 8.06
C VAL A 426 49.72 -28.97 8.39
N SER A 427 48.68 -29.79 8.69
CA SER A 427 48.54 -31.27 8.46
C SER A 427 47.78 -32.01 9.61
N PRO A 428 47.25 -33.24 9.41
CA PRO A 428 45.91 -33.58 9.94
C PRO A 428 45.79 -34.89 10.77
N SER A 429 44.58 -35.13 11.32
CA SER A 429 44.13 -36.46 11.83
C SER A 429 42.60 -36.55 11.96
N GLU A 430 42.03 -37.72 11.60
CA GLU A 430 40.62 -38.08 11.82
C GLU A 430 40.32 -38.38 13.31
N TYR A 431 39.05 -38.32 13.73
CA TYR A 431 38.29 -39.37 14.47
C TYR A 431 36.91 -38.79 14.90
N GLU A 432 35.83 -39.56 14.72
CA GLU A 432 34.49 -39.20 15.22
C GLU A 432 34.39 -39.41 16.74
N THR A 433 33.64 -38.54 17.44
CA THR A 433 33.07 -38.85 18.76
C THR A 433 31.86 -37.94 19.03
N ASP A 434 30.67 -38.51 19.19
CA ASP A 434 29.49 -37.76 19.67
C ASP A 434 29.69 -37.33 21.13
N SER A 435 29.34 -36.09 21.46
CA SER A 435 29.19 -35.62 22.85
C SER A 435 28.28 -34.40 22.92
N ASP A 436 27.28 -34.49 23.80
CA ASP A 436 26.18 -33.54 24.01
C ASP A 436 26.58 -32.05 24.04
N GLY A 437 25.84 -31.22 23.29
CA GLY A 437 26.02 -29.76 23.24
C GLY A 437 24.89 -28.98 22.55
N SER A 438 23.74 -29.60 22.26
CA SER A 438 22.69 -29.04 21.39
C SER A 438 21.73 -28.07 22.08
N GLY A 439 22.26 -27.03 22.74
CA GLY A 439 21.48 -25.87 23.19
C GLY A 439 21.49 -24.76 22.14
N ASP A 440 22.68 -24.24 21.85
CA ASP A 440 22.85 -22.94 21.18
C ASP A 440 22.71 -23.01 19.64
N GLU A 441 22.72 -24.21 19.05
CA GLU A 441 22.53 -24.40 17.60
C GLU A 441 21.09 -24.05 17.15
N TRP A 442 20.08 -24.24 18.01
CA TRP A 442 18.67 -24.08 17.63
C TRP A 442 18.24 -22.61 17.57
N GLU A 443 18.70 -21.76 18.49
CA GLU A 443 18.49 -20.31 18.39
C GLU A 443 19.16 -19.73 17.13
N THR A 444 20.37 -20.21 16.82
CA THR A 444 21.11 -19.82 15.63
C THR A 444 20.38 -20.24 14.34
N GLN A 445 19.76 -21.42 14.30
CA GLN A 445 18.96 -21.85 13.15
C GLN A 445 17.71 -20.98 12.93
N SER A 446 17.00 -20.59 13.99
CA SER A 446 15.78 -19.78 13.88
C SER A 446 16.04 -18.44 13.19
N LEU A 447 17.18 -17.78 13.49
CA LEU A 447 17.57 -16.50 12.89
C LEU A 447 17.84 -16.60 11.38
N TYR A 448 18.35 -17.74 10.90
CA TYR A 448 18.58 -17.94 9.47
C TYR A 448 17.34 -18.47 8.73
N GLU A 449 16.43 -19.23 9.36
CA GLU A 449 15.21 -19.71 8.70
C GLU A 449 14.27 -18.56 8.29
N ASP A 450 14.09 -17.54 9.14
CA ASP A 450 13.27 -16.36 8.84
C ASP A 450 13.89 -15.47 7.73
N ALA A 451 15.21 -15.54 7.52
CA ALA A 451 15.93 -14.73 6.53
C ALA A 451 15.96 -15.33 5.11
N ILE A 452 15.51 -16.59 4.90
CA ILE A 452 15.65 -17.30 3.62
C ILE A 452 14.57 -16.88 2.62
N GLN A 453 14.93 -15.98 1.70
CA GLN A 453 14.16 -15.81 0.46
C GLN A 453 14.34 -17.04 -0.45
N VAL A 454 13.26 -17.83 -0.58
CA VAL A 454 13.22 -18.99 -1.46
C VAL A 454 13.08 -18.56 -2.92
N LEU A 455 14.18 -18.61 -3.67
CA LEU A 455 14.21 -18.44 -5.13
C LEU A 455 13.44 -19.58 -5.82
N ARG A 456 12.56 -19.22 -6.75
CA ARG A 456 11.96 -20.19 -7.67
C ARG A 456 12.92 -20.48 -8.82
N ASP A 457 12.86 -21.71 -9.33
CA ASP A 457 13.63 -22.14 -10.52
C ASP A 457 13.39 -21.24 -11.75
N GLU A 458 12.23 -20.57 -11.82
CA GLU A 458 11.86 -19.57 -12.84
C GLU A 458 12.71 -18.28 -12.81
N GLN A 459 13.35 -17.99 -11.67
CA GLN A 459 14.17 -16.81 -11.39
C GLN A 459 15.67 -17.04 -11.66
N LEU A 460 16.10 -18.29 -11.84
CA LEU A 460 17.48 -18.65 -12.19
C LEU A 460 17.72 -18.42 -13.69
N ARG A 461 17.92 -17.15 -14.07
CA ARG A 461 18.13 -16.70 -15.45
C ARG A 461 19.48 -15.97 -15.60
N GLU A 462 20.04 -16.06 -16.80
CA GLU A 462 21.35 -15.48 -17.14
C GLU A 462 21.35 -13.95 -16.97
N GLY A 463 22.42 -13.41 -16.38
CA GLY A 463 22.67 -11.96 -16.28
C GLY A 463 23.06 -11.45 -14.89
N VAL A 464 22.80 -12.20 -13.81
CA VAL A 464 23.20 -11.83 -12.44
C VAL A 464 24.63 -12.34 -12.16
N PRO A 465 25.57 -11.49 -11.68
CA PRO A 465 26.88 -11.94 -11.20
C PRO A 465 26.76 -13.00 -10.09
N ASP A 466 27.67 -13.97 -10.09
CA ASP A 466 27.81 -15.05 -9.10
C ASP A 466 26.57 -15.94 -8.82
N ALA A 467 25.51 -15.84 -9.62
CA ALA A 467 24.36 -16.75 -9.56
C ALA A 467 24.59 -18.06 -10.33
N CYS A 468 23.90 -19.13 -9.95
CA CYS A 468 23.79 -20.36 -10.74
C CYS A 468 22.76 -20.26 -11.86
N THR A 469 23.05 -20.89 -13.01
CA THR A 469 22.04 -21.10 -14.05
C THR A 469 21.06 -22.21 -13.63
N LEU A 470 19.88 -22.26 -14.27
CA LEU A 470 18.90 -23.32 -14.01
C LEU A 470 19.45 -24.73 -14.32
N GLU A 471 20.28 -24.88 -15.36
CA GLU A 471 20.89 -26.17 -15.70
C GLU A 471 21.96 -26.59 -14.68
N GLU A 472 22.81 -25.64 -14.24
CA GLU A 472 23.74 -25.86 -13.12
C GLU A 472 23.00 -26.28 -11.85
N ALA A 473 21.95 -25.55 -11.47
CA ALA A 473 21.18 -25.81 -10.25
C ALA A 473 20.52 -27.20 -10.25
N VAL A 474 19.91 -27.60 -11.38
CA VAL A 474 19.33 -28.95 -11.53
C VAL A 474 20.43 -30.02 -11.48
N ALA A 475 21.61 -29.78 -12.06
CA ALA A 475 22.74 -30.69 -11.99
C ALA A 475 23.27 -30.84 -10.56
N TYR A 476 23.46 -29.76 -9.81
CA TYR A 476 23.92 -29.80 -8.42
C TYR A 476 22.91 -30.47 -7.48
N ARG A 477 21.62 -30.15 -7.58
CA ARG A 477 20.56 -30.83 -6.79
C ARG A 477 20.48 -32.33 -7.08
N LYS A 478 20.68 -32.74 -8.34
CA LYS A 478 20.76 -34.15 -8.73
C LYS A 478 22.03 -34.81 -8.18
N ARG A 479 23.19 -34.15 -8.30
CA ARG A 479 24.49 -34.66 -7.81
C ARG A 479 24.49 -34.88 -6.30
N LEU A 480 23.96 -33.93 -5.52
CA LEU A 480 23.79 -34.07 -4.07
C LEU A 480 23.01 -35.34 -3.68
N HIS A 481 21.96 -35.67 -4.44
CA HIS A 481 21.18 -36.89 -4.23
C HIS A 481 21.86 -38.19 -4.71
N GLU A 482 22.90 -38.10 -5.54
CA GLU A 482 23.66 -39.26 -6.04
C GLU A 482 24.84 -39.64 -5.14
N ILE A 483 25.50 -38.66 -4.51
CA ILE A 483 26.72 -38.90 -3.70
C ILE A 483 26.55 -38.62 -2.19
N GLY A 484 25.47 -37.95 -1.78
CA GLY A 484 25.21 -37.61 -0.39
C GLY A 484 25.90 -36.32 0.10
N LYS A 485 25.46 -35.81 1.26
CA LYS A 485 25.83 -34.47 1.76
C LYS A 485 27.35 -34.24 1.86
N ALA A 486 28.07 -35.12 2.56
CA ALA A 486 29.50 -34.93 2.84
C ALA A 486 30.35 -34.92 1.57
N ALA A 487 30.23 -35.96 0.73
CA ALA A 487 30.96 -36.05 -0.54
C ALA A 487 30.59 -34.92 -1.52
N PHE A 488 29.36 -34.39 -1.46
CA PHE A 488 28.96 -33.23 -2.26
C PHE A 488 29.66 -31.93 -1.81
N VAL A 489 29.77 -31.70 -0.51
CA VAL A 489 30.52 -30.55 0.04
C VAL A 489 32.01 -30.66 -0.31
N GLU A 490 32.60 -31.86 -0.16
CA GLU A 490 34.00 -32.11 -0.53
C GLU A 490 34.27 -31.95 -2.05
N GLU A 491 33.39 -32.45 -2.92
CA GLU A 491 33.56 -32.36 -4.37
C GLU A 491 33.41 -30.91 -4.90
N THR A 492 32.59 -30.08 -4.26
CA THR A 492 32.26 -28.72 -4.72
C THR A 492 33.07 -27.61 -4.05
N LEU A 493 33.11 -27.58 -2.70
CA LEU A 493 33.81 -26.55 -1.92
C LEU A 493 35.28 -26.92 -1.66
N GLY A 494 35.56 -28.19 -1.32
CA GLY A 494 36.92 -28.65 -0.94
C GLY A 494 37.99 -28.61 -2.05
N GLN A 495 37.69 -28.00 -3.20
CA GLN A 495 38.58 -27.84 -4.36
C GLN A 495 38.40 -26.47 -5.04
N ASP A 496 37.83 -25.47 -4.36
CA ASP A 496 37.61 -24.09 -4.83
C ASP A 496 36.91 -23.96 -6.21
N LYS A 497 36.06 -24.93 -6.58
CA LYS A 497 35.42 -24.97 -7.91
C LYS A 497 34.23 -24.02 -8.03
N VAL A 498 33.52 -23.79 -6.93
CA VAL A 498 32.30 -22.98 -6.85
C VAL A 498 32.24 -22.37 -5.46
N THR A 499 31.93 -21.08 -5.37
CA THR A 499 31.75 -20.39 -4.07
C THR A 499 30.47 -20.85 -3.35
N ALA A 500 30.48 -20.80 -2.03
CA ALA A 500 29.31 -21.06 -1.19
C ALA A 500 28.18 -20.06 -1.48
N LYS A 501 28.50 -18.78 -1.75
CA LYS A 501 27.54 -17.76 -2.21
C LYS A 501 26.80 -18.22 -3.48
N LYS A 502 27.52 -18.71 -4.51
CA LYS A 502 26.93 -19.25 -5.74
C LYS A 502 26.12 -20.53 -5.48
N LEU A 503 26.64 -21.46 -4.67
CA LEU A 503 25.97 -22.72 -4.32
C LEU A 503 24.64 -22.50 -3.57
N CYS A 504 24.51 -21.46 -2.74
CA CYS A 504 23.23 -21.13 -2.09
C CYS A 504 22.11 -20.90 -3.13
N THR A 505 22.41 -20.17 -4.22
CA THR A 505 21.43 -19.92 -5.30
C THR A 505 21.01 -21.21 -6.01
N ALA A 506 21.91 -22.18 -6.16
CA ALA A 506 21.60 -23.49 -6.74
C ALA A 506 20.55 -24.26 -5.92
N PHE A 507 20.59 -24.16 -4.58
CA PHE A 507 19.61 -24.75 -3.67
C PHE A 507 18.37 -23.88 -3.43
N GLY A 508 18.23 -22.76 -4.16
CA GLY A 508 17.06 -21.90 -4.10
C GLY A 508 17.06 -20.93 -2.92
N ILE A 509 18.23 -20.62 -2.34
CA ILE A 509 18.37 -19.56 -1.33
C ILE A 509 19.04 -18.36 -1.98
N LEU A 510 18.41 -17.18 -1.91
CA LEU A 510 19.10 -15.91 -2.17
C LEU A 510 19.96 -15.56 -0.94
N PRO A 511 21.26 -15.24 -1.09
CA PRO A 511 22.06 -14.67 -0.02
C PRO A 511 21.38 -13.40 0.57
N PRO A 512 21.26 -13.27 1.91
CA PRO A 512 20.75 -12.05 2.52
C PRO A 512 21.69 -10.85 2.26
N ALA A 513 21.11 -9.67 2.00
CA ALA A 513 21.87 -8.46 1.65
C ALA A 513 22.90 -8.03 2.71
N PHE A 514 22.65 -8.32 3.99
CA PHE A 514 23.61 -8.04 5.08
C PHE A 514 24.90 -8.89 5.02
N LEU A 515 24.96 -9.88 4.12
CA LEU A 515 26.16 -10.67 3.84
C LEU A 515 26.81 -10.35 2.49
N ASP A 516 26.34 -9.36 1.72
CA ASP A 516 26.81 -9.22 0.33
C ASP A 516 28.32 -8.97 0.20
N ASP A 517 28.91 -8.22 1.14
CA ASP A 517 30.36 -7.96 1.28
C ASP A 517 31.10 -8.96 2.20
N ALA A 518 30.44 -10.01 2.68
CA ALA A 518 31.01 -10.99 3.61
C ALA A 518 31.93 -12.02 2.90
N PRO A 519 32.96 -12.57 3.59
CA PRO A 519 33.78 -13.65 3.04
C PRO A 519 32.96 -14.91 2.80
N ASP A 520 33.34 -15.72 1.81
CA ASP A 520 32.53 -16.87 1.34
C ASP A 520 32.25 -17.92 2.44
N GLU A 521 33.14 -18.02 3.43
CA GLU A 521 33.02 -18.83 4.64
C GLU A 521 31.72 -18.54 5.43
N ALA A 522 31.23 -17.29 5.40
CA ALA A 522 30.00 -16.86 6.08
C ALA A 522 28.72 -17.48 5.50
N PHE A 523 28.76 -18.01 4.26
CA PHE A 523 27.61 -18.67 3.64
C PHE A 523 27.53 -20.18 3.94
N HIS A 524 28.56 -20.78 4.56
CA HIS A 524 28.54 -22.21 4.87
C HIS A 524 27.36 -22.66 5.76
N PRO A 525 26.92 -21.93 6.82
CA PRO A 525 25.76 -22.32 7.62
C PRO A 525 24.45 -22.31 6.81
N LEU A 526 24.21 -21.24 6.03
CA LEU A 526 23.07 -21.12 5.11
C LEU A 526 23.06 -22.27 4.10
N LEU A 527 24.20 -22.59 3.52
CA LEU A 527 24.35 -23.71 2.57
C LEU A 527 24.11 -25.08 3.22
N ALA A 528 24.56 -25.30 4.46
CA ALA A 528 24.33 -26.53 5.20
C ALA A 528 22.84 -26.76 5.50
N ILE A 529 22.10 -25.70 5.82
CA ILE A 529 20.63 -25.71 5.96
C ILE A 529 19.99 -26.02 4.59
N ALA A 530 20.41 -25.33 3.51
CA ALA A 530 19.89 -25.53 2.15
C ALA A 530 20.03 -26.99 1.68
N ILE A 531 21.24 -27.53 1.80
CA ILE A 531 21.59 -28.92 1.47
C ILE A 531 20.77 -29.88 2.32
N SER A 532 20.58 -29.60 3.61
CA SER A 532 19.81 -30.46 4.51
C SER A 532 18.32 -30.47 4.21
N ARG A 533 17.75 -29.34 3.82
CA ARG A 533 16.33 -29.18 3.44
C ARG A 533 16.03 -29.88 2.12
N GLU A 534 16.81 -29.63 1.07
CA GLU A 534 16.61 -30.26 -0.24
C GLU A 534 16.92 -31.77 -0.21
N PHE A 535 17.96 -32.21 0.53
CA PHE A 535 18.24 -33.64 0.74
C PHE A 535 17.17 -34.36 1.60
N SER A 536 16.28 -33.63 2.27
CA SER A 536 15.14 -34.20 3.01
C SER A 536 13.85 -34.23 2.17
N ARG A 537 13.78 -33.47 1.07
CA ARG A 537 12.61 -33.36 0.19
C ARG A 537 12.43 -34.58 -0.72
N ARG A 538 11.33 -35.32 -0.53
CA ARG A 538 10.97 -36.55 -1.27
C ARG A 538 10.32 -36.21 -2.64
N PRO A 539 10.96 -36.51 -3.79
CA PRO A 539 10.34 -36.29 -5.11
C PRO A 539 9.17 -37.27 -5.36
N LYS A 540 8.09 -36.80 -6.00
CA LYS A 540 6.98 -37.68 -6.40
C LYS A 540 7.47 -38.71 -7.42
N LEU A 541 7.08 -39.96 -7.24
CA LEU A 541 7.37 -41.05 -8.20
C LEU A 541 6.54 -40.85 -9.48
N PRO A 542 7.16 -40.61 -10.65
CA PRO A 542 6.44 -40.28 -11.88
C PRO A 542 5.65 -41.45 -12.47
N GLN A 543 5.94 -42.70 -12.07
CA GLN A 543 5.31 -43.91 -12.59
C GLN A 543 3.96 -44.29 -11.94
N TYR A 544 3.48 -43.52 -10.95
CA TYR A 544 2.20 -43.76 -10.27
C TYR A 544 1.38 -42.46 -10.17
N ASN A 545 0.24 -42.39 -10.85
CA ASN A 545 -0.58 -41.16 -10.94
C ASN A 545 -2.09 -41.38 -10.89
N THR A 546 -2.57 -42.59 -11.17
CA THR A 546 -4.00 -42.88 -11.39
C THR A 546 -4.62 -43.67 -10.23
N ILE A 547 -5.96 -43.76 -10.21
CA ILE A 547 -6.68 -44.63 -9.28
C ILE A 547 -6.36 -46.10 -9.60
N ASP A 548 -6.18 -46.46 -10.87
CA ASP A 548 -5.76 -47.80 -11.29
C ASP A 548 -4.34 -48.15 -10.80
N ASP A 549 -3.42 -47.18 -10.72
CA ASP A 549 -2.12 -47.37 -10.07
C ASP A 549 -2.27 -47.67 -8.58
N ALA A 550 -3.13 -46.94 -7.86
CA ALA A 550 -3.40 -47.22 -6.45
C ALA A 550 -4.03 -48.61 -6.25
N VAL A 551 -4.96 -49.02 -7.12
CA VAL A 551 -5.56 -50.36 -7.13
C VAL A 551 -4.55 -51.45 -7.49
N ARG A 552 -3.57 -51.16 -8.35
CA ARG A 552 -2.45 -52.05 -8.69
C ARG A 552 -1.50 -52.23 -7.51
N LEU A 553 -1.05 -51.13 -6.89
CA LEU A 553 -0.21 -51.14 -5.69
C LEU A 553 -0.87 -51.94 -4.55
N LEU A 554 -2.15 -51.71 -4.26
CA LEU A 554 -2.90 -52.48 -3.25
C LEU A 554 -2.94 -54.00 -3.53
N LYS A 555 -2.90 -54.42 -4.80
CA LYS A 555 -2.84 -55.84 -5.20
C LYS A 555 -1.42 -56.41 -5.07
N GLU A 556 -0.40 -55.64 -5.43
CA GLU A 556 0.99 -56.10 -5.52
C GLU A 556 1.74 -56.05 -4.18
N CYS A 557 1.66 -54.93 -3.45
CA CYS A 557 2.37 -54.67 -2.18
C CYS A 557 1.91 -55.58 -1.02
N LYS A 558 2.80 -55.92 -0.09
CA LYS A 558 2.60 -56.89 1.01
C LYS A 558 2.93 -56.35 2.40
N ASN A 559 3.70 -55.27 2.49
CA ASN A 559 4.16 -54.67 3.74
C ASN A 559 3.61 -53.24 3.81
N ILE A 560 2.28 -53.12 3.85
CA ILE A 560 1.60 -51.83 3.78
C ILE A 560 1.59 -51.17 5.17
N VAL A 561 2.13 -49.95 5.27
CA VAL A 561 1.98 -49.09 6.45
C VAL A 561 0.77 -48.18 6.26
N VAL A 562 -0.10 -48.11 7.27
CA VAL A 562 -1.29 -47.24 7.23
C VAL A 562 -1.22 -46.20 8.35
N LEU A 563 -1.28 -44.92 7.98
CA LEU A 563 -1.31 -43.77 8.89
C LEU A 563 -2.75 -43.28 9.02
N THR A 564 -3.32 -43.34 10.22
CA THR A 564 -4.72 -42.99 10.51
C THR A 564 -4.86 -41.85 11.50
N GLY A 565 -5.94 -41.09 11.37
CA GLY A 565 -6.37 -40.09 12.35
C GLY A 565 -7.89 -39.89 12.33
N ALA A 566 -8.38 -38.99 13.18
CA ALA A 566 -9.77 -38.93 13.61
C ALA A 566 -10.82 -38.87 12.48
N GLY A 567 -10.45 -38.42 11.28
CA GLY A 567 -11.28 -38.50 10.08
C GLY A 567 -11.84 -39.90 9.78
N ILE A 568 -11.18 -40.99 10.19
CA ILE A 568 -11.70 -42.37 9.99
C ILE A 568 -12.82 -42.76 10.97
N SER A 569 -12.91 -42.08 12.12
CA SER A 569 -13.90 -42.31 13.18
C SER A 569 -15.13 -41.40 13.04
N THR A 570 -15.03 -40.27 12.32
CA THR A 570 -16.16 -39.33 12.04
C THR A 570 -17.46 -40.00 11.59
N SER A 571 -17.37 -41.06 10.79
CA SER A 571 -18.54 -41.82 10.31
C SER A 571 -19.31 -42.61 11.39
N LEU A 572 -18.77 -42.70 12.62
CA LEU A 572 -19.39 -43.37 13.76
C LEU A 572 -20.10 -42.40 14.72
N GLY A 573 -20.04 -41.08 14.44
CA GLY A 573 -20.59 -40.04 15.32
C GLY A 573 -19.59 -39.45 16.31
N ILE A 574 -18.38 -40.01 16.42
CA ILE A 574 -17.25 -39.40 17.14
C ILE A 574 -16.77 -38.20 16.33
N PRO A 575 -16.84 -36.95 16.85
CA PRO A 575 -16.32 -35.79 16.13
C PRO A 575 -14.80 -35.89 16.00
N ASP A 576 -14.24 -35.43 14.87
CA ASP A 576 -12.80 -35.17 14.83
C ASP A 576 -12.49 -33.88 15.62
N PHE A 577 -11.21 -33.61 15.89
CA PHE A 577 -10.84 -32.43 16.69
C PHE A 577 -11.11 -31.09 15.97
N ARG A 578 -11.01 -31.03 14.64
CA ARG A 578 -10.75 -29.78 13.89
C ARG A 578 -11.76 -29.46 12.77
N SER A 579 -12.81 -30.25 12.57
CA SER A 579 -13.86 -29.99 11.57
C SER A 579 -14.73 -28.80 11.97
N LYS A 580 -15.00 -27.92 11.01
CA LYS A 580 -15.87 -26.75 11.20
C LYS A 580 -17.29 -27.17 11.60
N ASP A 581 -17.89 -26.40 12.51
CA ASP A 581 -19.27 -26.53 13.01
C ASP A 581 -19.64 -27.88 13.69
N THR A 582 -18.70 -28.82 13.81
CA THR A 582 -18.96 -30.22 14.22
C THR A 582 -17.83 -30.87 15.01
N GLY A 583 -16.58 -30.43 14.84
CA GLY A 583 -15.42 -30.99 15.53
C GLY A 583 -15.34 -30.59 17.00
N LEU A 584 -14.62 -31.37 17.80
CA LEU A 584 -14.53 -31.23 19.25
C LEU A 584 -14.17 -29.78 19.65
N TYR A 585 -13.11 -29.20 19.08
CA TYR A 585 -12.68 -27.84 19.41
C TYR A 585 -13.75 -26.76 19.13
N SER A 586 -14.63 -26.96 18.14
CA SER A 586 -15.75 -26.04 17.89
C SER A 586 -16.90 -26.17 18.91
N GLN A 587 -17.04 -27.33 19.56
CA GLN A 587 -18.01 -27.54 20.64
C GLN A 587 -17.50 -26.96 21.97
N LEU A 588 -16.18 -26.89 22.16
CA LEU A 588 -15.51 -26.47 23.38
C LEU A 588 -15.30 -24.96 23.52
N ALA A 589 -15.60 -24.18 22.48
CA ALA A 589 -15.48 -22.70 22.49
C ALA A 589 -16.29 -21.99 23.61
N HIS A 590 -17.19 -22.70 24.30
CA HIS A 590 -17.93 -22.18 25.45
C HIS A 590 -17.16 -22.24 26.79
N LEU A 591 -15.97 -22.88 26.83
CA LEU A 591 -15.16 -23.03 28.05
C LEU A 591 -14.17 -21.88 28.30
N GLY A 592 -14.03 -20.93 27.36
CA GLY A 592 -13.24 -19.71 27.55
C GLY A 592 -11.72 -19.84 27.35
N LEU A 593 -11.25 -20.99 26.87
CA LEU A 593 -9.84 -21.25 26.52
C LEU A 593 -9.40 -20.44 25.28
N SER A 594 -8.13 -20.06 25.21
CA SER A 594 -7.57 -19.23 24.12
C SER A 594 -7.32 -20.06 22.85
N ASP A 595 -6.71 -21.23 22.99
CA ASP A 595 -6.69 -22.30 21.99
C ASP A 595 -7.38 -23.55 22.58
N PRO A 596 -8.43 -24.10 21.97
CA PRO A 596 -9.03 -25.38 22.37
C PRO A 596 -8.07 -26.57 22.46
N GLN A 597 -6.84 -26.47 21.96
CA GLN A 597 -5.76 -27.44 22.16
C GLN A 597 -5.22 -27.47 23.61
N GLU A 598 -5.37 -26.37 24.38
CA GLU A 598 -5.00 -26.25 25.81
C GLU A 598 -5.66 -27.32 26.70
N VAL A 599 -6.82 -27.84 26.28
CA VAL A 599 -7.50 -29.00 26.92
C VAL A 599 -6.62 -30.23 27.06
N PHE A 600 -5.65 -30.38 26.16
CA PHE A 600 -4.69 -31.48 26.12
C PHE A 600 -3.26 -31.00 26.41
N ASP A 601 -3.07 -29.85 27.08
CA ASP A 601 -1.76 -29.39 27.55
C ASP A 601 -1.47 -29.90 28.96
N ILE A 602 -0.23 -30.35 29.21
CA ILE A 602 0.15 -30.97 30.48
C ILE A 602 0.23 -29.98 31.65
N GLN A 603 0.52 -28.70 31.41
CA GLN A 603 0.55 -27.68 32.45
C GLN A 603 -0.87 -27.25 32.81
N VAL A 604 -1.73 -26.99 31.81
CA VAL A 604 -3.16 -26.69 32.01
C VAL A 604 -3.85 -27.81 32.78
N PHE A 605 -3.52 -29.08 32.50
CA PHE A 605 -4.03 -30.24 33.27
C PHE A 605 -3.51 -30.31 34.72
N ARG A 606 -2.34 -29.76 35.02
CA ARG A 606 -1.80 -29.68 36.39
C ARG A 606 -2.45 -28.54 37.18
N GLU A 607 -2.78 -27.44 36.52
CA GLU A 607 -3.47 -26.27 37.09
C GLU A 607 -4.95 -26.55 37.35
N ASP A 608 -5.71 -26.97 36.33
CA ASP A 608 -7.09 -27.44 36.48
C ASP A 608 -7.40 -28.70 35.63
N PRO A 609 -7.30 -29.91 36.21
CA PRO A 609 -7.69 -31.15 35.54
C PRO A 609 -9.21 -31.25 35.29
N SER A 610 -10.05 -30.39 35.90
CA SER A 610 -11.50 -30.40 35.69
C SER A 610 -11.87 -30.08 34.24
N ILE A 611 -11.09 -29.23 33.56
CA ILE A 611 -11.26 -28.85 32.15
C ILE A 611 -11.27 -30.10 31.28
N PHE A 612 -10.22 -30.91 31.34
CA PHE A 612 -10.12 -32.18 30.61
C PHE A 612 -11.25 -33.16 30.99
N PHE A 613 -11.50 -33.38 32.29
CA PHE A 613 -12.50 -34.37 32.71
C PHE A 613 -13.95 -33.96 32.41
N SER A 614 -14.24 -32.67 32.25
CA SER A 614 -15.55 -32.19 31.79
C SER A 614 -15.87 -32.66 30.37
N ILE A 615 -14.85 -32.99 29.57
CA ILE A 615 -14.91 -33.36 28.14
C ILE A 615 -14.66 -34.85 27.95
N ALA A 616 -13.76 -35.45 28.74
CA ALA A 616 -13.36 -36.86 28.62
C ALA A 616 -14.54 -37.84 28.57
N LYS A 617 -15.65 -37.52 29.26
CA LYS A 617 -16.92 -38.27 29.23
C LYS A 617 -17.47 -38.51 27.81
N ASP A 618 -17.28 -37.56 26.91
CA ASP A 618 -17.80 -37.57 25.53
C ASP A 618 -16.80 -38.17 24.54
N ILE A 619 -15.52 -38.29 24.94
CA ILE A 619 -14.44 -38.94 24.19
C ILE A 619 -14.39 -40.45 24.51
N LEU A 620 -14.86 -40.88 25.69
CA LEU A 620 -14.82 -42.29 26.11
C LEU A 620 -15.55 -43.23 25.12
N PRO A 621 -14.92 -44.35 24.71
CA PRO A 621 -15.50 -45.29 23.76
C PRO A 621 -16.72 -46.01 24.35
N THR A 622 -17.92 -45.57 23.93
CA THR A 622 -19.21 -45.98 24.50
C THR A 622 -19.90 -47.13 23.76
N GLU A 623 -19.48 -47.47 22.54
CA GLU A 623 -20.03 -48.59 21.74
C GLU A 623 -18.96 -49.38 20.98
N LYS A 624 -19.13 -50.70 20.85
CA LYS A 624 -18.26 -51.59 20.05
C LYS A 624 -18.56 -51.51 18.55
N LYS A 625 -18.60 -50.32 17.97
CA LYS A 625 -18.80 -50.07 16.53
C LYS A 625 -17.48 -49.65 15.88
N PHE A 626 -17.28 -50.04 14.63
CA PHE A 626 -16.10 -49.69 13.83
C PHE A 626 -16.52 -49.28 12.41
N SER A 627 -15.75 -48.39 11.78
CA SER A 627 -16.11 -47.84 10.46
C SER A 627 -15.67 -48.75 9.31
N PRO A 628 -16.20 -48.59 8.08
CA PRO A 628 -15.73 -49.32 6.90
C PRO A 628 -14.22 -49.17 6.62
N THR A 629 -13.61 -48.07 7.07
CA THR A 629 -12.15 -47.85 6.98
C THR A 629 -11.39 -48.76 7.94
N HIS A 630 -11.86 -48.91 9.18
CA HIS A 630 -11.30 -49.87 10.14
C HIS A 630 -11.46 -51.32 9.63
N ALA A 631 -12.63 -51.63 9.05
CA ALA A 631 -12.86 -52.93 8.40
C ALA A 631 -11.94 -53.17 7.19
N PHE A 632 -11.55 -52.12 6.45
CA PHE A 632 -10.56 -52.21 5.38
C PHE A 632 -9.14 -52.47 5.91
N ILE A 633 -8.73 -51.84 7.01
CA ILE A 633 -7.44 -52.10 7.67
C ILE A 633 -7.38 -53.55 8.18
N ARG A 634 -8.46 -54.01 8.84
CA ARG A 634 -8.66 -55.43 9.20
C ARG A 634 -8.57 -56.35 7.97
N LEU A 635 -9.16 -55.98 6.84
CA LEU A 635 -9.10 -56.75 5.59
C LEU A 635 -7.69 -56.80 4.96
N LEU A 636 -6.84 -55.78 5.17
CA LEU A 636 -5.42 -55.84 4.79
C LEU A 636 -4.66 -56.83 5.69
N GLN A 637 -4.94 -56.83 7.00
CA GLN A 637 -4.37 -57.80 7.93
C GLN A 637 -4.80 -59.25 7.60
N ASP A 638 -6.09 -59.49 7.38
CA ASP A 638 -6.63 -60.82 7.00
C ASP A 638 -6.09 -61.34 5.66
N LYS A 639 -5.47 -60.46 4.86
CA LYS A 639 -4.78 -60.80 3.60
C LYS A 639 -3.27 -60.91 3.74
N GLY A 640 -2.71 -60.76 4.94
CA GLY A 640 -1.27 -60.74 5.17
C GLY A 640 -0.57 -59.59 4.44
N LYS A 641 -1.22 -58.41 4.37
CA LYS A 641 -0.76 -57.21 3.66
C LYS A 641 -0.50 -56.00 4.56
N LEU A 642 -1.01 -55.98 5.79
CA LEU A 642 -0.73 -54.93 6.77
C LEU A 642 0.62 -55.22 7.45
N LEU A 643 1.53 -54.24 7.45
CA LEU A 643 2.75 -54.28 8.28
C LEU A 643 2.46 -53.67 9.65
N THR A 644 1.98 -52.41 9.65
CA THR A 644 1.64 -51.64 10.86
C THR A 644 0.60 -50.58 10.51
N ASN A 645 -0.37 -50.37 11.40
CA ASN A 645 -1.25 -49.22 11.41
C ASN A 645 -0.82 -48.27 12.54
N TYR A 646 -0.20 -47.16 12.17
CA TYR A 646 0.08 -46.04 13.06
C TYR A 646 -1.17 -45.16 13.17
N THR A 647 -1.75 -45.06 14.35
CA THR A 647 -2.97 -44.29 14.58
C THR A 647 -2.74 -43.12 15.53
N GLN A 648 -3.25 -41.96 15.14
CA GLN A 648 -3.37 -40.77 15.99
C GLN A 648 -4.63 -40.79 16.86
N ASN A 649 -5.43 -41.86 16.77
CA ASN A 649 -6.68 -42.03 17.51
C ASN A 649 -6.42 -42.64 18.89
N ILE A 650 -7.03 -42.03 19.90
CA ILE A 650 -7.08 -42.52 21.28
C ILE A 650 -8.31 -43.40 21.55
N ASP A 651 -9.21 -43.57 20.56
CA ASP A 651 -10.51 -44.24 20.68
C ASP A 651 -10.43 -45.78 20.70
N ASN A 652 -9.29 -46.36 20.30
CA ASN A 652 -9.02 -47.80 20.26
C ASN A 652 -10.02 -48.61 19.40
N ILE A 653 -10.56 -48.00 18.34
CA ILE A 653 -11.55 -48.65 17.46
C ILE A 653 -10.89 -49.62 16.48
N GLU A 654 -9.59 -49.48 16.23
CA GLU A 654 -8.77 -50.43 15.47
C GLU A 654 -8.80 -51.84 16.11
N ALA A 655 -8.66 -51.92 17.44
CA ALA A 655 -8.78 -53.17 18.19
C ALA A 655 -10.22 -53.71 18.19
N ASN A 656 -11.24 -52.84 18.23
CA ASN A 656 -12.66 -53.25 18.12
C ASN A 656 -13.01 -53.81 16.72
N ALA A 657 -12.33 -53.36 15.66
CA ALA A 657 -12.37 -53.98 14.33
C ALA A 657 -11.56 -55.29 14.25
N GLY A 658 -10.84 -55.66 15.31
CA GLY A 658 -10.01 -56.85 15.39
C GLY A 658 -8.69 -56.73 14.64
N VAL A 659 -8.15 -55.52 14.44
CA VAL A 659 -6.73 -55.39 14.11
C VAL A 659 -5.94 -55.90 15.33
N LEU A 660 -4.87 -56.66 15.10
CA LEU A 660 -4.09 -57.31 16.15
C LEU A 660 -3.15 -56.30 16.82
N PRO A 661 -2.93 -56.35 18.15
CA PRO A 661 -2.09 -55.38 18.86
C PRO A 661 -0.69 -55.21 18.27
N GLU A 662 -0.03 -56.29 17.85
CA GLU A 662 1.31 -56.27 17.24
C GLU A 662 1.41 -55.50 15.89
N ASN A 663 0.25 -55.17 15.31
CA ASN A 663 0.08 -54.40 14.07
C ASN A 663 -0.51 -53.01 14.31
N ILE A 664 -0.75 -52.57 15.56
CA ILE A 664 -1.27 -51.24 15.91
C ILE A 664 -0.18 -50.48 16.69
N VAL A 665 0.06 -49.22 16.33
CA VAL A 665 0.85 -48.28 17.15
C VAL A 665 -0.01 -47.06 17.43
N GLN A 666 -0.38 -46.86 18.70
CA GLN A 666 -1.20 -45.72 19.15
C GLN A 666 -0.27 -44.55 19.48
N CYS A 667 -0.04 -43.68 18.50
CA CYS A 667 1.00 -42.65 18.55
C CYS A 667 0.81 -41.66 19.71
N HIS A 668 -0.44 -41.30 20.03
CA HIS A 668 -0.76 -40.33 21.08
C HIS A 668 -1.24 -41.02 22.38
N GLY A 669 -0.81 -42.26 22.64
CA GLY A 669 -1.29 -43.07 23.77
C GLY A 669 -2.75 -43.52 23.62
N SER A 670 -3.37 -43.97 24.71
CA SER A 670 -4.80 -44.35 24.72
C SER A 670 -5.38 -44.50 26.12
N PHE A 671 -6.72 -44.60 26.20
CA PHE A 671 -7.46 -44.86 27.43
C PHE A 671 -7.25 -46.28 28.03
N ALA A 672 -6.34 -47.11 27.52
CA ALA A 672 -6.16 -48.49 28.00
C ALA A 672 -5.71 -48.57 29.47
N THR A 673 -4.90 -47.62 29.91
CA THR A 673 -4.38 -47.50 31.28
C THR A 673 -4.37 -46.05 31.75
N ALA A 674 -4.18 -45.83 33.04
CA ALA A 674 -4.08 -44.49 33.64
C ALA A 674 -3.05 -44.45 34.75
N THR A 675 -2.36 -43.32 34.90
CA THR A 675 -1.23 -43.14 35.81
C THR A 675 -1.45 -41.93 36.72
N CYS A 676 -1.09 -42.07 38.01
CA CYS A 676 -1.17 -40.94 38.95
C CYS A 676 -0.09 -39.89 38.66
N VAL A 677 -0.48 -38.62 38.52
CA VAL A 677 0.48 -37.53 38.27
C VAL A 677 1.40 -37.21 39.46
N LYS A 678 1.03 -37.58 40.70
CA LYS A 678 1.86 -37.35 41.91
C LYS A 678 2.70 -38.55 42.36
N CYS A 679 2.30 -39.78 42.09
CA CYS A 679 2.99 -40.99 42.59
C CYS A 679 3.30 -42.05 41.52
N HIS A 680 3.00 -41.76 40.25
CA HIS A 680 3.26 -42.61 39.08
C HIS A 680 2.70 -44.04 39.17
N ARG A 681 1.76 -44.31 40.09
CA ARG A 681 1.04 -45.58 40.15
C ARG A 681 0.11 -45.70 38.95
N LYS A 682 0.28 -46.78 38.17
CA LYS A 682 -0.52 -47.13 36.98
C LYS A 682 -1.65 -48.12 37.33
N VAL A 683 -2.81 -47.95 36.72
CA VAL A 683 -4.03 -48.78 36.84
C VAL A 683 -4.64 -49.06 35.45
N MET A 684 -5.64 -49.94 35.35
CA MET A 684 -6.36 -50.18 34.09
C MET A 684 -7.40 -49.07 33.85
N GLY A 685 -7.60 -48.66 32.59
CA GLY A 685 -8.52 -47.56 32.25
C GLY A 685 -9.98 -47.82 32.68
N ASP A 686 -10.43 -49.08 32.57
CA ASP A 686 -11.75 -49.53 33.01
C ASP A 686 -12.05 -49.19 34.48
N GLU A 687 -11.02 -49.08 35.34
CA GLU A 687 -11.18 -48.75 36.77
C GLU A 687 -11.63 -47.28 36.98
N ILE A 688 -11.26 -46.36 36.09
CA ILE A 688 -11.59 -44.93 36.19
C ILE A 688 -12.74 -44.48 35.28
N PHE A 689 -13.10 -45.26 34.25
CA PHE A 689 -14.16 -44.90 33.30
C PHE A 689 -15.51 -44.62 33.97
N ASP A 690 -15.83 -45.33 35.04
CA ASP A 690 -17.10 -45.14 35.76
C ASP A 690 -17.09 -43.90 36.66
N GLU A 691 -15.94 -43.28 36.95
CA GLU A 691 -15.87 -41.98 37.63
C GLU A 691 -15.96 -40.85 36.60
N ILE A 692 -15.22 -40.95 35.49
CA ILE A 692 -15.28 -40.01 34.36
C ILE A 692 -16.70 -39.87 33.80
N LYS A 693 -17.43 -40.99 33.59
CA LYS A 693 -18.84 -40.97 33.13
C LYS A 693 -19.80 -40.26 34.08
N LYS A 694 -19.43 -40.09 35.36
CA LYS A 694 -20.21 -39.36 36.38
C LYS A 694 -19.80 -37.89 36.50
N GLY A 695 -18.80 -37.44 35.72
CA GLY A 695 -18.19 -36.11 35.86
C GLY A 695 -17.34 -35.96 37.12
N ILE A 696 -16.83 -37.07 37.67
CA ILE A 696 -16.01 -37.07 38.88
C ILE A 696 -14.54 -37.24 38.47
N ILE A 697 -13.68 -36.34 38.92
CA ILE A 697 -12.23 -36.38 38.69
C ILE A 697 -11.64 -37.60 39.42
N PRO A 698 -11.05 -38.59 38.72
CA PRO A 698 -10.58 -39.82 39.36
C PRO A 698 -9.33 -39.57 40.23
N GLN A 699 -9.39 -39.99 41.49
CA GLN A 699 -8.32 -39.74 42.48
C GLN A 699 -7.51 -40.99 42.81
N CYS A 700 -6.20 -40.83 42.99
CA CYS A 700 -5.32 -41.93 43.35
C CYS A 700 -5.55 -42.36 44.79
N THR A 701 -6.10 -43.57 44.96
CA THR A 701 -6.30 -44.25 46.24
C THR A 701 -5.02 -44.45 47.06
N SER A 702 -3.84 -44.30 46.46
CA SER A 702 -2.53 -44.56 47.08
C SER A 702 -1.82 -43.31 47.61
N CYS A 703 -2.10 -42.12 47.07
CA CYS A 703 -1.50 -40.88 47.58
C CYS A 703 -1.85 -40.61 49.06
N PRO A 704 -3.12 -40.72 49.51
CA PRO A 704 -3.48 -40.48 50.91
C PRO A 704 -2.77 -41.40 51.90
N THR A 705 -2.49 -42.66 51.50
CA THR A 705 -1.77 -43.62 52.36
C THR A 705 -0.28 -43.31 52.50
N ILE A 706 0.36 -42.76 51.46
CA ILE A 706 1.80 -42.44 51.50
C ILE A 706 2.07 -41.26 52.45
N PHE A 707 1.31 -40.16 52.34
CA PHE A 707 1.48 -39.00 53.22
C PHE A 707 1.07 -39.26 54.68
N ALA A 708 0.29 -40.31 54.95
CA ALA A 708 -0.09 -40.73 56.29
C ALA A 708 1.05 -41.44 57.06
N GLU A 709 2.05 -41.99 56.37
CA GLU A 709 3.20 -42.65 57.02
C GLU A 709 4.35 -41.67 57.29
N ASP A 710 4.58 -40.68 56.42
CA ASP A 710 5.74 -39.78 56.49
C ASP A 710 5.62 -38.65 57.54
N SER A 711 4.39 -38.33 57.98
CA SER A 711 4.12 -37.34 59.03
C SER A 711 4.49 -37.81 60.47
N GLY A 712 5.35 -38.81 60.59
CA GLY A 712 5.61 -39.60 61.81
C GLY A 712 6.73 -39.13 62.76
N VAL A 713 7.60 -38.18 62.39
CA VAL A 713 8.80 -37.84 63.19
C VAL A 713 8.71 -36.46 63.87
N LYS A 714 8.76 -36.43 65.21
CA LYS A 714 8.57 -35.21 66.01
C LYS A 714 9.86 -34.43 66.30
N ARG A 715 9.77 -33.11 66.16
CA ARG A 715 10.75 -32.06 66.51
C ARG A 715 11.54 -32.32 67.81
N LYS A 716 12.79 -31.83 67.85
CA LYS A 716 13.47 -31.45 69.10
C LYS A 716 14.21 -30.12 68.96
N ARG A 717 13.84 -29.12 69.77
CA ARG A 717 14.50 -27.80 69.85
C ARG A 717 15.62 -27.80 70.89
N ASN A 718 16.62 -26.94 70.66
CA ASN A 718 17.47 -26.20 71.60
C ASN A 718 18.38 -25.27 70.75
N SER A 719 18.92 -24.11 71.13
CA SER A 719 18.63 -23.02 72.08
C SER A 719 19.96 -22.37 72.47
N ASN A 720 20.12 -21.05 72.25
CA ASN A 720 21.22 -20.16 72.67
C ASN A 720 22.55 -20.20 71.86
N GLY A 721 23.11 -19.00 71.57
CA GLY A 721 24.44 -18.78 70.94
C GLY A 721 24.44 -17.76 69.79
N VAL A 722 24.13 -16.46 70.01
CA VAL A 722 25.05 -15.37 70.40
C VAL A 722 25.88 -14.75 69.24
N HIS A 723 25.50 -13.52 68.83
CA HIS A 723 26.29 -12.46 68.13
C HIS A 723 26.94 -12.78 66.75
N ARG A 724 27.07 -11.84 65.79
CA ARG A 724 26.87 -10.37 65.75
C ARG A 724 26.69 -9.87 64.29
N ASN A 725 26.07 -8.70 64.13
CA ASN A 725 26.12 -7.69 63.04
C ASN A 725 27.12 -7.96 61.89
N ARG A 726 26.81 -7.76 60.59
CA ARG A 726 26.06 -6.68 59.88
C ARG A 726 25.81 -7.21 58.44
N LYS A 727 24.91 -6.70 57.58
CA LYS A 727 24.20 -5.41 57.45
C LYS A 727 22.95 -5.64 56.57
N ASP A 728 21.80 -5.12 56.96
CA ASP A 728 20.48 -5.42 56.35
C ASP A 728 20.03 -4.40 55.27
N ASN A 729 18.80 -4.63 54.75
CA ASN A 729 18.05 -3.95 53.69
C ASN A 729 18.42 -4.35 52.24
N ASP A 730 17.66 -5.18 51.51
CA ASP A 730 16.18 -5.36 51.32
C ASP A 730 15.59 -4.39 50.27
N GLY A 731 14.61 -4.79 49.44
CA GLY A 731 13.73 -5.96 49.59
C GLY A 731 13.65 -6.94 48.43
N ASP A 732 13.16 -8.12 48.78
CA ASP A 732 12.78 -9.29 47.97
C ASP A 732 11.27 -9.55 48.16
N SER A 733 10.65 -10.30 47.25
CA SER A 733 9.28 -10.84 47.42
C SER A 733 9.07 -12.05 46.51
N SER A 734 9.56 -13.22 46.93
CA SER A 734 9.21 -14.52 46.36
C SER A 734 8.30 -15.30 47.33
N ASP A 735 7.12 -15.70 46.87
CA ASP A 735 6.15 -16.47 47.68
C ASP A 735 6.28 -17.98 47.41
N ASP A 736 6.93 -18.69 48.35
CA ASP A 736 6.83 -20.15 48.49
C ASP A 736 5.52 -20.51 49.21
N ASP A 737 4.50 -20.99 48.49
CA ASP A 737 3.19 -21.32 49.07
C ASP A 737 3.06 -22.80 49.53
N TYR A 738 2.16 -23.05 50.48
CA TYR A 738 2.16 -24.24 51.33
C TYR A 738 1.44 -25.46 50.70
N GLU A 739 2.19 -26.51 50.33
CA GLU A 739 1.58 -27.78 49.89
C GLU A 739 0.71 -28.45 50.98
N ILE A 740 -0.58 -28.59 50.67
CA ILE A 740 -1.55 -29.38 51.44
C ILE A 740 -1.57 -30.82 50.89
N PRO A 741 -1.50 -31.88 51.73
CA PRO A 741 -1.46 -33.27 51.29
C PRO A 741 -2.78 -33.74 50.65
N THR A 742 -2.90 -33.45 49.36
CA THR A 742 -4.03 -33.73 48.48
C THR A 742 -3.78 -35.00 47.66
N ALA A 743 -4.82 -35.80 47.44
CA ALA A 743 -4.73 -37.00 46.61
C ALA A 743 -4.35 -36.62 45.17
N GLY A 744 -3.33 -37.25 44.59
CA GLY A 744 -2.95 -37.02 43.21
C GLY A 744 -4.02 -37.53 42.23
N VAL A 745 -4.26 -36.79 41.16
CA VAL A 745 -5.23 -37.17 40.12
C VAL A 745 -4.69 -38.32 39.26
N MET A 746 -5.58 -39.18 38.77
CA MET A 746 -5.28 -40.25 37.81
C MET A 746 -5.49 -39.75 36.38
N LYS A 747 -4.41 -39.51 35.64
CA LYS A 747 -4.44 -39.10 34.23
C LYS A 747 -4.49 -40.35 33.34
N PRO A 748 -5.40 -40.48 32.35
CA PRO A 748 -5.32 -41.53 31.34
C PRO A 748 -4.00 -41.46 30.56
N ASP A 749 -3.46 -42.59 30.11
CA ASP A 749 -2.16 -42.66 29.43
C ASP A 749 -2.25 -42.24 27.94
N ILE A 750 -2.80 -41.05 27.73
CA ILE A 750 -2.85 -40.28 26.49
C ILE A 750 -1.72 -39.26 26.55
N THR A 751 -0.97 -39.10 25.46
CA THR A 751 0.08 -38.07 25.33
C THR A 751 -0.57 -36.69 25.19
N PHE A 752 -0.22 -35.79 26.09
CA PHE A 752 -0.62 -34.38 26.08
C PHE A 752 0.45 -33.54 25.36
N PHE A 753 0.11 -32.34 24.92
CA PHE A 753 1.08 -31.35 24.49
C PHE A 753 2.01 -31.03 25.68
N GLY A 754 3.33 -31.04 25.42
CA GLY A 754 4.36 -30.96 26.46
C GLY A 754 4.74 -32.29 27.14
N GLU A 755 4.17 -33.43 26.73
CA GLU A 755 4.66 -34.77 27.12
C GLU A 755 5.39 -35.47 25.96
N ASP A 756 6.39 -36.28 26.29
CA ASP A 756 7.06 -37.16 25.34
C ASP A 756 6.12 -38.24 24.78
N LEU A 757 6.37 -38.63 23.53
CA LEU A 757 5.65 -39.74 22.89
C LEU A 757 6.22 -41.09 23.35
N PRO A 758 5.42 -42.18 23.34
CA PRO A 758 5.92 -43.50 23.72
C PRO A 758 7.09 -43.97 22.85
N ASP A 759 8.21 -44.35 23.49
CA ASP A 759 9.46 -44.83 22.84
C ASP A 759 9.22 -45.87 21.74
N GLU A 760 8.21 -46.73 21.95
CA GLU A 760 7.80 -47.78 21.03
C GLU A 760 7.48 -47.26 19.62
N PHE A 761 6.93 -46.04 19.49
CA PHE A 761 6.67 -45.41 18.18
C PHE A 761 7.96 -45.19 17.39
N GLY A 762 8.93 -44.49 18.00
CA GLY A 762 10.20 -44.16 17.34
C GLY A 762 11.02 -45.40 17.05
N HIS A 763 11.13 -46.30 18.03
CA HIS A 763 11.89 -47.54 17.90
C HIS A 763 11.29 -48.50 16.85
N ARG A 764 9.96 -48.71 16.83
CA ARG A 764 9.28 -49.55 15.82
C ARG A 764 9.43 -48.97 14.41
N LEU A 765 9.32 -47.64 14.27
CA LEU A 765 9.46 -46.98 12.97
C LEU A 765 10.88 -47.12 12.42
N LEU A 766 11.88 -46.70 13.19
CA LEU A 766 13.26 -46.58 12.73
C LEU A 766 13.97 -47.92 12.57
N HIS A 767 13.74 -48.90 13.46
CA HIS A 767 14.50 -50.16 13.50
C HIS A 767 13.76 -51.39 12.96
N HIS A 768 12.53 -51.24 12.47
CA HIS A 768 11.76 -52.38 11.94
C HIS A 768 10.91 -52.04 10.71
N ASP A 769 10.07 -51.00 10.77
CA ASP A 769 9.11 -50.74 9.68
C ASP A 769 9.76 -50.05 8.47
N ARG A 770 10.74 -49.17 8.71
CA ARG A 770 11.45 -48.39 7.68
C ARG A 770 12.00 -49.22 6.53
N ASP A 771 12.66 -50.32 6.83
CA ASP A 771 13.33 -51.18 5.83
C ASP A 771 12.41 -52.25 5.25
N ARG A 772 11.19 -52.38 5.79
CA ARG A 772 10.22 -53.41 5.41
C ARG A 772 9.08 -52.89 4.55
N VAL A 773 8.68 -51.63 4.70
CA VAL A 773 7.49 -51.07 4.03
C VAL A 773 7.62 -51.04 2.51
N ASP A 774 6.55 -51.44 1.80
CA ASP A 774 6.46 -51.39 0.32
C ASP A 774 5.30 -50.55 -0.21
N LEU A 775 4.46 -49.99 0.68
CA LEU A 775 3.42 -49.01 0.38
C LEU A 775 3.04 -48.24 1.66
N VAL A 776 2.92 -46.91 1.57
CA VAL A 776 2.34 -46.08 2.64
C VAL A 776 0.95 -45.59 2.22
N ILE A 777 -0.03 -45.67 3.12
CA ILE A 777 -1.38 -45.14 2.92
C ILE A 777 -1.75 -44.22 4.09
N VAL A 778 -1.93 -42.93 3.81
CA VAL A 778 -2.40 -41.94 4.78
C VAL A 778 -3.91 -41.77 4.62
N ILE A 779 -4.68 -42.00 5.68
CA ILE A 779 -6.16 -41.95 5.64
C ILE A 779 -6.70 -41.11 6.80
N GLY A 780 -7.51 -40.09 6.49
CA GLY A 780 -8.29 -39.36 7.49
C GLY A 780 -7.50 -38.48 8.48
N THR A 781 -6.21 -38.23 8.23
CA THR A 781 -5.39 -37.24 8.96
C THR A 781 -4.99 -36.05 8.09
N SER A 782 -4.73 -34.91 8.73
CA SER A 782 -4.21 -33.69 8.10
C SER A 782 -2.67 -33.64 8.07
N LEU A 783 -1.97 -34.54 8.78
CA LEU A 783 -0.51 -34.51 9.00
C LEU A 783 -0.01 -33.13 9.50
N LYS A 784 -0.65 -32.61 10.56
CA LYS A 784 -0.30 -31.33 11.22
C LYS A 784 0.15 -31.50 12.68
N VAL A 785 0.64 -32.67 13.07
CA VAL A 785 1.14 -32.97 14.42
C VAL A 785 2.37 -33.87 14.26
N ALA A 786 3.54 -33.34 14.63
CA ALA A 786 4.78 -34.09 14.71
C ALA A 786 4.74 -35.08 15.91
N PRO A 787 5.55 -36.15 15.91
CA PRO A 787 6.37 -36.68 14.82
C PRO A 787 5.56 -37.50 13.79
N VAL A 788 4.26 -37.75 14.00
CA VAL A 788 3.45 -38.59 13.10
C VAL A 788 3.32 -37.96 11.69
N ALA A 789 3.35 -36.63 11.61
CA ALA A 789 3.43 -35.89 10.34
C ALA A 789 4.71 -36.17 9.52
N GLU A 790 5.81 -36.58 10.17
CA GLU A 790 7.14 -36.74 9.56
C GLU A 790 7.40 -38.16 9.06
N VAL A 791 6.60 -39.15 9.50
CA VAL A 791 6.69 -40.56 9.06
C VAL A 791 6.84 -40.71 7.54
N PRO A 792 6.09 -39.99 6.66
CA PRO A 792 6.26 -40.09 5.21
C PRO A 792 7.61 -39.56 4.68
N GLY A 793 8.35 -38.77 5.46
CA GLY A 793 9.70 -38.28 5.12
C GLY A 793 10.83 -39.21 5.59
N VAL A 794 10.66 -39.89 6.73
CA VAL A 794 11.63 -40.84 7.30
C VAL A 794 11.75 -42.13 6.47
N LEU A 795 10.64 -42.55 5.85
CA LEU A 795 10.52 -43.78 5.07
C LEU A 795 11.21 -43.70 3.68
N PRO A 796 11.67 -44.83 3.10
CA PRO A 796 12.50 -44.80 1.89
C PRO A 796 11.82 -44.14 0.68
N ARG A 797 12.57 -43.28 -0.01
CA ARG A 797 12.10 -42.43 -1.13
C ARG A 797 11.46 -43.21 -2.30
N THR A 798 11.85 -44.47 -2.47
CA THR A 798 11.34 -45.41 -3.48
C THR A 798 9.95 -45.96 -3.18
N VAL A 799 9.49 -45.90 -1.93
CA VAL A 799 8.21 -46.46 -1.47
C VAL A 799 7.05 -45.59 -1.95
N PRO A 800 6.05 -46.13 -2.65
CA PRO A 800 4.87 -45.38 -3.06
C PRO A 800 4.04 -44.89 -1.87
N GLN A 801 3.46 -43.70 -2.00
CA GLN A 801 2.66 -43.07 -0.95
C GLN A 801 1.29 -42.67 -1.51
N LEU A 802 0.23 -43.10 -0.85
CA LEU A 802 -1.17 -42.80 -1.17
C LEU A 802 -1.77 -41.91 -0.07
N TYR A 803 -2.55 -40.90 -0.45
CA TYR A 803 -3.20 -39.97 0.48
C TYR A 803 -4.71 -39.92 0.23
N ILE A 804 -5.51 -40.22 1.26
CA ILE A 804 -6.96 -40.39 1.20
C ILE A 804 -7.61 -39.53 2.30
N SER A 805 -8.04 -38.32 1.94
CA SER A 805 -8.67 -37.38 2.86
C SER A 805 -9.76 -36.54 2.19
N ARG A 806 -10.61 -35.90 2.99
CA ARG A 806 -11.66 -34.97 2.54
C ARG A 806 -11.11 -33.62 2.08
N THR A 807 -9.92 -33.26 2.55
CA THR A 807 -9.18 -32.03 2.21
C THR A 807 -7.80 -32.41 1.69
N VAL A 808 -7.20 -31.58 0.83
CA VAL A 808 -5.79 -31.73 0.47
C VAL A 808 -4.97 -31.03 1.54
N SER A 809 -3.94 -31.68 2.07
CA SER A 809 -3.09 -31.12 3.13
C SER A 809 -2.17 -30.00 2.63
N ASP A 810 -1.82 -29.09 3.54
CA ASP A 810 -0.88 -27.97 3.30
C ASP A 810 0.57 -28.44 3.07
N ALA A 811 0.84 -29.74 3.26
CA ALA A 811 2.10 -30.42 2.94
C ALA A 811 2.58 -30.26 1.47
N ARG A 812 1.78 -29.62 0.61
CA ARG A 812 2.19 -29.07 -0.69
C ARG A 812 3.42 -28.15 -0.59
N ILE A 813 3.61 -27.46 0.54
CA ILE A 813 4.76 -26.57 0.77
C ILE A 813 6.08 -27.36 0.88
N ALA A 814 6.08 -28.52 1.55
CA ALA A 814 7.29 -29.30 1.82
C ALA A 814 7.87 -30.01 0.58
N TYR A 815 7.03 -30.38 -0.40
CA TYR A 815 7.46 -31.25 -1.52
C TYR A 815 7.46 -30.57 -2.90
N GLY A 816 6.86 -29.39 -3.06
CA GLY A 816 7.15 -28.47 -4.18
C GLY A 816 7.00 -29.06 -5.59
N VAL A 817 5.91 -29.75 -5.89
CA VAL A 817 5.48 -30.11 -7.26
C VAL A 817 3.98 -29.85 -7.40
N ARG A 818 3.59 -28.90 -8.27
CA ARG A 818 2.18 -28.57 -8.54
C ARG A 818 1.65 -29.37 -9.73
N TYR A 819 0.73 -30.32 -9.47
CA TYR A 819 -0.19 -30.83 -10.49
C TYR A 819 -1.64 -30.77 -9.98
N ARG A 820 -2.54 -30.31 -10.85
CA ARG A 820 -3.98 -30.16 -10.56
C ARG A 820 -4.67 -31.53 -10.58
N PHE A 821 -5.65 -31.72 -9.70
CA PHE A 821 -6.68 -32.76 -9.86
C PHE A 821 -8.05 -32.16 -9.54
N ALA A 822 -8.89 -32.01 -10.57
CA ALA A 822 -10.30 -31.67 -10.40
C ALA A 822 -11.05 -32.97 -10.03
N GLY A 823 -11.91 -32.92 -8.99
CA GLY A 823 -12.42 -34.17 -8.42
C GLY A 823 -13.52 -34.06 -7.36
N ARG A 824 -14.37 -33.02 -7.39
CA ARG A 824 -15.57 -32.97 -6.53
C ARG A 824 -16.84 -33.09 -7.39
N LEU A 825 -17.44 -34.28 -7.39
CA LEU A 825 -18.70 -34.56 -8.07
C LEU A 825 -19.82 -33.65 -7.55
N ARG A 826 -20.22 -32.66 -8.36
CA ARG A 826 -21.52 -31.98 -8.27
C ARG A 826 -22.37 -32.36 -9.47
N ARG A 827 -23.68 -32.52 -9.24
CA ARG A 827 -24.64 -32.97 -10.27
C ARG A 827 -24.95 -31.81 -11.22
N GLY A 828 -24.87 -32.05 -12.53
CA GLY A 828 -25.39 -31.14 -13.55
C GLY A 828 -24.48 -29.94 -13.89
N SER A 829 -23.21 -30.19 -14.20
CA SER A 829 -22.32 -29.15 -14.74
C SER A 829 -22.74 -28.72 -16.17
N GLN A 830 -23.13 -27.46 -16.33
CA GLN A 830 -23.01 -26.78 -17.62
C GLN A 830 -21.53 -26.58 -17.99
N PRO A 831 -21.17 -26.45 -19.27
CA PRO A 831 -19.78 -26.24 -19.68
C PRO A 831 -19.32 -24.82 -19.36
N THR A 832 -18.50 -24.66 -18.32
CA THR A 832 -17.83 -23.41 -17.96
C THR A 832 -16.91 -22.93 -19.09
N MET A 833 -16.96 -21.65 -19.44
CA MET A 833 -16.17 -21.06 -20.53
C MET A 833 -14.98 -20.25 -20.00
N GLU A 834 -13.97 -20.07 -20.85
CA GLU A 834 -12.78 -19.25 -20.55
C GLU A 834 -12.92 -17.87 -21.20
N TYR A 835 -12.58 -16.83 -20.45
CA TYR A 835 -12.73 -15.43 -20.83
C TYR A 835 -11.40 -14.68 -20.62
N LEU A 836 -11.12 -13.74 -21.51
CA LEU A 836 -10.00 -12.81 -21.44
C LEU A 836 -10.50 -11.46 -20.95
N ILE A 837 -9.93 -10.94 -19.86
CA ILE A 837 -10.14 -9.58 -19.36
C ILE A 837 -8.98 -8.71 -19.85
N ARG A 838 -9.30 -7.53 -20.38
CA ARG A 838 -8.34 -6.49 -20.77
C ARG A 838 -8.36 -5.38 -19.72
N PHE A 839 -7.29 -5.26 -18.94
CA PHE A 839 -7.13 -4.23 -17.92
C PHE A 839 -6.56 -2.91 -18.46
N ALA A 840 -6.79 -1.83 -17.71
CA ALA A 840 -5.98 -0.61 -17.79
C ALA A 840 -4.62 -0.83 -17.12
N GLN A 841 -3.56 -0.21 -17.65
CA GLN A 841 -2.21 -0.32 -17.09
C GLN A 841 -1.99 0.69 -15.95
N ALA A 842 -2.77 0.52 -14.89
CA ALA A 842 -2.63 1.16 -13.60
C ALA A 842 -3.02 0.16 -12.50
N HIS A 843 -2.69 0.50 -11.24
CA HIS A 843 -3.22 -0.15 -10.03
C HIS A 843 -3.19 -1.70 -10.06
N GLU A 844 -2.05 -2.28 -10.48
CA GLU A 844 -1.78 -3.72 -10.66
C GLU A 844 -2.27 -4.59 -9.49
N SER A 845 -2.15 -4.09 -8.25
CA SER A 845 -2.54 -4.75 -7.01
C SER A 845 -4.05 -4.77 -6.74
N PHE A 846 -4.84 -3.98 -7.46
CA PHE A 846 -6.31 -3.86 -7.34
C PHE A 846 -7.06 -4.70 -8.39
N ARG A 847 -6.38 -5.15 -9.46
CA ARG A 847 -6.98 -5.83 -10.63
C ARG A 847 -7.74 -7.11 -10.27
N GLN A 848 -7.10 -8.03 -9.54
CA GLN A 848 -7.77 -9.26 -9.12
C GLN A 848 -8.79 -9.02 -7.97
N PRO A 849 -8.49 -8.19 -6.94
CA PRO A 849 -9.46 -7.86 -5.89
C PRO A 849 -10.76 -7.21 -6.38
N GLU A 850 -10.73 -6.28 -7.33
CA GLU A 850 -11.97 -5.69 -7.87
C GLU A 850 -12.81 -6.76 -8.59
N ILE A 851 -12.21 -7.55 -9.48
CA ILE A 851 -12.91 -8.59 -10.23
C ILE A 851 -13.47 -9.69 -9.30
N GLN A 852 -12.75 -10.06 -8.23
CA GLN A 852 -13.28 -10.99 -7.23
C GLN A 852 -14.48 -10.38 -6.49
N ALA A 853 -14.39 -9.13 -6.03
CA ALA A 853 -15.50 -8.47 -5.35
C ALA A 853 -16.73 -8.31 -6.26
N LEU A 854 -16.54 -8.02 -7.54
CA LEU A 854 -17.64 -7.93 -8.50
C LEU A 854 -18.25 -9.31 -8.83
N ALA A 855 -17.46 -10.38 -8.81
CA ALA A 855 -17.97 -11.75 -8.90
C ALA A 855 -18.76 -12.15 -7.64
N ASP A 856 -18.22 -11.88 -6.45
CA ASP A 856 -18.90 -12.12 -5.17
C ASP A 856 -20.24 -11.35 -5.09
N LEU A 857 -20.25 -10.08 -5.49
CA LEU A 857 -21.43 -9.21 -5.53
C LEU A 857 -22.48 -9.67 -6.55
N ALA A 858 -22.05 -10.26 -7.67
CA ALA A 858 -22.93 -10.85 -8.68
C ALA A 858 -23.40 -12.28 -8.33
N GLY A 859 -22.87 -12.91 -7.27
CA GLY A 859 -23.12 -14.31 -6.94
C GLY A 859 -22.48 -15.31 -7.91
N VAL A 860 -21.38 -14.92 -8.56
CA VAL A 860 -20.69 -15.66 -9.63
C VAL A 860 -19.40 -16.29 -9.10
N GLU A 861 -19.17 -17.58 -9.38
CA GLU A 861 -17.89 -18.25 -9.14
C GLU A 861 -16.88 -17.88 -10.25
N VAL A 862 -15.73 -17.32 -9.88
CA VAL A 862 -14.64 -16.95 -10.80
C VAL A 862 -13.35 -17.71 -10.45
N GLU A 863 -12.70 -18.29 -11.44
CA GLU A 863 -11.40 -18.96 -11.31
C GLU A 863 -10.37 -18.23 -12.17
N PHE A 864 -9.37 -17.57 -11.55
CA PHE A 864 -8.26 -16.96 -12.26
C PHE A 864 -7.30 -18.04 -12.81
N LEU A 865 -7.24 -18.19 -14.13
CA LEU A 865 -6.42 -19.20 -14.81
C LEU A 865 -5.01 -18.68 -15.13
N TYR A 866 -4.90 -17.39 -15.46
CA TYR A 866 -3.65 -16.70 -15.75
C TYR A 866 -3.75 -15.22 -15.37
N TYR A 867 -2.72 -14.70 -14.71
CA TYR A 867 -2.54 -13.27 -14.42
C TYR A 867 -1.04 -12.97 -14.33
N ASP A 868 -0.62 -11.85 -14.91
CA ASP A 868 0.73 -11.28 -14.81
C ASP A 868 0.56 -9.76 -14.60
N LYS A 869 1.21 -9.18 -13.58
CA LYS A 869 1.11 -7.74 -13.29
C LYS A 869 1.69 -6.88 -14.43
N ASN A 870 2.68 -7.41 -15.14
CA ASN A 870 3.37 -6.74 -16.25
C ASN A 870 2.59 -6.83 -17.57
N SER A 871 1.48 -7.59 -17.60
CA SER A 871 0.57 -7.71 -18.73
C SER A 871 -0.78 -7.07 -18.39
N PRO A 872 -1.49 -6.45 -19.35
CA PRO A 872 -2.86 -6.03 -19.16
C PRO A 872 -3.86 -7.18 -19.35
N PHE A 873 -3.39 -8.40 -19.67
CA PHE A 873 -4.23 -9.54 -20.03
C PHE A 873 -4.36 -10.54 -18.88
N CYS A 874 -5.59 -10.94 -18.59
CA CYS A 874 -5.91 -11.94 -17.57
C CYS A 874 -6.93 -12.94 -18.10
N ILE A 875 -6.71 -14.23 -17.84
CA ILE A 875 -7.65 -15.28 -18.24
C ILE A 875 -8.39 -15.75 -16.99
N VAL A 876 -9.72 -15.72 -17.05
CA VAL A 876 -10.63 -16.21 -16.01
C VAL A 876 -11.54 -17.29 -16.58
N ARG A 877 -12.01 -18.20 -15.74
CA ARG A 877 -13.12 -19.12 -16.05
C ARG A 877 -14.37 -18.64 -15.32
N LEU A 878 -15.49 -18.64 -16.04
CA LEU A 878 -16.80 -18.21 -15.55
C LEU A 878 -17.88 -19.21 -16.02
N PRO A 879 -19.08 -19.24 -15.38
CA PRO A 879 -20.14 -20.17 -15.75
C PRO A 879 -20.66 -19.98 -17.18
N ASP A 880 -20.99 -18.74 -17.56
CA ASP A 880 -21.57 -18.39 -18.87
C ASP A 880 -21.35 -16.91 -19.25
N GLU A 881 -21.89 -16.49 -20.41
CA GLU A 881 -21.78 -15.12 -20.91
C GLU A 881 -22.56 -14.09 -20.07
N ALA A 882 -23.66 -14.48 -19.42
CA ALA A 882 -24.43 -13.57 -18.56
C ALA A 882 -23.66 -13.26 -17.27
N ALA A 883 -22.97 -14.26 -16.71
CA ALA A 883 -22.02 -14.08 -15.61
C ALA A 883 -20.85 -13.15 -16.02
N ALA A 884 -20.25 -13.37 -17.20
CA ALA A 884 -19.20 -12.49 -17.73
C ALA A 884 -19.67 -11.03 -17.90
N ARG A 885 -20.90 -10.82 -18.42
CA ARG A 885 -21.54 -9.50 -18.51
C ARG A 885 -21.79 -8.87 -17.14
N ALA A 886 -22.26 -9.65 -16.16
CA ALA A 886 -22.54 -9.15 -14.81
C ALA A 886 -21.27 -8.65 -14.13
N VAL A 887 -20.20 -9.46 -14.09
CA VAL A 887 -18.93 -9.13 -13.43
C VAL A 887 -18.27 -7.89 -14.05
N ILE A 888 -18.20 -7.80 -15.38
CA ILE A 888 -17.50 -6.67 -16.03
C ILE A 888 -18.28 -5.35 -15.92
N SER A 889 -19.62 -5.39 -15.89
CA SER A 889 -20.51 -4.24 -16.08
C SER A 889 -20.22 -3.03 -15.18
N ARG A 890 -19.60 -3.27 -14.02
CA ARG A 890 -19.35 -2.29 -12.97
C ARG A 890 -17.84 -2.11 -12.65
N SER A 891 -16.97 -2.87 -13.29
CA SER A 891 -15.52 -2.73 -13.11
C SER A 891 -15.05 -1.36 -13.57
N ILE A 892 -14.07 -0.82 -12.85
CA ILE A 892 -13.39 0.44 -13.15
C ILE A 892 -11.98 0.18 -13.69
N ILE A 893 -11.30 -0.86 -13.20
CA ILE A 893 -9.91 -1.16 -13.57
C ILE A 893 -9.80 -2.00 -14.85
N ALA A 894 -10.80 -2.83 -15.14
CA ALA A 894 -10.93 -3.46 -16.45
C ALA A 894 -11.46 -2.47 -17.49
N LYS A 895 -11.14 -2.71 -18.76
CA LYS A 895 -11.74 -2.02 -19.91
C LYS A 895 -12.89 -2.83 -20.50
N ASP A 896 -12.63 -4.11 -20.79
CA ASP A 896 -13.49 -5.00 -21.57
C ASP A 896 -13.28 -6.47 -21.20
N ILE A 897 -14.27 -7.32 -21.49
CA ILE A 897 -14.17 -8.78 -21.40
C ILE A 897 -14.56 -9.48 -22.72
N PHE A 898 -13.84 -10.56 -23.04
CA PHE A 898 -13.94 -11.32 -24.29
C PHE A 898 -14.06 -12.82 -24.00
N GLU A 899 -14.86 -13.58 -24.76
CA GLU A 899 -14.80 -15.05 -24.78
C GLU A 899 -13.49 -15.48 -25.45
N LEU A 900 -12.68 -16.31 -24.80
CA LEU A 900 -11.36 -16.72 -25.30
C LEU A 900 -11.52 -17.83 -26.35
N TRP A 901 -11.41 -17.45 -27.62
CA TRP A 901 -11.54 -18.37 -28.75
C TRP A 901 -10.25 -19.14 -29.03
N GLY A 902 -9.07 -18.59 -28.71
CA GLY A 902 -7.81 -19.34 -28.72
C GLY A 902 -6.59 -18.50 -28.37
N GLN A 903 -5.46 -19.17 -28.13
CA GLN A 903 -4.19 -18.54 -27.75
C GLN A 903 -2.98 -19.29 -28.32
N GLY A 904 -1.84 -18.61 -28.43
CA GLY A 904 -0.57 -19.21 -28.87
C GLY A 904 0.59 -18.23 -28.80
N THR A 905 1.83 -18.72 -28.85
CA THR A 905 3.03 -17.89 -28.99
C THR A 905 3.13 -17.28 -30.39
N ASN A 906 2.64 -18.03 -31.39
CA ASN A 906 2.63 -17.66 -32.80
C ASN A 906 1.23 -17.86 -33.40
N PHE A 907 1.03 -17.31 -34.59
CA PHE A 907 -0.26 -17.35 -35.27
C PHE A 907 -0.72 -18.76 -35.67
N GLU A 908 0.19 -19.71 -35.96
CA GLU A 908 -0.20 -21.07 -36.34
C GLU A 908 -0.81 -21.83 -35.15
N GLU A 909 -0.22 -21.67 -33.96
CA GLU A 909 -0.78 -22.15 -32.68
C GLU A 909 -2.18 -21.56 -32.42
N VAL A 910 -2.34 -20.25 -32.60
CA VAL A 910 -3.65 -19.59 -32.46
C VAL A 910 -4.67 -20.21 -33.44
N TYR A 911 -4.33 -20.41 -34.71
CA TYR A 911 -5.27 -21.00 -35.67
C TYR A 911 -5.59 -22.47 -35.35
N ALA A 912 -4.67 -23.22 -34.75
CA ALA A 912 -4.91 -24.59 -34.29
C ALA A 912 -5.84 -24.60 -33.06
N ASP A 913 -5.59 -23.74 -32.08
CA ASP A 913 -6.39 -23.66 -30.85
C ASP A 913 -7.80 -23.10 -31.11
N VAL A 914 -7.94 -22.12 -32.00
CA VAL A 914 -9.24 -21.57 -32.42
C VAL A 914 -10.14 -22.61 -33.08
N ARG A 915 -9.59 -23.46 -33.96
CA ARG A 915 -10.32 -24.64 -34.50
C ARG A 915 -10.75 -25.56 -33.36
N ARG A 916 -9.76 -26.02 -32.57
CA ARG A 916 -9.95 -26.96 -31.45
C ARG A 916 -10.99 -26.52 -30.41
N ARG A 917 -11.14 -25.21 -30.18
CA ARG A 917 -12.04 -24.62 -29.18
C ARG A 917 -13.44 -24.26 -29.70
N THR A 918 -13.59 -23.90 -30.99
CA THR A 918 -14.79 -23.14 -31.44
C THR A 918 -15.38 -23.54 -32.81
N GLU A 919 -14.77 -24.48 -33.55
CA GLU A 919 -15.22 -24.87 -34.90
C GLU A 919 -16.68 -25.36 -34.95
N ASP A 920 -17.19 -25.93 -33.85
CA ASP A 920 -18.60 -26.32 -33.66
C ASP A 920 -19.59 -25.14 -33.69
N ARG A 921 -19.12 -23.92 -33.41
CA ARG A 921 -19.96 -22.72 -33.24
C ARG A 921 -19.95 -21.78 -34.44
N TRP A 922 -18.97 -21.87 -35.35
CA TRP A 922 -18.83 -20.91 -36.46
C TRP A 922 -20.06 -20.85 -37.39
N ALA A 923 -20.79 -21.96 -37.52
CA ALA A 923 -22.06 -22.02 -38.25
C ALA A 923 -23.11 -21.03 -37.70
N GLN A 924 -23.10 -20.72 -36.41
CA GLN A 924 -24.02 -19.78 -35.75
C GLN A 924 -23.73 -18.32 -36.15
N TYR A 925 -22.47 -18.02 -36.48
CA TYR A 925 -22.00 -16.67 -36.78
C TYR A 925 -21.80 -16.40 -38.27
N THR A 926 -21.97 -17.40 -39.13
CA THR A 926 -21.61 -17.35 -40.56
C THR A 926 -22.22 -16.14 -41.30
N ASP A 927 -23.50 -15.85 -41.11
CA ASP A 927 -24.18 -14.72 -41.76
C ASP A 927 -24.25 -13.45 -40.89
N SER A 928 -23.68 -13.47 -39.67
CA SER A 928 -23.66 -12.30 -38.77
C SER A 928 -22.72 -11.22 -39.29
N SER A 929 -23.17 -9.97 -39.34
CA SER A 929 -22.28 -8.84 -39.65
C SER A 929 -21.20 -8.68 -38.58
N PHE A 930 -19.93 -8.54 -38.96
CA PHE A 930 -18.81 -8.57 -38.00
C PHE A 930 -17.78 -7.45 -38.22
N ARG A 931 -16.86 -7.28 -37.28
CA ARG A 931 -15.59 -6.56 -37.50
C ARG A 931 -14.44 -7.29 -36.81
N PHE A 932 -13.22 -6.91 -37.17
CA PHE A 932 -11.99 -7.31 -36.47
C PHE A 932 -11.26 -6.08 -35.94
N VAL A 933 -10.65 -6.21 -34.77
CA VAL A 933 -9.79 -5.21 -34.10
C VAL A 933 -8.46 -5.87 -33.72
N ILE A 934 -7.38 -5.09 -33.69
CA ILE A 934 -6.04 -5.55 -33.27
C ILE A 934 -5.46 -4.57 -32.25
N ASP A 935 -5.33 -5.03 -31.01
CA ASP A 935 -4.71 -4.36 -29.87
C ASP A 935 -3.33 -4.97 -29.61
N SER A 936 -2.28 -4.22 -29.97
CA SER A 936 -0.88 -4.63 -29.79
C SER A 936 -0.32 -3.91 -28.55
N PHE A 937 -0.26 -4.60 -27.41
CA PHE A 937 0.33 -4.07 -26.19
C PHE A 937 1.86 -4.11 -26.27
N ALA A 938 2.51 -3.03 -25.84
CA ALA A 938 3.97 -2.82 -25.92
C ALA A 938 4.58 -2.97 -27.33
N GLY A 939 3.77 -2.96 -28.41
CA GLY A 939 4.22 -3.12 -29.78
C GLY A 939 3.49 -2.21 -30.78
N LYS A 940 3.91 -2.24 -32.06
CA LYS A 940 3.28 -1.47 -33.15
C LYS A 940 3.16 -2.32 -34.41
N ARG A 941 2.00 -2.25 -35.07
CA ARG A 941 1.73 -2.88 -36.38
C ARG A 941 1.22 -1.84 -37.37
N SER A 942 1.68 -1.88 -38.61
CA SER A 942 1.17 -1.04 -39.70
C SER A 942 -0.25 -1.44 -40.12
N ASN A 943 -0.99 -0.54 -40.77
CA ASN A 943 -2.34 -0.83 -41.25
C ASN A 943 -2.40 -2.01 -42.24
N ASP A 944 -1.34 -2.24 -43.02
CA ASP A 944 -1.27 -3.36 -43.96
C ASP A 944 -0.89 -4.69 -43.28
N GLN A 945 -0.02 -4.66 -42.28
CA GLN A 945 0.20 -5.82 -41.39
C GLN A 945 -1.11 -6.19 -40.67
N LYS A 946 -1.84 -5.20 -40.14
CA LYS A 946 -3.16 -5.43 -39.51
C LYS A 946 -4.16 -6.03 -40.49
N ARG A 947 -4.20 -5.59 -41.76
CA ARG A 947 -5.03 -6.20 -42.82
C ARG A 947 -4.64 -7.65 -43.11
N GLN A 948 -3.34 -7.97 -43.17
CA GLN A 948 -2.84 -9.33 -43.40
C GLN A 948 -3.24 -10.28 -42.26
N ILE A 949 -3.11 -9.84 -41.01
CA ILE A 949 -3.56 -10.59 -39.82
C ILE A 949 -5.08 -10.81 -39.85
N ILE A 950 -5.89 -9.82 -40.28
CA ILE A 950 -7.34 -10.02 -40.41
C ILE A 950 -7.68 -11.01 -41.54
N GLN A 951 -6.91 -11.01 -42.63
CA GLN A 951 -7.12 -11.91 -43.78
C GLN A 951 -6.73 -13.37 -43.50
N SER A 952 -5.79 -13.64 -42.59
CA SER A 952 -5.41 -15.01 -42.25
C SER A 952 -6.51 -15.77 -41.50
N PHE A 953 -7.37 -15.08 -40.74
CA PHE A 953 -8.58 -15.66 -40.13
C PHE A 953 -9.70 -16.01 -41.14
N SER A 954 -9.46 -15.89 -42.44
CA SER A 954 -10.43 -16.27 -43.50
C SER A 954 -10.90 -17.74 -43.43
N PHE A 955 -10.17 -18.63 -42.75
CA PHE A 955 -10.61 -20.01 -42.50
C PHE A 955 -11.88 -20.12 -41.63
N LEU A 956 -12.26 -19.07 -40.90
CA LEU A 956 -13.53 -19.00 -40.15
C LEU A 956 -14.77 -19.04 -41.06
N GLY A 957 -14.62 -18.72 -42.36
CA GLY A 957 -15.68 -18.89 -43.36
C GLY A 957 -16.87 -17.93 -43.26
N PHE A 958 -16.78 -16.89 -42.42
CA PHE A 958 -17.86 -15.91 -42.24
C PHE A 958 -18.18 -15.14 -43.54
N LYS A 959 -19.47 -14.97 -43.82
CA LYS A 959 -20.06 -14.35 -45.03
C LYS A 959 -20.87 -13.08 -44.73
N GLY A 960 -21.18 -12.82 -43.47
CA GLY A 960 -21.89 -11.63 -43.03
C GLY A 960 -21.15 -10.33 -43.37
N ALA A 961 -21.88 -9.22 -43.48
CA ALA A 961 -21.33 -7.95 -43.93
C ALA A 961 -20.38 -7.33 -42.88
N ILE A 962 -19.19 -6.88 -43.31
CA ILE A 962 -18.24 -6.20 -42.43
C ILE A 962 -18.82 -4.82 -42.02
N ARG A 963 -18.86 -4.53 -40.70
CA ARG A 963 -19.45 -3.30 -40.14
C ARG A 963 -18.58 -2.72 -39.01
N MET A 964 -17.86 -1.63 -39.30
CA MET A 964 -16.98 -0.99 -38.30
C MET A 964 -17.72 -0.35 -37.13
N LYS A 965 -18.95 0.16 -37.37
CA LYS A 965 -19.88 0.69 -36.35
C LYS A 965 -21.03 -0.30 -36.17
N ASN A 966 -21.36 -0.59 -34.91
CA ASN A 966 -22.41 -1.52 -34.47
C ASN A 966 -22.43 -2.85 -35.27
N PRO A 967 -21.33 -3.64 -35.22
CA PRO A 967 -21.34 -5.01 -35.71
C PRO A 967 -22.31 -5.89 -34.90
N GLY A 968 -22.66 -7.05 -35.44
CA GLY A 968 -23.36 -8.10 -34.71
C GLY A 968 -22.42 -9.02 -33.92
N GLN A 969 -21.17 -9.17 -34.37
CA GLN A 969 -20.08 -9.82 -33.63
C GLN A 969 -18.79 -9.02 -33.77
N ASP A 970 -18.02 -8.88 -32.69
CA ASP A 970 -16.78 -8.10 -32.68
C ASP A 970 -15.63 -8.99 -32.21
N PHE A 971 -14.62 -9.17 -33.06
CA PHE A 971 -13.51 -10.10 -32.84
C PHE A 971 -12.20 -9.34 -32.67
N TRP A 972 -11.44 -9.69 -31.64
CA TRP A 972 -10.22 -8.99 -31.28
C TRP A 972 -9.04 -9.95 -31.28
N VAL A 973 -7.95 -9.53 -31.94
CA VAL A 973 -6.62 -10.13 -31.81
C VAL A 973 -5.83 -9.25 -30.83
N PHE A 974 -5.28 -9.88 -29.80
CA PHE A 974 -4.41 -9.23 -28.83
C PHE A 974 -2.99 -9.75 -29.04
N GLU A 975 -2.05 -8.84 -29.19
CA GLU A 975 -0.61 -9.15 -29.23
C GLU A 975 0.03 -8.57 -27.97
N ASP A 976 0.60 -9.41 -27.11
CA ASP A 976 1.39 -8.97 -25.95
C ASP A 976 2.88 -9.12 -26.28
N TYR A 977 3.59 -8.00 -26.43
CA TYR A 977 5.03 -7.97 -26.68
C TYR A 977 5.88 -8.05 -25.41
N GLY A 978 5.25 -7.96 -24.23
CA GLY A 978 5.94 -7.77 -22.96
C GLY A 978 6.60 -6.39 -22.83
N LEU A 979 6.84 -5.99 -21.59
CA LEU A 979 7.66 -4.82 -21.25
C LEU A 979 9.04 -5.33 -20.83
N ASP A 980 10.10 -4.81 -21.43
CA ASP A 980 11.46 -5.03 -20.91
C ASP A 980 11.70 -4.11 -19.69
N VAL A 981 11.99 -4.72 -18.54
CA VAL A 981 12.19 -4.05 -17.24
C VAL A 981 13.69 -3.98 -16.87
N SER A 982 14.59 -4.49 -17.72
CA SER A 982 16.04 -4.53 -17.45
C SER A 982 16.76 -3.20 -17.69
N SER A 983 16.12 -2.25 -18.37
CA SER A 983 16.73 -0.98 -18.81
C SER A 983 16.11 0.22 -18.11
N PRO A 984 16.89 1.04 -17.36
CA PRO A 984 16.41 2.31 -16.82
C PRO A 984 16.06 3.30 -17.95
N GLY A 985 14.78 3.52 -18.19
CA GLY A 985 14.30 4.40 -19.27
C GLY A 985 12.90 4.02 -19.77
N THR A 986 12.48 4.63 -20.89
CA THR A 986 11.19 4.35 -21.50
C THR A 986 11.08 2.88 -21.91
N PRO A 987 10.01 2.15 -21.51
CA PRO A 987 9.93 0.71 -21.68
C PRO A 987 9.93 0.32 -23.15
N ARG A 988 10.77 -0.66 -23.48
CA ARG A 988 10.96 -1.16 -24.85
C ARG A 988 10.20 -2.47 -25.05
N PRO A 989 9.78 -2.79 -26.29
CA PRO A 989 9.27 -4.13 -26.62
C PRO A 989 10.36 -5.16 -26.38
N HIS A 990 10.01 -6.35 -25.90
CA HIS A 990 10.97 -7.42 -25.65
C HIS A 990 11.45 -8.13 -26.95
N GLY A 991 10.92 -7.75 -28.12
CA GLY A 991 11.32 -8.24 -29.44
C GLY A 991 10.48 -7.65 -30.58
N GLU A 992 10.77 -8.06 -31.83
CA GLU A 992 9.96 -7.71 -33.02
C GLU A 992 8.68 -8.56 -33.17
N GLU A 993 8.60 -9.68 -32.44
CA GLU A 993 7.46 -10.59 -32.39
C GLU A 993 6.80 -10.60 -31.00
N PRO A 994 5.48 -10.83 -30.90
CA PRO A 994 4.80 -10.88 -29.61
C PRO A 994 5.15 -12.14 -28.80
N LYS A 995 5.26 -11.98 -27.49
CA LYS A 995 5.48 -13.05 -26.50
C LYS A 995 4.28 -14.02 -26.44
N ILE A 996 3.06 -13.50 -26.61
CA ILE A 996 1.83 -14.29 -26.69
C ILE A 996 0.75 -13.54 -27.48
N ILE A 997 -0.08 -14.30 -28.19
CA ILE A 997 -1.20 -13.82 -29.00
C ILE A 997 -2.48 -14.48 -28.48
N TYR A 998 -3.54 -13.68 -28.30
CA TYR A 998 -4.89 -14.15 -27.97
C TYR A 998 -5.88 -13.78 -29.07
N PHE A 999 -6.86 -14.64 -29.33
CA PHE A 999 -8.02 -14.34 -30.16
C PHE A 999 -9.31 -14.51 -29.33
N GLY A 1000 -10.18 -13.50 -29.36
CA GLY A 1000 -11.41 -13.52 -28.58
C GLY A 1000 -12.57 -12.76 -29.21
N ARG A 1001 -13.79 -13.12 -28.79
CA ARG A 1001 -15.04 -12.45 -29.17
C ARG A 1001 -15.46 -11.50 -28.05
N TRP A 1002 -15.62 -10.22 -28.35
CA TRP A 1002 -16.05 -9.21 -27.38
C TRP A 1002 -17.43 -9.54 -26.81
N ILE A 1003 -17.56 -9.39 -25.49
CA ILE A 1003 -18.81 -9.63 -24.76
C ILE A 1003 -19.40 -8.31 -24.28
N ALA A 1004 -18.65 -7.54 -23.49
CA ALA A 1004 -19.10 -6.28 -22.90
C ALA A 1004 -17.95 -5.38 -22.46
N ASN A 1005 -18.21 -4.06 -22.47
CA ASN A 1005 -17.39 -3.04 -21.85
C ASN A 1005 -17.59 -3.01 -20.32
N SER A 1006 -16.64 -2.38 -19.64
CA SER A 1006 -16.67 -1.99 -18.23
C SER A 1006 -17.50 -0.72 -17.95
N SER A 1007 -17.49 -0.26 -16.68
CA SER A 1007 -17.97 1.07 -16.26
C SER A 1007 -16.86 2.13 -16.18
N ARG A 1008 -15.66 1.88 -16.71
CA ARG A 1008 -14.50 2.79 -16.50
C ARG A 1008 -14.75 4.26 -16.87
N ASP A 1009 -15.60 4.53 -17.87
CA ASP A 1009 -15.95 5.91 -18.28
C ASP A 1009 -16.58 6.74 -17.15
N VAL A 1010 -17.12 6.11 -16.10
CA VAL A 1010 -17.68 6.76 -14.91
C VAL A 1010 -16.65 7.61 -14.16
N VAL A 1011 -15.36 7.26 -14.21
CA VAL A 1011 -14.28 8.07 -13.60
C VAL A 1011 -14.32 9.51 -14.12
N ASN A 1012 -14.58 9.70 -15.41
CA ASN A 1012 -14.65 11.02 -16.05
C ASN A 1012 -15.82 11.90 -15.56
N LYS A 1013 -16.85 11.30 -14.92
CA LYS A 1013 -17.99 12.00 -14.29
C LYS A 1013 -17.63 12.55 -12.91
N TYR A 1014 -16.84 11.81 -12.13
CA TYR A 1014 -16.52 12.12 -10.73
C TYR A 1014 -15.14 12.75 -10.52
N ASP A 1015 -14.35 12.90 -11.60
CA ASP A 1015 -13.16 13.74 -11.73
C ASP A 1015 -13.22 15.02 -10.85
N LEU A 1016 -12.25 15.13 -9.94
CA LEU A 1016 -12.18 16.20 -8.94
C LEU A 1016 -12.13 17.60 -9.56
N LYS A 1017 -11.57 17.76 -10.78
CA LYS A 1017 -11.54 19.05 -11.50
C LYS A 1017 -12.93 19.57 -11.85
N LYS A 1018 -13.93 18.70 -11.89
CA LYS A 1018 -15.32 19.02 -12.27
C LYS A 1018 -16.26 19.11 -11.06
N ARG A 1019 -15.77 18.82 -9.84
CA ARG A 1019 -16.59 18.64 -8.63
C ARG A 1019 -16.77 19.96 -7.88
N ARG A 1020 -18.00 20.28 -7.47
CA ARG A 1020 -18.35 21.57 -6.83
C ARG A 1020 -17.64 21.82 -5.50
N TYR A 1021 -17.47 20.80 -4.67
CA TYR A 1021 -16.84 20.92 -3.37
C TYR A 1021 -15.73 19.89 -3.19
N ILE A 1022 -14.51 20.40 -3.04
CA ILE A 1022 -13.24 19.68 -2.86
C ILE A 1022 -12.38 20.39 -1.79
N SER A 1023 -11.39 19.68 -1.24
CA SER A 1023 -10.39 20.19 -0.29
C SER A 1023 -9.16 19.28 -0.28
N THR A 1024 -8.23 19.54 0.64
CA THR A 1024 -7.07 18.68 0.94
C THR A 1024 -7.42 17.21 1.25
N THR A 1025 -8.65 16.91 1.71
CA THR A 1025 -9.13 15.54 2.02
C THR A 1025 -9.89 14.87 0.86
N SER A 1026 -9.96 15.49 -0.33
CA SER A 1026 -10.60 14.88 -1.50
C SER A 1026 -9.75 13.76 -2.12
N MET A 1027 -10.13 12.51 -1.91
CA MET A 1027 -9.55 11.36 -2.63
C MET A 1027 -10.06 11.28 -4.08
N ASP A 1028 -9.20 10.78 -4.97
CA ASP A 1028 -9.40 10.56 -6.40
C ASP A 1028 -10.62 9.70 -6.78
N ALA A 1029 -11.16 9.94 -7.98
CA ALA A 1029 -12.36 9.31 -8.52
C ALA A 1029 -12.18 7.83 -8.91
N GLU A 1030 -11.02 7.42 -9.44
CA GLU A 1030 -10.80 6.01 -9.83
C GLU A 1030 -10.68 5.13 -8.58
N LEU A 1031 -9.84 5.52 -7.62
CA LEU A 1031 -9.63 4.75 -6.40
C LEU A 1031 -10.85 4.71 -5.48
N THR A 1032 -11.64 5.79 -5.39
CA THR A 1032 -12.86 5.80 -4.57
C THR A 1032 -13.96 4.90 -5.13
N LEU A 1033 -14.11 4.83 -6.47
CA LEU A 1033 -15.04 3.90 -7.12
C LEU A 1033 -14.57 2.44 -6.99
N ILE A 1034 -13.27 2.16 -7.15
CA ILE A 1034 -12.69 0.82 -6.91
C ILE A 1034 -12.91 0.39 -5.44
N THR A 1035 -12.70 1.31 -4.48
CA THR A 1035 -12.93 1.05 -3.06
C THR A 1035 -14.40 0.70 -2.79
N ALA A 1036 -15.34 1.46 -3.35
CA ALA A 1036 -16.78 1.19 -3.22
C ALA A 1036 -17.22 -0.14 -3.89
N ASN A 1037 -16.51 -0.59 -4.93
CA ASN A 1037 -16.67 -1.93 -5.51
C ASN A 1037 -16.18 -3.02 -4.55
N MET A 1038 -14.95 -2.90 -4.02
CA MET A 1038 -14.35 -3.86 -3.11
C MET A 1038 -15.14 -4.01 -1.79
N ALA A 1039 -15.70 -2.90 -1.29
CA ALA A 1039 -16.58 -2.84 -0.13
C ALA A 1039 -18.03 -3.31 -0.38
N HIS A 1040 -18.40 -3.74 -1.60
CA HIS A 1040 -19.75 -4.20 -1.95
C HIS A 1040 -20.88 -3.15 -1.79
N ALA A 1041 -20.61 -1.85 -2.02
CA ALA A 1041 -21.65 -0.82 -2.08
C ALA A 1041 -22.71 -1.17 -3.15
N GLY A 1042 -24.00 -0.90 -2.92
CA GLY A 1042 -25.04 -1.26 -3.89
C GLY A 1042 -26.47 -0.91 -3.44
N PRO A 1043 -27.48 -1.09 -4.31
CA PRO A 1043 -28.86 -0.69 -4.05
C PRO A 1043 -29.46 -1.35 -2.80
N GLY A 1044 -30.12 -0.54 -1.95
CA GLY A 1044 -30.79 -1.01 -0.74
C GLY A 1044 -29.85 -1.41 0.40
N LYS A 1045 -28.59 -0.93 0.37
CA LYS A 1045 -27.59 -1.12 1.42
C LYS A 1045 -27.21 0.18 2.09
N LEU A 1046 -26.93 0.15 3.39
CA LEU A 1046 -26.53 1.31 4.18
C LEU A 1046 -25.02 1.31 4.44
N PHE A 1047 -24.34 2.41 4.06
CA PHE A 1047 -22.89 2.58 4.17
C PHE A 1047 -22.50 3.80 4.99
N TYR A 1048 -21.41 3.64 5.75
CA TYR A 1048 -20.86 4.65 6.65
C TYR A 1048 -19.41 5.00 6.34
N ASP A 1049 -19.06 6.27 6.50
CA ASP A 1049 -17.68 6.77 6.46
C ASP A 1049 -17.37 7.55 7.76
N PRO A 1050 -16.57 6.99 8.68
CA PRO A 1050 -16.23 7.67 9.94
C PRO A 1050 -15.28 8.88 9.80
N PHE A 1051 -14.66 9.09 8.62
CA PHE A 1051 -13.71 10.19 8.35
C PHE A 1051 -14.08 10.89 7.03
N VAL A 1052 -15.33 11.34 6.93
CA VAL A 1052 -15.98 11.69 5.66
C VAL A 1052 -15.27 12.79 4.87
N GLY A 1053 -14.69 13.80 5.54
CA GLY A 1053 -14.11 14.97 4.90
C GLY A 1053 -15.05 15.58 3.85
N THR A 1054 -14.55 15.69 2.62
CA THR A 1054 -15.32 16.20 1.46
C THR A 1054 -16.32 15.21 0.85
N GLY A 1055 -16.48 14.02 1.43
CA GLY A 1055 -17.47 13.01 1.05
C GLY A 1055 -17.12 12.22 -0.22
N SER A 1056 -15.82 12.05 -0.54
CA SER A 1056 -15.40 11.29 -1.74
C SER A 1056 -15.94 9.85 -1.75
N PHE A 1057 -15.82 9.10 -0.65
CA PHE A 1057 -16.35 7.75 -0.60
C PHE A 1057 -17.88 7.73 -0.61
N LEU A 1058 -18.57 8.64 0.09
CA LEU A 1058 -20.03 8.71 0.05
C LEU A 1058 -20.54 8.90 -1.39
N VAL A 1059 -19.93 9.79 -2.17
CA VAL A 1059 -20.29 10.03 -3.58
C VAL A 1059 -20.05 8.77 -4.43
N ALA A 1060 -18.93 8.08 -4.26
CA ALA A 1060 -18.62 6.84 -4.98
C ALA A 1060 -19.56 5.67 -4.62
N MET A 1061 -19.88 5.49 -3.34
CA MET A 1061 -20.80 4.45 -2.86
C MET A 1061 -22.25 4.75 -3.29
N SER A 1062 -22.68 6.01 -3.21
CA SER A 1062 -23.98 6.46 -3.69
C SER A 1062 -24.13 6.37 -5.21
N HIS A 1063 -23.05 6.49 -6.00
CA HIS A 1063 -23.12 6.25 -7.45
C HIS A 1063 -23.69 4.85 -7.74
N PHE A 1064 -23.13 3.84 -7.06
CA PHE A 1064 -23.54 2.44 -7.18
C PHE A 1064 -24.85 2.08 -6.47
N GLY A 1065 -25.49 3.03 -5.78
CA GLY A 1065 -26.86 2.88 -5.25
C GLY A 1065 -26.97 2.63 -3.76
N ALA A 1066 -25.86 2.61 -3.01
CA ALA A 1066 -25.93 2.60 -1.55
C ALA A 1066 -26.59 3.87 -1.01
N GLU A 1067 -27.27 3.75 0.12
CA GLU A 1067 -27.62 4.89 0.98
C GLU A 1067 -26.40 5.19 1.87
N THR A 1068 -26.00 6.46 1.93
CA THR A 1068 -24.68 6.83 2.48
C THR A 1068 -24.77 7.97 3.47
N PHE A 1069 -24.12 7.79 4.63
CA PHE A 1069 -23.91 8.82 5.66
C PHE A 1069 -22.48 8.76 6.19
N GLY A 1070 -22.03 9.78 6.93
CA GLY A 1070 -20.69 9.79 7.50
C GLY A 1070 -20.51 10.75 8.67
N SER A 1071 -19.34 10.71 9.28
CA SER A 1071 -18.93 11.63 10.34
C SER A 1071 -17.55 12.23 10.10
N ASP A 1072 -17.27 13.33 10.77
CA ASP A 1072 -15.92 13.88 10.94
C ASP A 1072 -15.78 14.50 12.33
N ILE A 1073 -14.58 14.46 12.92
CA ILE A 1073 -14.30 15.17 14.17
C ILE A 1073 -14.14 16.69 13.93
N ASP A 1074 -13.94 17.13 12.69
CA ASP A 1074 -14.08 18.54 12.29
C ASP A 1074 -15.27 18.76 11.33
N GLY A 1075 -16.37 19.27 11.87
CA GLY A 1075 -17.55 19.61 11.06
C GLY A 1075 -17.33 20.71 10.01
N ARG A 1076 -16.17 21.38 9.95
CA ARG A 1076 -15.84 22.32 8.86
C ARG A 1076 -15.55 21.56 7.55
N SER A 1077 -15.01 20.34 7.62
CA SER A 1077 -14.58 19.54 6.47
C SER A 1077 -15.73 19.12 5.54
N PHE A 1078 -16.94 18.96 6.10
CA PHE A 1078 -18.13 18.53 5.36
C PHE A 1078 -19.20 19.62 5.18
N ARG A 1079 -19.30 20.60 6.11
CA ARG A 1079 -20.22 21.74 5.96
C ARG A 1079 -19.73 22.76 4.94
N GLY A 1080 -18.42 22.92 4.82
CA GLY A 1080 -17.80 23.89 3.90
C GLY A 1080 -18.08 25.35 4.28
N LYS A 1081 -18.06 26.25 3.30
CA LYS A 1081 -18.27 27.70 3.49
C LYS A 1081 -19.64 28.13 2.93
N GLU A 1082 -20.28 29.08 3.62
CA GLU A 1082 -21.41 29.83 3.05
C GLU A 1082 -20.90 30.86 2.03
N MET A 1083 -21.62 31.02 0.91
CA MET A 1083 -21.35 32.06 -0.08
C MET A 1083 -22.56 32.98 -0.20
N MET A 1084 -22.48 34.13 0.50
CA MET A 1084 -23.55 35.15 0.53
C MET A 1084 -23.99 35.59 -0.88
N GLU A 1085 -23.06 35.69 -1.83
CA GLU A 1085 -23.35 36.12 -3.20
C GLU A 1085 -24.18 35.13 -4.04
N ARG A 1086 -24.27 33.85 -3.65
CA ARG A 1086 -24.90 32.78 -4.46
C ARG A 1086 -26.05 32.04 -3.78
N GLY A 1087 -26.37 32.37 -2.53
CA GLY A 1087 -27.58 31.88 -1.85
C GLY A 1087 -27.60 30.36 -1.61
N GLY A 1088 -26.44 29.74 -1.33
CA GLY A 1088 -26.34 28.32 -1.04
C GLY A 1088 -25.00 27.92 -0.41
N THR A 1089 -25.03 26.89 0.43
CA THR A 1089 -23.88 26.37 1.18
C THR A 1089 -23.02 25.44 0.32
N MET A 1090 -21.72 25.73 0.17
CA MET A 1090 -20.80 24.86 -0.58
C MET A 1090 -20.14 23.83 0.34
N GLY A 1091 -20.92 22.80 0.73
CA GLY A 1091 -20.46 21.62 1.47
C GLY A 1091 -20.72 20.30 0.72
N VAL A 1092 -20.61 19.16 1.39
CA VAL A 1092 -20.76 17.81 0.80
C VAL A 1092 -22.08 17.65 0.02
N LEU A 1093 -23.18 18.16 0.55
CA LEU A 1093 -24.51 18.12 -0.09
C LEU A 1093 -24.50 18.74 -1.51
N SER A 1094 -23.64 19.74 -1.78
CA SER A 1094 -23.55 20.37 -3.10
C SER A 1094 -23.03 19.42 -4.19
N ASN A 1095 -22.20 18.43 -3.82
CA ASN A 1095 -21.75 17.34 -4.70
C ASN A 1095 -22.91 16.37 -4.99
N PHE A 1096 -23.72 16.04 -3.99
CA PHE A 1096 -24.91 15.18 -4.18
C PHE A 1096 -25.98 15.85 -5.05
N GLN A 1097 -26.15 17.17 -4.93
CA GLN A 1097 -26.98 17.97 -5.82
C GLN A 1097 -26.41 18.05 -7.25
N GLN A 1098 -25.07 18.10 -7.42
CA GLN A 1098 -24.44 18.12 -8.74
C GLN A 1098 -24.70 16.83 -9.52
N TYR A 1099 -24.64 15.67 -8.86
CA TYR A 1099 -24.67 14.36 -9.53
C TYR A 1099 -26.05 13.70 -9.60
N ASP A 1100 -27.09 14.39 -9.13
CA ASP A 1100 -28.48 13.92 -8.97
C ASP A 1100 -28.59 12.68 -8.07
N MET A 1101 -27.97 12.75 -6.88
CA MET A 1101 -27.89 11.63 -5.93
C MET A 1101 -28.40 11.99 -4.52
N VAL A 1102 -29.05 13.15 -4.34
CA VAL A 1102 -29.53 13.64 -3.04
C VAL A 1102 -30.43 12.62 -2.33
N GLY A 1103 -31.26 11.86 -3.06
CA GLY A 1103 -32.09 10.79 -2.49
C GLY A 1103 -31.34 9.54 -1.99
N ARG A 1104 -30.01 9.53 -2.01
CA ARG A 1104 -29.12 8.52 -1.41
C ARG A 1104 -28.21 9.10 -0.32
N PHE A 1105 -28.19 10.42 -0.19
CA PHE A 1105 -27.50 11.12 0.88
C PHE A 1105 -28.41 11.14 2.10
N MET A 1106 -27.97 10.51 3.18
CA MET A 1106 -28.74 10.44 4.42
C MET A 1106 -28.42 11.65 5.31
N ASP A 1107 -27.21 11.75 5.85
CA ASP A 1107 -26.69 12.97 6.49
C ASP A 1107 -25.16 12.92 6.69
N VAL A 1108 -24.56 14.01 7.20
CA VAL A 1108 -23.20 14.07 7.76
C VAL A 1108 -23.19 14.82 9.09
N PHE A 1109 -22.55 14.26 10.12
CA PHE A 1109 -22.60 14.79 11.49
C PHE A 1109 -21.22 14.86 12.15
N THR A 1110 -21.02 15.78 13.08
CA THR A 1110 -19.75 15.90 13.80
C THR A 1110 -19.67 14.82 14.85
N SER A 1111 -18.64 13.97 14.78
CA SER A 1111 -18.42 12.87 15.71
C SER A 1111 -16.95 12.49 15.76
N ASP A 1112 -16.52 12.09 16.95
CA ASP A 1112 -15.38 11.20 17.13
C ASP A 1112 -15.86 9.74 16.94
N LEU A 1113 -14.98 8.87 16.46
CA LEU A 1113 -15.26 7.44 16.32
C LEU A 1113 -15.27 6.73 17.69
N THR A 1114 -14.34 7.11 18.57
CA THR A 1114 -14.19 6.54 19.93
C THR A 1114 -15.39 6.89 20.83
N ASN A 1115 -16.04 8.02 20.55
CA ASN A 1115 -17.18 8.58 21.28
C ASN A 1115 -18.41 8.77 20.37
N THR A 1116 -18.68 7.80 19.50
CA THR A 1116 -19.76 7.90 18.50
C THR A 1116 -21.17 7.81 19.12
N PRO A 1117 -22.15 8.63 18.66
CA PRO A 1117 -23.55 8.53 19.06
C PRO A 1117 -24.30 7.38 18.35
N LEU A 1118 -23.63 6.63 17.47
CA LEU A 1118 -24.23 5.49 16.77
C LEU A 1118 -24.46 4.31 17.72
N ARG A 1119 -25.56 3.59 17.49
CA ARG A 1119 -25.94 2.44 18.32
C ARG A 1119 -24.99 1.27 18.07
N SER A 1120 -24.51 0.65 19.15
CA SER A 1120 -23.69 -0.57 19.09
C SER A 1120 -24.53 -1.80 18.77
N ASN A 1121 -25.03 -1.89 17.54
CA ASN A 1121 -25.72 -3.06 16.99
C ASN A 1121 -25.36 -3.27 15.52
N GLN A 1122 -25.61 -4.47 15.00
CA GLN A 1122 -25.34 -4.81 13.59
C GLN A 1122 -26.39 -4.13 12.70
N PHE A 1123 -26.01 -3.13 11.90
CA PHE A 1123 -26.92 -2.44 10.97
C PHE A 1123 -26.26 -1.87 9.69
N LEU A 1124 -24.94 -1.88 9.58
CA LEU A 1124 -24.21 -1.41 8.40
C LEU A 1124 -23.90 -2.54 7.42
N ASP A 1125 -24.19 -2.36 6.14
CA ASP A 1125 -23.76 -3.29 5.08
C ASP A 1125 -22.26 -3.16 4.78
N GLY A 1126 -21.72 -1.96 4.96
CA GLY A 1126 -20.29 -1.72 4.84
C GLY A 1126 -19.81 -0.38 5.38
N ILE A 1127 -18.49 -0.30 5.54
CA ILE A 1127 -17.75 0.88 6.01
C ILE A 1127 -16.63 1.16 5.01
N VAL A 1128 -16.40 2.43 4.68
CA VAL A 1128 -15.25 2.85 3.86
C VAL A 1128 -14.62 4.08 4.51
N CYS A 1129 -13.28 4.11 4.63
CA CYS A 1129 -12.57 5.19 5.30
C CYS A 1129 -11.12 5.40 4.81
N ASP A 1130 -10.64 6.64 4.95
CA ASP A 1130 -9.21 7.02 4.89
C ASP A 1130 -8.85 7.78 6.19
N PRO A 1131 -8.50 7.06 7.28
CA PRO A 1131 -8.21 7.69 8.58
C PRO A 1131 -6.97 8.59 8.53
N PRO A 1132 -6.87 9.64 9.37
CA PRO A 1132 -5.76 10.61 9.30
C PRO A 1132 -4.41 10.01 9.70
N TYR A 1133 -3.46 9.96 8.75
CA TYR A 1133 -2.14 9.33 8.94
C TYR A 1133 -1.15 10.10 9.86
N GLY A 1134 -1.53 11.29 10.34
CA GLY A 1134 -0.62 12.21 11.04
C GLY A 1134 0.22 13.14 10.13
N VAL A 1135 0.19 12.95 8.81
CA VAL A 1135 1.13 13.61 7.86
C VAL A 1135 0.83 15.09 7.59
N ARG A 1136 -0.45 15.50 7.64
CA ARG A 1136 -0.87 16.90 7.43
C ARG A 1136 -1.64 17.49 8.61
N GLU A 1137 -2.29 16.62 9.37
CA GLU A 1137 -3.03 16.92 10.58
C GLU A 1137 -2.68 15.81 11.58
N GLY A 1138 -2.24 16.16 12.79
CA GLY A 1138 -2.00 15.19 13.86
C GLY A 1138 -3.30 14.47 14.25
N LEU A 1139 -3.23 13.14 14.41
CA LEU A 1139 -4.40 12.33 14.77
C LEU A 1139 -4.88 12.64 16.20
N ARG A 1140 -6.18 12.88 16.35
CA ARG A 1140 -6.79 13.47 17.56
C ARG A 1140 -8.15 12.82 17.87
N VAL A 1141 -8.46 12.68 19.16
CA VAL A 1141 -9.77 12.24 19.70
C VAL A 1141 -10.29 13.25 20.72
N LEU A 1142 -11.54 13.14 21.15
CA LEU A 1142 -12.11 13.98 22.20
C LEU A 1142 -11.43 13.72 23.55
N GLY A 1143 -11.16 14.81 24.26
CA GLY A 1143 -10.52 14.78 25.57
C GLY A 1143 -9.67 16.02 25.84
N ARG A 1144 -9.36 16.26 27.12
CA ARG A 1144 -8.34 17.24 27.53
C ARG A 1144 -6.96 16.55 27.54
N ARG A 1145 -5.87 17.32 27.40
CA ARG A 1145 -4.52 16.84 27.74
C ARG A 1145 -4.44 16.58 29.25
N GLU A 1146 -3.59 15.65 29.66
CA GLU A 1146 -3.47 15.28 31.08
C GLU A 1146 -2.99 16.45 31.96
N GLY A 1147 -3.35 16.42 33.25
CA GLY A 1147 -3.00 17.45 34.23
C GLY A 1147 -3.97 18.64 34.33
N LEU A 1148 -4.80 18.91 33.31
CA LEU A 1148 -5.79 19.99 33.34
C LEU A 1148 -7.02 19.59 34.19
N LYS A 1149 -7.28 20.34 35.28
CA LYS A 1149 -8.42 20.11 36.18
C LYS A 1149 -9.78 20.24 35.49
N SER A 1150 -10.76 19.48 35.98
CA SER A 1150 -12.13 19.46 35.48
C SER A 1150 -13.05 20.39 36.27
N GLU A 1151 -12.94 21.68 36.00
CA GLU A 1151 -14.04 22.61 36.26
C GLU A 1151 -14.91 22.73 35.00
N GLU A 1152 -16.23 22.73 35.18
CA GLU A 1152 -17.19 23.01 34.12
C GLU A 1152 -17.23 24.51 33.91
N VAL A 1153 -16.80 24.98 32.74
CA VAL A 1153 -16.93 26.39 32.36
C VAL A 1153 -18.42 26.69 32.24
N MET A 1154 -18.93 27.55 33.11
CA MET A 1154 -20.33 27.97 33.13
C MET A 1154 -20.44 29.33 32.46
N ILE A 1155 -21.30 29.44 31.43
CA ILE A 1155 -21.61 30.67 30.72
C ILE A 1155 -23.13 30.84 30.80
N ASP A 1156 -23.60 32.02 31.23
CA ASP A 1156 -25.03 32.32 31.49
C ASP A 1156 -25.72 31.34 32.46
N GLY A 1157 -24.97 30.77 33.42
CA GLY A 1157 -25.46 29.75 34.33
C GLY A 1157 -25.77 28.39 33.67
N LYS A 1158 -25.27 28.14 32.46
CA LYS A 1158 -25.29 26.84 31.77
C LYS A 1158 -23.85 26.35 31.54
N PRO A 1159 -23.56 25.03 31.61
CA PRO A 1159 -22.28 24.53 31.15
C PRO A 1159 -22.06 24.87 29.67
N ALA A 1160 -20.87 25.37 29.32
CA ALA A 1160 -20.52 25.82 27.97
C ALA A 1160 -20.75 24.74 26.89
N HIS A 1161 -20.67 23.46 27.27
CA HIS A 1161 -20.93 22.33 26.37
C HIS A 1161 -22.40 22.19 25.90
N TYR A 1162 -23.33 22.99 26.44
CA TYR A 1162 -24.70 23.12 25.93
C TYR A 1162 -24.91 24.34 25.01
N GLN A 1163 -23.91 25.20 24.80
CA GLN A 1163 -24.06 26.37 23.94
C GLN A 1163 -23.92 26.02 22.44
N PRO A 1164 -24.72 26.65 21.55
CA PRO A 1164 -24.53 26.51 20.11
C PRO A 1164 -23.12 26.95 19.69
N GLY A 1165 -22.47 26.16 18.83
CA GLY A 1165 -21.11 26.45 18.36
C GLY A 1165 -19.98 25.90 19.24
N TYR A 1166 -20.27 25.33 20.42
CA TYR A 1166 -19.26 24.73 21.29
C TYR A 1166 -18.39 23.69 20.56
N ILE A 1167 -17.07 23.91 20.58
CA ILE A 1167 -16.07 22.97 20.06
C ILE A 1167 -15.52 22.16 21.23
N ALA A 1168 -15.83 20.87 21.27
CA ALA A 1168 -15.32 19.98 22.31
C ALA A 1168 -13.78 19.83 22.22
N PRO A 1169 -13.07 19.82 23.37
CA PRO A 1169 -11.61 19.76 23.40
C PRO A 1169 -11.10 18.43 22.82
N LYS A 1170 -9.96 18.50 22.14
CA LYS A 1170 -9.32 17.36 21.47
C LYS A 1170 -7.92 17.12 22.05
N LYS A 1171 -7.56 15.84 22.23
CA LYS A 1171 -6.21 15.39 22.62
C LYS A 1171 -5.54 14.61 21.47
N PRO A 1172 -4.21 14.57 21.40
CA PRO A 1172 -3.49 13.61 20.55
C PRO A 1172 -3.90 12.17 20.86
N TYR A 1173 -3.76 11.26 19.89
CA TYR A 1173 -4.08 9.85 20.08
C TYR A 1173 -3.19 8.94 19.20
N GLY A 1174 -3.10 7.66 19.57
CA GLY A 1174 -2.28 6.67 18.88
C GLY A 1174 -2.81 6.35 17.49
N PHE A 1175 -1.91 6.28 16.49
CA PHE A 1175 -2.30 5.82 15.15
C PHE A 1175 -2.75 4.35 15.19
N GLU A 1176 -2.03 3.52 15.94
CA GLU A 1176 -2.31 2.08 16.11
C GLU A 1176 -3.59 1.85 16.94
N ALA A 1177 -3.77 2.61 18.02
CA ALA A 1177 -5.01 2.65 18.81
C ALA A 1177 -6.25 2.97 17.94
N MET A 1178 -6.17 3.99 17.08
CA MET A 1178 -7.26 4.32 16.15
C MET A 1178 -7.56 3.19 15.16
N LEU A 1179 -6.55 2.47 14.67
CA LEU A 1179 -6.77 1.31 13.80
C LEU A 1179 -7.51 0.18 14.53
N ASN A 1180 -7.20 -0.05 15.80
CA ASN A 1180 -7.93 -0.98 16.66
C ASN A 1180 -9.38 -0.52 16.88
N ASP A 1181 -9.61 0.75 17.22
CA ASP A 1181 -10.95 1.34 17.36
C ASP A 1181 -11.82 1.21 16.09
N ILE A 1182 -11.22 1.38 14.91
CA ILE A 1182 -11.91 1.21 13.62
C ILE A 1182 -12.34 -0.25 13.43
N LEU A 1183 -11.48 -1.22 13.75
CA LEU A 1183 -11.81 -2.65 13.68
C LEU A 1183 -12.92 -3.00 14.68
N ASP A 1184 -12.82 -2.55 15.93
CA ASP A 1184 -13.81 -2.78 16.98
C ASP A 1184 -15.16 -2.11 16.67
N PHE A 1185 -15.15 -0.90 16.10
CA PHE A 1185 -16.36 -0.26 15.62
C PHE A 1185 -17.00 -1.07 14.48
N ALA A 1186 -16.21 -1.53 13.51
CA ALA A 1186 -16.70 -2.35 12.40
C ALA A 1186 -17.29 -3.69 12.88
N VAL A 1187 -16.67 -4.33 13.88
CA VAL A 1187 -17.17 -5.57 14.52
C VAL A 1187 -18.47 -5.34 15.27
N ARG A 1188 -18.66 -4.17 15.89
CA ARG A 1188 -19.92 -3.83 16.58
C ARG A 1188 -21.06 -3.46 15.61
N SER A 1189 -20.74 -2.84 14.47
CA SER A 1189 -21.72 -2.17 13.60
C SER A 1189 -22.03 -2.87 12.26
N LEU A 1190 -21.09 -3.60 11.65
CA LEU A 1190 -21.33 -4.32 10.39
C LEU A 1190 -22.30 -5.49 10.59
N VAL A 1191 -23.13 -5.77 9.58
CA VAL A 1191 -23.88 -7.02 9.47
C VAL A 1191 -22.96 -8.21 9.14
N THR A 1192 -23.40 -9.43 9.42
CA THR A 1192 -22.67 -10.65 9.05
C THR A 1192 -22.44 -10.73 7.52
N ASN A 1193 -21.19 -10.95 7.09
CA ASN A 1193 -20.69 -10.80 5.72
C ASN A 1193 -20.64 -9.37 5.14
N GLY A 1194 -20.96 -8.33 5.93
CA GLY A 1194 -20.67 -6.94 5.59
C GLY A 1194 -19.17 -6.70 5.44
N ARG A 1195 -18.78 -5.66 4.70
CA ARG A 1195 -17.37 -5.38 4.36
C ARG A 1195 -16.90 -4.03 4.86
N MET A 1196 -15.67 -3.97 5.35
CA MET A 1196 -14.94 -2.72 5.54
C MET A 1196 -13.84 -2.60 4.49
N ALA A 1197 -13.62 -1.39 3.96
CA ALA A 1197 -12.46 -1.08 3.14
C ALA A 1197 -11.74 0.14 3.72
N MET A 1198 -10.56 -0.08 4.29
CA MET A 1198 -9.79 0.93 5.04
C MET A 1198 -8.46 1.21 4.35
N TRP A 1199 -8.15 2.49 4.16
CA TRP A 1199 -6.85 2.94 3.66
C TRP A 1199 -5.84 3.17 4.79
N MET A 1200 -4.56 2.96 4.50
CA MET A 1200 -3.46 2.96 5.48
C MET A 1200 -2.14 3.39 4.82
N PRO A 1201 -1.25 4.15 5.49
CA PRO A 1201 0.08 4.47 4.98
C PRO A 1201 1.08 3.34 5.28
N THR A 1202 2.20 3.30 4.58
CA THR A 1202 3.28 2.31 4.79
C THR A 1202 4.59 2.88 4.26
N SER A 1203 5.70 2.71 4.97
CA SER A 1203 7.04 3.08 4.45
C SER A 1203 7.45 2.08 3.37
N ASN A 1204 8.26 2.51 2.40
CA ASN A 1204 8.78 1.62 1.35
C ASN A 1204 10.06 0.87 1.81
N ASP A 1205 10.54 1.11 3.03
CA ASP A 1205 11.78 0.54 3.59
C ASP A 1205 11.49 -0.64 4.55
N GLU A 1206 12.56 -1.26 5.05
CA GLU A 1206 12.61 -2.60 5.70
C GLU A 1206 11.71 -2.87 6.94
N MET A 1207 10.90 -1.91 7.38
CA MET A 1207 9.87 -2.11 8.41
C MET A 1207 8.49 -1.78 7.85
N GLU A 1208 7.87 -2.77 7.21
CA GLU A 1208 6.46 -2.69 6.81
C GLU A 1208 5.57 -2.68 8.07
N ILE A 1209 4.67 -1.70 8.18
CA ILE A 1209 3.65 -1.70 9.25
C ILE A 1209 2.80 -2.97 9.06
N PRO A 1210 2.54 -3.80 10.09
CA PRO A 1210 1.72 -4.99 9.91
C PRO A 1210 0.29 -4.61 9.51
N VAL A 1211 -0.40 -5.54 8.86
CA VAL A 1211 -1.85 -5.40 8.60
C VAL A 1211 -2.57 -5.64 9.93
N PRO A 1212 -3.42 -4.72 10.42
CA PRO A 1212 -4.09 -4.89 11.70
C PRO A 1212 -5.22 -5.92 11.53
N MET A 1213 -5.34 -6.79 12.53
CA MET A 1213 -6.17 -8.00 12.51
C MET A 1213 -7.09 -8.01 13.73
N HIS A 1214 -8.34 -8.47 13.56
CA HIS A 1214 -9.28 -8.65 14.65
C HIS A 1214 -9.99 -10.00 14.49
N PRO A 1215 -10.22 -10.81 15.55
CA PRO A 1215 -10.78 -12.17 15.44
C PRO A 1215 -12.06 -12.28 14.59
N ASN A 1216 -13.02 -11.38 14.71
CA ASN A 1216 -14.27 -11.41 13.91
C ASN A 1216 -14.19 -10.73 12.52
N LEU A 1217 -13.00 -10.30 12.08
CA LEU A 1217 -12.76 -9.69 10.76
C LEU A 1217 -11.72 -10.48 9.97
N GLU A 1218 -12.12 -10.96 8.79
CA GLU A 1218 -11.27 -11.70 7.85
C GLU A 1218 -10.73 -10.76 6.78
N VAL A 1219 -9.40 -10.63 6.64
CA VAL A 1219 -8.78 -9.88 5.54
C VAL A 1219 -8.97 -10.63 4.23
N LEU A 1220 -9.68 -10.02 3.28
CA LEU A 1220 -9.93 -10.56 1.94
C LEU A 1220 -8.82 -10.21 0.95
N ASN A 1221 -8.24 -9.02 1.08
CA ASN A 1221 -7.17 -8.52 0.22
C ASN A 1221 -6.43 -7.33 0.85
N VAL A 1222 -5.22 -7.09 0.33
CA VAL A 1222 -4.41 -5.89 0.56
C VAL A 1222 -3.94 -5.41 -0.80
N SER A 1223 -4.32 -4.19 -1.21
CA SER A 1223 -3.96 -3.61 -2.51
C SER A 1223 -3.10 -2.36 -2.31
N VAL A 1224 -1.88 -2.37 -2.88
CA VAL A 1224 -0.87 -1.33 -2.68
C VAL A 1224 -0.91 -0.28 -3.80
N GLN A 1225 -1.04 0.99 -3.45
CA GLN A 1225 -0.75 2.16 -4.27
C GLN A 1225 0.64 2.71 -3.90
N PRO A 1226 1.68 2.53 -4.73
CA PRO A 1226 3.01 3.06 -4.45
C PRO A 1226 3.10 4.57 -4.75
N PHE A 1227 3.85 5.27 -3.90
CA PHE A 1227 4.47 6.56 -4.16
C PHE A 1227 6.00 6.40 -4.01
N TYR A 1228 6.77 7.50 -4.09
CA TYR A 1228 8.24 7.44 -4.15
C TYR A 1228 8.88 6.87 -2.87
N SER A 1229 8.72 7.54 -1.73
CA SER A 1229 9.28 7.14 -0.43
C SER A 1229 8.32 6.34 0.47
N TRP A 1230 7.05 6.23 0.09
CA TRP A 1230 6.01 5.56 0.86
C TRP A 1230 4.92 4.98 -0.05
N SER A 1231 4.05 4.16 0.52
CA SER A 1231 2.90 3.55 -0.16
C SER A 1231 1.63 3.76 0.65
N ARG A 1232 0.47 3.70 -0.02
CA ARG A 1232 -0.83 3.49 0.63
C ARG A 1232 -1.29 2.06 0.38
N ARG A 1233 -1.85 1.40 1.39
CA ARG A 1233 -2.50 0.08 1.27
C ARG A 1233 -4.00 0.25 1.50
N LEU A 1234 -4.82 -0.24 0.58
CA LEU A 1234 -6.24 -0.50 0.82
C LEU A 1234 -6.38 -1.92 1.34
N ILE A 1235 -6.96 -2.08 2.53
CA ILE A 1235 -7.22 -3.38 3.14
C ILE A 1235 -8.73 -3.61 3.16
N THR A 1236 -9.19 -4.71 2.57
CA THR A 1236 -10.62 -5.08 2.59
C THR A 1236 -10.86 -6.20 3.60
N TYR A 1237 -11.78 -5.99 4.52
CA TYR A 1237 -12.21 -6.95 5.54
C TYR A 1237 -13.62 -7.47 5.26
N ARG A 1238 -13.91 -8.72 5.65
CA ARG A 1238 -15.25 -9.28 5.81
C ARG A 1238 -15.55 -9.49 7.29
N ARG A 1239 -16.71 -9.04 7.76
CA ARG A 1239 -17.25 -9.49 9.06
C ARG A 1239 -17.65 -10.95 8.98
N LEU A 1240 -17.06 -11.77 9.85
CA LEU A 1240 -17.40 -13.18 10.01
C LEU A 1240 -18.74 -13.38 10.72
N PRO A 1241 -19.45 -14.50 10.46
CA PRO A 1241 -20.59 -14.92 11.26
C PRO A 1241 -20.22 -15.14 12.73
N GLU A 1242 -21.19 -15.01 13.62
CA GLU A 1242 -21.02 -15.33 15.04
C GLU A 1242 -20.56 -16.79 15.23
N GLY A 1243 -19.61 -17.00 16.15
CA GLY A 1243 -18.93 -18.28 16.35
C GLY A 1243 -17.82 -18.60 15.34
N GLN A 1244 -17.54 -17.72 14.35
CA GLN A 1244 -16.39 -17.86 13.46
C GLN A 1244 -15.34 -16.79 13.73
N VAL A 1245 -14.07 -17.21 13.77
CA VAL A 1245 -12.89 -16.35 13.93
C VAL A 1245 -11.93 -16.48 12.74
N SER A 1246 -11.23 -15.40 12.45
CA SER A 1246 -10.17 -15.30 11.46
C SER A 1246 -8.86 -15.84 12.05
N ASP A 1247 -7.96 -16.31 11.18
CA ASP A 1247 -6.58 -16.59 11.55
C ASP A 1247 -5.85 -15.27 11.83
N VAL A 1248 -5.70 -14.92 13.12
CA VAL A 1248 -4.96 -13.74 13.58
C VAL A 1248 -3.48 -14.02 13.83
N SER A 1249 -3.00 -15.28 13.71
CA SER A 1249 -1.60 -15.65 14.03
C SER A 1249 -0.54 -14.94 13.18
N ARG A 1250 -0.95 -14.35 12.05
CA ARG A 1250 -0.11 -13.58 11.13
C ARG A 1250 -0.03 -12.09 11.45
N GLY A 1251 -0.90 -11.59 12.34
CA GLY A 1251 -0.84 -10.23 12.85
C GLY A 1251 -0.25 -10.24 14.25
N ARG A 1252 0.79 -9.44 14.49
CA ARG A 1252 1.12 -9.05 15.87
C ARG A 1252 0.00 -8.13 16.36
N GLN A 1253 -0.50 -8.35 17.57
CA GLN A 1253 -1.18 -7.26 18.27
C GLN A 1253 -0.15 -6.15 18.45
N MET A 1254 -0.42 -4.99 17.86
CA MET A 1254 0.40 -3.80 18.09
C MET A 1254 0.03 -3.28 19.48
N MET A 1255 1.03 -3.17 20.37
CA MET A 1255 0.85 -2.53 21.67
C MET A 1255 0.78 -1.03 21.44
N ASP A 1256 -0.23 -0.36 22.02
CA ASP A 1256 -0.37 1.09 21.90
C ASP A 1256 0.91 1.79 22.34
N ALA A 1257 1.43 2.69 21.50
CA ALA A 1257 2.68 3.39 21.77
C ALA A 1257 2.54 4.34 22.97
N ASP A 1258 3.41 4.20 23.97
CA ASP A 1258 3.48 5.13 25.11
C ASP A 1258 3.92 6.54 24.66
N GLY A 1259 3.12 7.56 24.99
CA GLY A 1259 3.45 8.95 24.66
C GLY A 1259 2.36 9.96 25.03
N VAL A 1260 2.76 11.24 25.08
CA VAL A 1260 1.87 12.39 25.32
C VAL A 1260 1.68 13.23 24.04
N TYR A 1261 2.60 13.12 23.08
CA TYR A 1261 2.69 13.94 21.87
C TYR A 1261 2.49 13.12 20.59
N ALA A 1262 2.01 13.74 19.51
CA ALA A 1262 1.66 13.05 18.26
C ALA A 1262 2.85 12.27 17.63
N ASP A 1263 4.07 12.82 17.69
CA ASP A 1263 5.28 12.15 17.19
C ASP A 1263 5.77 10.99 18.08
N GLN A 1264 5.39 11.00 19.36
CA GLN A 1264 5.59 9.86 20.25
C GLN A 1264 4.59 8.74 19.90
N LEU A 1265 3.32 9.11 19.73
CA LEU A 1265 2.17 8.25 19.47
C LEU A 1265 2.04 7.73 18.02
N ASN A 1266 2.97 8.07 17.13
CA ASN A 1266 2.96 7.65 15.72
C ASN A 1266 4.39 7.42 15.19
N ALA A 1267 4.83 6.15 15.24
CA ALA A 1267 6.16 5.75 14.77
C ALA A 1267 6.38 5.99 13.26
N PHE A 1268 5.32 5.89 12.44
CA PHE A 1268 5.40 6.17 11.00
C PHE A 1268 5.65 7.65 10.72
N ARG A 1269 4.94 8.57 11.40
CA ARG A 1269 5.19 10.02 11.31
C ARG A 1269 6.64 10.33 11.71
N ARG A 1270 7.11 9.75 12.82
CA ARG A 1270 8.48 9.94 13.31
C ARG A 1270 9.56 9.45 12.35
N LYS A 1271 9.37 8.31 11.66
CA LYS A 1271 10.36 7.76 10.71
C LYS A 1271 10.41 8.52 9.39
N VAL A 1272 9.25 8.97 8.87
CA VAL A 1272 9.14 9.48 7.48
C VAL A 1272 9.09 11.01 7.40
N PHE A 1273 8.68 11.70 8.46
CA PHE A 1273 8.44 13.15 8.43
C PHE A 1273 9.17 13.96 9.53
N CYS A 1274 9.67 13.32 10.59
CA CYS A 1274 10.65 13.96 11.47
C CYS A 1274 12.07 13.66 10.95
N PRO A 1275 12.97 14.65 10.83
CA PRO A 1275 14.38 14.36 10.61
C PRO A 1275 14.97 13.69 11.86
N SER A 1276 15.75 12.63 11.65
CA SER A 1276 16.64 12.07 12.68
C SER A 1276 17.61 13.15 13.19
N PRO A 1277 17.98 13.13 14.48
CA PRO A 1277 18.96 14.06 15.04
C PRO A 1277 20.39 13.79 14.54
#